data_AF-A0A7Z7IJD3-F1
#
_entry.id   AF-A0A7Z7IJD3-F1
#
_cell.length_a   1.000
_cell.length_b   1.000
_cell.length_c   1.000
_cell.angle_alpha   90.00
_cell.angle_beta   90.00
_cell.angle_gamma   90.00
#
_symmetry.space_group_name_H-M   'P 1'
#
loop_
_entity.id
_entity.type
_entity.pdbx_description
1 polymer ?
#
loop_
_entity_poly.entity_id
_entity_poly.type
_entity_poly.pdbx_seq_one_letter_code
_entity_poly.pdbx_strand_id
1 'polypeptide(L)'
;MGTFSNLRAKFDPEDDRRRGKQFESVCKWFLENDPTYQPLLRRVWLWDDWPGREGIDAGIDLVAEDTDGKLWAIQAKAYAPSHSISKRDVDKFVAESSRSKFKHRLLIATTDKRHHIATRLMDDLGIPFIGLSQLREADDYLNWPSTPAALRPSKPPTPKKPWAYQRTAINDVVKGFKTGDRGQLIMACGTGKTLTAWFITERMKAERVLVLVPSLSLLKQTMREWQTANPKNPFAALPVCSDETVGTLGEDAVVSHTSDMGVPVTTDPAVIAEFLRKRSGPRVVFSTYQSSPQIAAAFRLDRVPQFDLVIADEAHRCAGPVSSDFATVLGPEKIRARRRLFMSATPRYFTGRILREAKEADYEIASMDDHTRFGDVFHRLSFGEAIDRKLLTDYQVAIIGVDDATYLDWARRGNLVTPDGKRVVDARSLAGQIGLAKAMRKFDLHRVISFHSRVKAAREFAASMPALLDWMPARHRPKGSLWSKYASGEMSAGERATLIQHLKKLDDGERGLLANARCLAEGVDVPALDGVAFIDPRRAEVDIVQAVGRAIRKSETKTIGTVVIPVFIDTQADAQAALDSSVFKPVWDVIKALRAHDTELGEQLDVLRREMGREGGKPHLPSKIRLDVPSTVGEDFVSAFRVQVVDATTAPWEFWFGLLEGYVAKHGHACPPITFTVGENRLGVWVAKQRSHRNKGKLLQARQRRLEELPGWSWNPRDDLWEDGFARLHDYVVNSGPALVPTDITFEGFQLGAWVTTQRSAYKGRELPAGRIQRLEALPGWTWNTRNDKWPFWYGQLKQYVAEHGHTRLAALEKYDGHRLGQWVAQQRYQRNKCNLDPTRVRLLEEFPDWIWDAVTDQWEEGFRHLQEYVQQHGDTIVSQKFRSADRYKLGQWVTIQRTVFRDGEMSKERQARLEALPAWSWDPRDSQWDYWYSALEDYVRVNGSARVPRCHRGSDKADQLAIWVQTQRTRYAKGSLRHDRAIRLEALPGWVWDPHEAAWEEGFAKVQEYAAVYGDCVVPHSFIQDEYRLGGWVNNQRTNCLKGSLRPEYAKRLESLPGWVWDVNESKWEEGFRHLVDYMKHHDGATPPPRFRHGDYSLGSWVGTQRTAYRGGRLRGDRVRRLEALSGWTWDPQADQWEQTYKLLKQYADRHGTARVPHRYCVDGVQVGSWILTQKAADRKGKLGSERRRRLEKLPGWTWTLSEDLWEERYALLEKFAAREGHSRVPQKHVEQGIRLGQWVSVQRTDARADVMPPERRKLLEALPGWVWDGRAPKPIR
;
A
#
# COMPACT_ATOMS: atom_id res chain seq x y z
N MET A 1 37.54 32.33 19.58
CA MET A 1 37.50 32.77 18.17
C MET A 1 36.53 33.92 18.06
N GLY A 2 36.77 34.87 17.15
CA GLY A 2 35.82 35.93 16.86
C GLY A 2 34.60 35.37 16.13
N THR A 3 33.42 35.87 16.47
CA THR A 3 32.14 35.51 15.83
C THR A 3 31.57 36.71 15.09
N PHE A 4 30.76 36.47 14.07
CA PHE A 4 30.09 37.54 13.31
C PHE A 4 29.20 38.38 14.22
N SER A 5 28.53 37.75 15.19
CA SER A 5 27.66 38.48 16.13
C SER A 5 28.45 39.47 16.99
N ASN A 6 29.66 39.09 17.44
CA ASN A 6 30.54 39.98 18.20
C ASN A 6 31.07 41.12 17.33
N LEU A 7 31.44 40.82 16.07
CA LEU A 7 31.89 41.83 15.11
C LEU A 7 30.78 42.84 14.77
N ARG A 8 29.56 42.35 14.51
CA ARG A 8 28.40 43.19 14.20
C ARG A 8 28.03 44.12 15.36
N ALA A 9 28.19 43.67 16.60
CA ALA A 9 27.97 44.50 17.78
C ALA A 9 28.97 45.66 17.92
N LYS A 10 30.05 45.66 17.13
CA LYS A 10 31.06 46.73 17.06
C LYS A 10 30.85 47.67 15.86
N PHE A 11 29.76 47.50 15.10
CA PHE A 11 29.39 48.46 14.06
C PHE A 11 28.91 49.76 14.70
N ASP A 12 29.04 50.86 13.96
CA ASP A 12 28.57 52.17 14.40
C ASP A 12 27.05 52.14 14.68
N PRO A 13 26.60 52.39 15.92
CA PRO A 13 25.19 52.29 16.28
C PRO A 13 24.39 53.54 15.90
N GLU A 14 25.03 54.69 15.67
CA GLU A 14 24.38 56.00 15.50
C GLU A 14 24.42 56.50 14.05
N ASP A 15 25.47 56.18 13.29
CA ASP A 15 25.62 56.60 11.89
C ASP A 15 25.37 55.44 10.92
N ASP A 16 24.19 55.45 10.29
CA ASP A 16 23.76 54.47 9.29
C ASP A 16 24.71 54.39 8.07
N ARG A 17 25.28 55.53 7.64
CA ARG A 17 26.19 55.58 6.49
C ARG A 17 27.53 54.96 6.85
N ARG A 18 28.06 55.26 8.03
CA ARG A 18 29.30 54.68 8.54
C ARG A 18 29.16 53.18 8.81
N ARG A 19 28.02 52.77 9.38
CA ARG A 19 27.66 51.35 9.55
C ARG A 19 27.62 50.61 8.20
N GLY A 20 27.05 51.23 7.17
CA GLY A 20 27.05 50.70 5.81
C GLY A 20 28.48 50.44 5.30
N LYS A 21 29.35 51.46 5.33
CA LYS A 21 30.75 51.36 4.87
C LYS A 21 31.58 50.33 5.65
N GLN A 22 31.35 50.22 6.96
CA GLN A 22 31.96 49.17 7.78
C GLN A 22 31.53 47.77 7.32
N PHE A 23 30.23 47.59 7.03
CA PHE A 23 29.72 46.32 6.53
C PHE A 23 30.22 45.99 5.13
N GLU A 24 30.31 46.97 4.22
CA GLU A 24 30.93 46.78 2.89
C GLU A 24 32.35 46.21 3.02
N SER A 25 33.16 46.77 3.93
CA SER A 25 34.53 46.31 4.19
C SER A 25 34.56 44.89 4.76
N VAL A 26 33.63 44.56 5.66
CA VAL A 26 33.48 43.20 6.21
C VAL A 26 33.02 42.22 5.12
N CYS A 27 32.13 42.61 4.21
CA CYS A 27 31.71 41.79 3.07
C CYS A 27 32.86 41.51 2.11
N LYS A 28 33.69 42.52 1.80
CA LYS A 28 34.91 42.32 1.01
C LYS A 28 35.81 41.26 1.67
N TRP A 29 36.11 41.44 2.95
CA TRP A 29 36.92 40.50 3.71
C TRP A 29 36.32 39.09 3.71
N PHE A 30 35.00 38.97 3.91
CA PHE A 30 34.30 37.70 3.89
C PHE A 30 34.46 36.99 2.54
N LEU A 31 34.24 37.67 1.42
CA LEU A 31 34.38 37.11 0.07
C LEU A 31 35.83 36.70 -0.26
N GLU A 32 36.83 37.36 0.32
CA GLU A 32 38.25 37.02 0.13
C GLU A 32 38.72 35.86 1.01
N ASN A 33 38.03 35.55 2.10
CA ASN A 33 38.48 34.57 3.12
C ASN A 33 37.58 33.32 3.23
N ASP A 34 36.32 33.41 2.79
CA ASP A 34 35.38 32.30 2.85
C ASP A 34 35.76 31.20 1.82
N PRO A 35 35.86 29.91 2.22
CA PRO A 35 36.28 28.81 1.34
C PRO A 35 35.38 28.56 0.13
N THR A 36 34.15 29.08 0.12
CA THR A 36 33.26 29.02 -1.05
C THR A 36 33.63 30.07 -2.10
N TYR A 37 33.98 31.28 -1.68
CA TYR A 37 34.24 32.41 -2.59
C TYR A 37 35.72 32.60 -2.92
N GLN A 38 36.63 32.33 -2.00
CA GLN A 38 38.08 32.46 -2.20
C GLN A 38 38.63 31.70 -3.42
N PRO A 39 38.20 30.47 -3.74
CA PRO A 39 38.63 29.80 -4.98
C PRO A 39 37.86 30.24 -6.23
N LEU A 40 36.72 30.91 -6.07
CA LEU A 40 35.85 31.37 -7.16
C LEU A 40 36.24 32.76 -7.66
N LEU A 41 36.60 33.65 -6.74
CA LEU A 41 36.86 35.07 -6.98
C LEU A 41 38.36 35.34 -7.06
N ARG A 42 38.78 36.00 -8.15
CA ARG A 42 40.16 36.43 -8.36
C ARG A 42 40.47 37.73 -7.61
N ARG A 43 39.52 38.67 -7.61
CA ARG A 43 39.66 40.01 -7.00
C ARG A 43 38.31 40.52 -6.52
N VAL A 44 38.32 41.27 -5.42
CA VAL A 44 37.14 41.95 -4.87
C VAL A 44 37.50 43.42 -4.61
N TRP A 45 36.67 44.34 -5.09
CA TRP A 45 36.81 45.78 -4.91
C TRP A 45 35.61 46.33 -4.16
N LEU A 46 35.84 47.33 -3.31
CA LEU A 46 34.78 48.26 -2.95
C LEU A 46 34.41 49.05 -4.20
N TRP A 47 33.15 49.48 -4.33
CA TRP A 47 32.71 50.29 -5.47
C TRP A 47 33.63 51.49 -5.72
N ASP A 48 34.09 52.14 -4.63
CA ASP A 48 34.94 53.31 -4.70
C ASP A 48 36.35 53.03 -5.26
N ASP A 49 36.83 51.79 -5.15
CA ASP A 49 38.16 51.36 -5.58
C ASP A 49 38.16 50.68 -6.96
N TRP A 50 36.98 50.44 -7.54
CA TRP A 50 36.86 49.65 -8.77
C TRP A 50 37.21 50.50 -10.01
N PRO A 51 38.18 50.09 -10.85
CA PRO A 51 38.64 50.89 -11.99
C PRO A 51 37.60 51.09 -13.10
N GLY A 52 36.54 50.28 -13.15
CA GLY A 52 35.46 50.39 -14.14
C GLY A 52 34.28 51.28 -13.72
N ARG A 53 34.44 52.04 -12.63
CA ARG A 53 33.40 52.89 -12.04
C ARG A 53 33.04 54.06 -12.97
N GLU A 54 31.74 54.23 -13.19
CA GLU A 54 31.15 55.38 -13.89
C GLU A 54 30.16 56.07 -12.92
N GLY A 55 30.46 57.29 -12.47
CA GLY A 55 29.55 58.10 -11.64
C GLY A 55 29.54 57.80 -10.13
N ILE A 56 28.65 58.50 -9.41
CA ILE A 56 28.49 58.40 -7.95
C ILE A 56 27.39 57.37 -7.63
N ASP A 57 27.73 56.40 -6.77
CA ASP A 57 26.89 55.37 -6.15
C ASP A 57 25.63 54.96 -6.94
N ALA A 58 25.72 53.84 -7.66
CA ALA A 58 24.65 53.28 -8.48
C ALA A 58 23.91 52.10 -7.81
N GLY A 59 24.01 51.95 -6.49
CA GLY A 59 23.37 50.85 -5.76
C GLY A 59 24.13 49.51 -5.78
N ILE A 60 25.31 49.48 -6.43
CA ILE A 60 26.31 48.41 -6.32
C ILE A 60 27.34 48.86 -5.28
N ASP A 61 27.57 48.04 -4.26
CA ASP A 61 28.44 48.38 -3.13
C ASP A 61 29.84 47.74 -3.29
N LEU A 62 29.91 46.55 -3.90
CA LEU A 62 31.16 45.86 -4.23
C LEU A 62 31.12 45.30 -5.65
N VAL A 63 32.30 45.13 -6.25
CA VAL A 63 32.48 44.41 -7.52
C VAL A 63 33.50 43.30 -7.31
N ALA A 64 33.23 42.11 -7.86
CA ALA A 64 34.22 41.03 -7.89
C ALA A 64 34.44 40.52 -9.31
N GLU A 65 35.65 40.04 -9.58
CA GLU A 65 36.01 39.33 -10.81
C GLU A 65 36.23 37.87 -10.47
N ASP A 66 35.52 36.95 -11.13
CA ASP A 66 35.76 35.52 -10.95
C ASP A 66 36.97 35.01 -11.73
N THR A 67 37.34 33.75 -11.48
CA THR A 67 38.47 33.10 -12.15
C THR A 67 38.30 32.94 -13.66
N ASP A 68 37.08 33.11 -14.19
CA ASP A 68 36.78 33.13 -15.63
C ASP A 68 36.75 34.56 -16.22
N GLY A 69 37.09 35.58 -15.41
CA GLY A 69 37.10 36.98 -15.82
C GLY A 69 35.71 37.63 -15.89
N LYS A 70 34.66 36.96 -15.39
CA LYS A 70 33.31 37.52 -15.37
C LYS A 70 33.13 38.40 -14.13
N LEU A 71 32.40 39.50 -14.30
CA LEU A 71 32.16 40.46 -13.23
C LEU A 71 30.87 40.16 -12.46
N TRP A 72 30.97 40.33 -11.14
CA TRP A 72 29.91 40.20 -10.16
C TRP A 72 29.55 41.58 -9.61
N ALA A 73 28.28 41.96 -9.72
CA ALA A 73 27.75 43.11 -9.00
C ALA A 73 27.24 42.66 -7.63
N ILE A 74 27.75 43.26 -6.56
CA ILE A 74 27.44 42.85 -5.19
C ILE A 74 26.84 44.04 -4.42
N GLN A 75 25.74 43.80 -3.72
CA GLN A 75 25.12 44.77 -2.82
C GLN A 75 25.27 44.29 -1.38
N ALA A 76 25.68 45.18 -0.47
CA ALA A 76 25.92 44.91 0.94
C ALA A 76 25.07 45.83 1.83
N LYS A 77 24.07 45.27 2.53
CA LYS A 77 23.13 46.05 3.36
C LYS A 77 23.18 45.72 4.86
N ALA A 78 23.56 46.72 5.65
CA ALA A 78 23.66 46.65 7.10
C ALA A 78 22.34 47.05 7.80
N TYR A 79 21.30 46.24 7.63
CA TYR A 79 19.99 46.44 8.26
C TYR A 79 19.85 45.77 9.64
N ALA A 80 18.89 46.25 10.43
CA ALA A 80 18.49 45.57 11.65
C ALA A 80 17.95 44.16 11.33
N PRO A 81 18.16 43.14 12.19
CA PRO A 81 17.65 41.78 11.95
C PRO A 81 16.12 41.68 11.81
N SER A 82 15.41 42.68 12.33
CA SER A 82 13.96 42.78 12.22
C SER A 82 13.47 43.36 10.89
N HIS A 83 14.36 44.04 10.14
CA HIS A 83 14.03 44.69 8.87
C HIS A 83 13.79 43.66 7.78
N SER A 84 12.75 43.87 6.96
CA SER A 84 12.41 43.03 5.82
C SER A 84 12.85 43.72 4.54
N ILE A 85 13.74 43.08 3.78
CA ILE A 85 14.23 43.61 2.50
C ILE A 85 13.05 43.73 1.54
N SER A 86 12.75 44.95 1.13
CA SER A 86 11.66 45.31 0.24
C SER A 86 12.15 45.44 -1.20
N LYS A 87 11.21 45.51 -2.16
CA LYS A 87 11.53 45.75 -3.57
C LYS A 87 12.35 47.06 -3.74
N ARG A 88 11.95 48.10 -3.00
CA ARG A 88 12.62 49.41 -3.01
C ARG A 88 14.09 49.33 -2.60
N ASP A 89 14.45 48.41 -1.71
CA ASP A 89 15.82 48.24 -1.22
C ASP A 89 16.76 47.68 -2.30
N VAL A 90 16.22 46.94 -3.27
CA VAL A 90 16.99 46.26 -4.33
C VAL A 90 16.79 46.86 -5.72
N ASP A 91 15.77 47.68 -5.96
CA ASP A 91 15.42 48.23 -7.28
C ASP A 91 16.61 48.91 -7.98
N LYS A 92 17.35 49.78 -7.26
CA LYS A 92 18.51 50.49 -7.81
C LYS A 92 19.64 49.53 -8.18
N PHE A 93 19.90 48.54 -7.33
CA PHE A 93 20.90 47.50 -7.58
C PHE A 93 20.54 46.65 -8.79
N VAL A 94 19.29 46.22 -8.91
CA VAL A 94 18.81 45.44 -10.06
C VAL A 94 18.94 46.25 -11.35
N ALA A 95 18.54 47.52 -11.34
CA ALA A 95 18.63 48.39 -12.51
C ALA A 95 20.10 48.54 -12.98
N GLU A 96 21.02 48.83 -12.07
CA GLU A 96 22.43 49.06 -12.42
C GLU A 96 23.17 47.76 -12.78
N SER A 97 22.91 46.68 -12.04
CA SER A 97 23.55 45.38 -12.31
C SER A 97 22.99 44.68 -13.56
N SER A 98 21.93 45.21 -14.19
CA SER A 98 21.40 44.74 -15.48
C SER A 98 22.30 45.06 -16.67
N ARG A 99 23.32 45.91 -16.49
CA ARG A 99 24.31 46.22 -17.54
C ARG A 99 25.04 44.96 -18.00
N SER A 100 25.28 44.84 -19.31
CA SER A 100 25.86 43.65 -19.96
C SER A 100 27.25 43.23 -19.44
N LYS A 101 27.98 44.18 -18.82
CA LYS A 101 29.29 43.97 -18.18
C LYS A 101 29.23 43.06 -16.94
N PHE A 102 28.12 43.07 -16.19
CA PHE A 102 27.94 42.20 -15.03
C PHE A 102 27.24 40.91 -15.45
N LYS A 103 27.88 39.77 -15.17
CA LYS A 103 27.31 38.44 -15.46
C LYS A 103 26.65 37.82 -14.26
N HIS A 104 27.12 38.15 -13.06
CA HIS A 104 26.61 37.61 -11.82
C HIS A 104 26.20 38.75 -10.88
N ARG A 105 25.27 38.43 -9.98
CA ARG A 105 24.76 39.34 -8.94
C ARG A 105 24.89 38.63 -7.60
N LEU A 106 24.96 39.38 -6.51
CA LEU A 106 24.92 38.85 -5.14
C LEU A 106 24.39 39.91 -4.18
N LEU A 107 23.45 39.53 -3.32
CA LEU A 107 23.00 40.39 -2.22
C LEU A 107 23.48 39.82 -0.89
N ILE A 108 24.16 40.62 -0.09
CA ILE A 108 24.60 40.29 1.27
C ILE A 108 23.92 41.24 2.25
N ALA A 109 23.27 40.71 3.29
CA ALA A 109 22.57 41.53 4.27
C ALA A 109 22.67 40.99 5.69
N THR A 110 22.58 41.89 6.67
CA THR A 110 22.54 41.55 8.12
C THR A 110 21.13 41.22 8.63
N THR A 111 20.22 40.81 7.74
CA THR A 111 18.88 40.31 8.02
C THR A 111 18.59 39.09 7.14
N ASP A 112 17.72 38.18 7.59
CA ASP A 112 17.22 37.06 6.79
C ASP A 112 15.83 37.34 6.20
N LYS A 113 15.15 38.40 6.68
CA LYS A 113 13.77 38.70 6.29
C LYS A 113 13.73 39.38 4.93
N ARG A 114 12.90 38.84 4.05
CA ARG A 114 12.64 39.36 2.71
C ARG A 114 11.13 39.47 2.50
N HIS A 115 10.69 40.59 1.95
CA HIS A 115 9.30 40.73 1.52
C HIS A 115 9.07 39.85 0.29
N HIS A 116 7.93 39.15 0.22
CA HIS A 116 7.66 38.17 -0.84
C HIS A 116 7.83 38.71 -2.27
N ILE A 117 7.56 40.00 -2.50
CA ILE A 117 7.80 40.67 -3.80
C ILE A 117 9.30 40.77 -4.11
N ALA A 118 10.13 41.14 -3.13
CA ALA A 118 11.58 41.20 -3.30
C ALA A 118 12.16 39.80 -3.51
N THR A 119 11.67 38.80 -2.75
CA THR A 119 12.04 37.40 -2.94
C THR A 119 11.77 36.93 -4.36
N ARG A 120 10.55 37.15 -4.87
CA ARG A 120 10.19 36.77 -6.25
C ARG A 120 11.07 37.46 -7.28
N LEU A 121 11.29 38.78 -7.14
CA LEU A 121 12.17 39.53 -8.05
C LEU A 121 13.61 38.97 -8.06
N MET A 122 14.14 38.63 -6.88
CA MET A 122 15.49 38.07 -6.76
C MET A 122 15.55 36.67 -7.39
N ASP A 123 14.55 35.83 -7.15
CA ASP A 123 14.47 34.48 -7.71
C ASP A 123 14.35 34.53 -9.25
N ASP A 124 13.44 35.35 -9.79
CA ASP A 124 13.23 35.52 -11.24
C ASP A 124 14.51 35.99 -11.96
N LEU A 125 15.32 36.81 -11.28
CA LEU A 125 16.58 37.34 -11.80
C LEU A 125 17.81 36.50 -11.42
N GLY A 126 17.61 35.39 -10.69
CA GLY A 126 18.67 34.51 -10.22
C GLY A 126 19.70 35.20 -9.34
N ILE A 127 19.29 36.12 -8.46
CA ILE A 127 20.15 36.86 -7.54
C ILE A 127 20.34 36.03 -6.26
N PRO A 128 21.53 35.46 -6.01
CA PRO A 128 21.83 34.76 -4.76
C PRO A 128 21.83 35.72 -3.57
N PHE A 129 21.47 35.19 -2.40
CA PHE A 129 21.31 35.93 -1.17
C PHE A 129 22.09 35.30 -0.01
N ILE A 130 22.90 36.13 0.66
CA ILE A 130 23.57 35.81 1.92
C ILE A 130 22.95 36.65 3.03
N GLY A 131 22.13 36.02 3.85
CA GLY A 131 21.52 36.64 5.01
C GLY A 131 22.34 36.51 6.30
N LEU A 132 21.79 37.02 7.39
CA LEU A 132 22.39 36.97 8.72
C LEU A 132 22.66 35.54 9.19
N SER A 133 21.76 34.59 8.92
CA SER A 133 21.94 33.19 9.34
C SER A 133 23.19 32.59 8.70
N GLN A 134 23.40 32.84 7.40
CA GLN A 134 24.56 32.32 6.67
C GLN A 134 25.87 32.96 7.15
N LEU A 135 25.87 34.27 7.42
CA LEU A 135 27.03 34.96 7.99
C LEU A 135 27.39 34.39 9.37
N ARG A 136 26.39 34.05 10.20
CA ARG A 136 26.62 33.40 11.50
C ARG A 136 27.05 31.94 11.38
N GLU A 137 26.54 31.21 10.39
CA GLU A 137 27.01 29.86 10.12
C GLU A 137 28.50 29.84 9.76
N ALA A 138 29.05 30.93 9.22
CA ALA A 138 30.47 31.05 8.99
C ALA A 138 31.32 31.07 10.26
N ASP A 139 30.73 31.30 11.45
CA ASP A 139 31.42 31.19 12.74
C ASP A 139 32.05 29.81 12.97
N ASP A 140 31.54 28.76 12.29
CA ASP A 140 32.01 27.38 12.44
C ASP A 140 33.38 27.12 11.77
N TYR A 141 33.79 27.98 10.82
CA TYR A 141 35.01 27.77 10.03
C TYR A 141 35.81 29.04 9.71
N LEU A 142 35.23 30.24 9.90
CA LEU A 142 35.93 31.52 9.85
C LEU A 142 36.14 32.07 11.26
N ASN A 143 37.37 32.54 11.50
CA ASN A 143 37.66 33.34 12.69
C ASN A 143 37.44 34.81 12.33
N TRP A 144 36.26 35.33 12.62
CA TRP A 144 35.89 36.70 12.27
C TRP A 144 36.84 37.73 12.92
N PRO A 145 37.14 38.85 12.23
CA PRO A 145 37.89 39.95 12.80
C PRO A 145 37.27 40.47 14.09
N SER A 146 38.09 41.00 15.01
CA SER A 146 37.60 41.53 16.28
C SER A 146 36.88 42.87 16.14
N THR A 147 37.23 43.67 15.13
CA THR A 147 36.59 44.96 14.82
C THR A 147 36.56 45.21 13.31
N PRO A 148 35.62 46.05 12.81
CA PRO A 148 35.56 46.41 11.38
C PRO A 148 36.80 47.18 10.89
N ALA A 149 37.57 47.78 11.79
CA ALA A 149 38.80 48.50 11.47
C ALA A 149 40.03 47.58 11.36
N ALA A 150 39.96 46.35 11.86
CA ALA A 150 41.08 45.42 11.98
C ALA A 150 40.85 44.12 11.19
N LEU A 151 40.63 44.23 9.88
CA LEU A 151 40.31 43.12 8.97
C LEU A 151 41.54 42.28 8.57
N ARG A 152 42.19 41.63 9.55
CA ARG A 152 43.32 40.72 9.28
C ARG A 152 42.84 39.46 8.57
N PRO A 153 43.61 38.87 7.63
CA PRO A 153 43.23 37.60 6.99
C PRO A 153 42.96 36.50 8.00
N SER A 154 41.91 35.70 7.78
CA SER A 154 41.64 34.53 8.63
C SER A 154 42.71 33.47 8.39
N LYS A 155 43.13 32.76 9.44
CA LYS A 155 43.90 31.52 9.23
C LYS A 155 42.97 30.51 8.55
N PRO A 156 43.41 29.83 7.46
CA PRO A 156 42.60 28.82 6.82
C PRO A 156 42.33 27.66 7.79
N PRO A 157 41.13 27.05 7.75
CA PRO A 157 40.81 25.94 8.61
C PRO A 157 41.76 24.76 8.38
N THR A 158 42.08 24.03 9.45
CA THR A 158 42.93 22.83 9.36
C THR A 158 42.23 21.74 8.53
N PRO A 159 42.92 21.12 7.55
CA PRO A 159 42.34 20.04 6.77
C PRO A 159 41.80 18.91 7.65
N LYS A 160 40.57 18.51 7.39
CA LYS A 160 39.92 17.38 8.08
C LYS A 160 40.64 16.09 7.72
N LYS A 161 40.76 15.17 8.67
CA LYS A 161 41.37 13.84 8.46
C LYS A 161 40.32 12.75 8.66
N PRO A 162 40.34 11.68 7.85
CA PRO A 162 39.40 10.57 8.03
C PRO A 162 39.67 9.85 9.36
N TRP A 163 38.61 9.53 10.09
CA TRP A 163 38.67 8.64 11.24
C TRP A 163 39.06 7.21 10.85
N ALA A 164 39.43 6.38 11.82
CA ALA A 164 39.89 5.01 11.56
C ALA A 164 38.88 4.17 10.75
N TYR A 165 37.60 4.21 11.12
CA TYR A 165 36.54 3.48 10.41
C TYR A 165 36.25 4.05 9.02
N GLN A 166 36.40 5.37 8.82
CA GLN A 166 36.29 5.98 7.50
C GLN A 166 37.46 5.55 6.60
N ARG A 167 38.68 5.38 7.14
CA ARG A 167 39.81 4.82 6.39
C ARG A 167 39.53 3.40 5.90
N THR A 168 38.89 2.57 6.73
CA THR A 168 38.43 1.24 6.30
C THR A 168 37.43 1.35 5.14
N ALA A 169 36.39 2.17 5.28
CA ALA A 169 35.41 2.38 4.21
C ALA A 169 36.04 2.89 2.90
N ILE A 170 36.98 3.83 2.98
CA ILE A 170 37.72 4.35 1.82
C ILE A 170 38.49 3.23 1.14
N ASN A 171 39.23 2.41 1.90
CA ASN A 171 40.02 1.30 1.36
C ASN A 171 39.13 0.24 0.71
N ASP A 172 38.00 -0.11 1.33
CA ASP A 172 37.05 -1.08 0.80
C ASP A 172 36.43 -0.61 -0.51
N VAL A 173 36.04 0.66 -0.60
CA VAL A 173 35.51 1.27 -1.84
C VAL A 173 36.57 1.29 -2.94
N VAL A 174 37.81 1.70 -2.63
CA VAL A 174 38.92 1.71 -3.60
C VAL A 174 39.24 0.30 -4.08
N LYS A 175 39.17 -0.71 -3.20
CA LYS A 175 39.34 -2.12 -3.55
C LYS A 175 38.20 -2.62 -4.44
N GLY A 176 36.94 -2.32 -4.10
CA GLY A 176 35.76 -2.72 -4.86
C GLY A 176 35.75 -2.14 -6.29
N PHE A 177 36.20 -0.89 -6.46
CA PHE A 177 36.34 -0.29 -7.79
C PHE A 177 37.47 -0.88 -8.66
N LYS A 178 38.24 -1.85 -8.16
CA LYS A 178 39.14 -2.67 -9.00
C LYS A 178 38.40 -3.81 -9.71
N THR A 179 37.28 -4.27 -9.17
CA THR A 179 36.51 -5.41 -9.70
C THR A 179 35.21 -5.02 -10.40
N GLY A 180 34.71 -3.80 -10.19
CA GLY A 180 33.52 -3.27 -10.86
C GLY A 180 33.52 -1.75 -11.01
N ASP A 181 32.65 -1.23 -11.87
CA ASP A 181 32.44 0.21 -12.09
C ASP A 181 31.31 0.79 -11.20
N ARG A 182 30.57 -0.07 -10.50
CA ARG A 182 29.48 0.30 -9.60
C ARG A 182 29.68 -0.35 -8.24
N GLY A 183 29.33 0.38 -7.18
CA GLY A 183 29.26 -0.21 -5.86
C GLY A 183 28.52 0.65 -4.85
N GLN A 184 28.20 0.03 -3.73
CA GLN A 184 27.40 0.63 -2.67
C GLN A 184 28.23 0.83 -1.40
N LEU A 185 28.06 2.01 -0.78
CA LEU A 185 28.60 2.34 0.53
C LEU A 185 27.44 2.56 1.50
N ILE A 186 27.21 1.55 2.35
CA ILE A 186 26.13 1.58 3.32
C ILE A 186 26.69 2.01 4.67
N MET A 187 26.28 3.18 5.17
CA MET A 187 26.78 3.70 6.45
C MET A 187 25.68 4.40 7.25
N ALA A 188 25.62 4.12 8.55
CA ALA A 188 24.67 4.73 9.47
C ALA A 188 24.67 6.27 9.42
N CYS A 189 23.52 6.90 9.67
CA CYS A 189 23.43 8.36 9.78
C CYS A 189 24.30 8.89 10.93
N GLY A 190 24.94 10.04 10.75
CA GLY A 190 25.82 10.63 11.76
C GLY A 190 27.28 10.14 11.76
N THR A 191 27.64 9.13 10.95
CA THR A 191 29.02 8.60 10.87
C THR A 191 29.94 9.32 9.85
N GLY A 192 29.51 10.48 9.33
CA GLY A 192 30.33 11.28 8.42
C GLY A 192 30.40 10.79 6.96
N LYS A 193 29.33 10.18 6.44
CA LYS A 193 29.18 9.74 5.03
C LYS A 193 29.69 10.78 4.02
N THR A 194 29.23 12.01 4.14
CA THR A 194 29.57 13.12 3.23
C THR A 194 31.07 13.38 3.17
N LEU A 195 31.77 13.34 4.32
CA LEU A 195 33.22 13.47 4.37
C LEU A 195 33.94 12.22 3.86
N THR A 196 33.43 11.03 4.15
CA THR A 196 33.97 9.78 3.57
C THR A 196 33.97 9.84 2.05
N ALA A 197 32.90 10.37 1.44
CA ALA A 197 32.80 10.54 -0.01
C ALA A 197 33.84 11.52 -0.59
N TRP A 198 34.12 12.62 0.13
CA TRP A 198 35.20 13.55 -0.21
C TRP A 198 36.56 12.83 -0.17
N PHE A 199 36.86 12.10 0.91
CA PHE A 199 38.14 11.39 1.02
C PHE A 199 38.30 10.27 -0.02
N ILE A 200 37.21 9.63 -0.44
CA ILE A 200 37.21 8.68 -1.55
C ILE A 200 37.59 9.41 -2.85
N THR A 201 36.97 10.56 -3.12
CA THR A 201 37.29 11.41 -4.28
C THR A 201 38.78 11.78 -4.31
N GLU A 202 39.35 12.26 -3.20
CA GLU A 202 40.78 12.59 -3.10
C GLU A 202 41.66 11.34 -3.30
N ARG A 203 41.32 10.23 -2.64
CA ARG A 203 42.10 8.98 -2.71
C ARG A 203 42.14 8.38 -4.12
N MET A 204 41.04 8.54 -4.86
CA MET A 204 40.89 8.11 -6.24
C MET A 204 41.48 9.10 -7.26
N LYS A 205 41.89 10.30 -6.82
CA LYS A 205 42.37 11.39 -7.67
C LYS A 205 41.39 11.71 -8.81
N ALA A 206 40.09 11.71 -8.49
CA ALA A 206 39.05 11.99 -9.48
C ALA A 206 39.05 13.49 -9.82
N GLU A 207 39.19 13.82 -11.11
CA GLU A 207 39.21 15.22 -11.56
C GLU A 207 37.82 15.73 -11.90
N ARG A 208 36.94 14.86 -12.44
CA ARG A 208 35.55 15.22 -12.77
C ARG A 208 34.60 14.39 -11.93
N VAL A 209 33.92 15.06 -11.01
CA VAL A 209 33.02 14.40 -10.05
C VAL A 209 31.61 14.95 -10.18
N LEU A 210 30.62 14.06 -10.08
CA LEU A 210 29.22 14.42 -9.91
C LEU A 210 28.76 13.96 -8.55
N VAL A 211 28.15 14.85 -7.76
CA VAL A 211 27.51 14.52 -6.49
C VAL A 211 26.01 14.81 -6.60
N LEU A 212 25.20 13.76 -6.42
CA LEU A 212 23.74 13.83 -6.47
C LEU A 212 23.14 13.72 -5.08
N VAL A 213 22.14 14.56 -4.81
CA VAL A 213 21.44 14.66 -3.52
C VAL A 213 19.93 14.88 -3.73
N PRO A 214 19.05 14.53 -2.77
CA PRO A 214 17.59 14.66 -2.92
C PRO A 214 17.02 16.08 -2.78
N SER A 215 17.74 17.00 -2.12
CA SER A 215 17.21 18.32 -1.75
C SER A 215 18.25 19.43 -1.82
N LEU A 216 17.80 20.67 -2.07
CA LEU A 216 18.68 21.86 -2.10
C LEU A 216 19.41 22.09 -0.78
N SER A 217 18.74 21.82 0.35
CA SER A 217 19.35 21.95 1.67
C SER A 217 20.54 20.99 1.83
N LEU A 218 20.42 19.73 1.39
CA LEU A 218 21.52 18.77 1.42
C LEU A 218 22.60 19.11 0.39
N LEU A 219 22.23 19.70 -0.76
CA LEU A 219 23.18 20.17 -1.77
C LEU A 219 24.09 21.24 -1.20
N LYS A 220 23.50 22.27 -0.59
CA LYS A 220 24.23 23.35 0.09
C LYS A 220 25.15 22.81 1.19
N GLN A 221 24.62 21.92 2.04
CA GLN A 221 25.39 21.31 3.13
C GLN A 221 26.58 20.50 2.60
N THR A 222 26.35 19.63 1.61
CA THR A 222 27.39 18.78 1.01
C THR A 222 28.48 19.60 0.36
N MET A 223 28.10 20.60 -0.46
CA MET A 223 29.05 21.46 -1.15
C MET A 223 29.95 22.21 -0.15
N ARG A 224 29.35 22.80 0.89
CA ARG A 224 30.09 23.52 1.93
C ARG A 224 31.00 22.59 2.76
N GLU A 225 30.50 21.41 3.13
CA GLU A 225 31.30 20.43 3.88
C GLU A 225 32.54 20.00 3.07
N TRP A 226 32.41 19.83 1.75
CA TRP A 226 33.53 19.49 0.86
C TRP A 226 34.51 20.66 0.67
N GLN A 227 34.01 21.88 0.43
CA GLN A 227 34.85 23.07 0.26
C GLN A 227 35.67 23.38 1.52
N THR A 228 35.11 23.12 2.71
CA THR A 228 35.79 23.35 3.98
C THR A 228 36.66 22.17 4.46
N ALA A 229 36.52 20.98 3.83
CA ALA A 229 37.25 19.78 4.27
C ALA A 229 38.76 19.90 4.09
N ASN A 230 39.23 20.45 2.96
CA ASN A 230 40.65 20.63 2.70
C ASN A 230 40.91 21.91 1.88
N PRO A 231 41.07 23.08 2.53
CA PRO A 231 41.28 24.36 1.84
C PRO A 231 42.55 24.41 0.98
N LYS A 232 43.49 23.48 1.18
CA LYS A 232 44.75 23.41 0.42
C LYS A 232 44.60 22.71 -0.94
N ASN A 233 43.47 22.06 -1.20
CA ASN A 233 43.20 21.33 -2.43
C ASN A 233 41.85 21.78 -3.03
N PRO A 234 41.78 23.01 -3.58
CA PRO A 234 40.53 23.58 -4.08
C PRO A 234 40.05 22.87 -5.36
N PHE A 235 38.75 22.92 -5.58
CA PHE A 235 38.10 22.46 -6.80
C PHE A 235 37.08 23.49 -7.26
N ALA A 236 36.84 23.54 -8.58
CA ALA A 236 35.73 24.34 -9.11
C ALA A 236 34.41 23.61 -8.84
N ALA A 237 33.42 24.31 -8.30
CA ALA A 237 32.10 23.75 -8.00
C ALA A 237 31.04 24.32 -8.95
N LEU A 238 30.13 23.48 -9.47
CA LEU A 238 28.97 23.91 -10.24
C LEU A 238 27.68 23.34 -9.62
N PRO A 239 26.83 24.18 -9.01
CA PRO A 239 25.50 23.76 -8.56
C PRO A 239 24.51 23.69 -9.73
N VAL A 240 23.91 22.51 -9.95
CA VAL A 240 22.92 22.24 -11.00
C VAL A 240 21.57 21.91 -10.37
N CYS A 241 20.68 22.90 -10.27
CA CYS A 241 19.38 22.79 -9.59
C CYS A 241 18.39 23.91 -9.96
N SER A 242 17.08 23.67 -9.81
CA SER A 242 16.01 24.68 -9.98
C SER A 242 14.93 24.61 -8.89
N ASP A 243 14.16 25.70 -8.75
CA ASP A 243 13.07 25.82 -7.76
C ASP A 243 11.82 25.02 -8.16
N GLU A 244 11.47 25.01 -9.44
CA GLU A 244 10.25 24.35 -9.95
C GLU A 244 10.28 22.81 -9.81
N THR A 245 11.47 22.21 -9.84
CA THR A 245 11.63 20.74 -9.83
C THR A 245 11.58 20.12 -8.42
N VAL A 246 11.67 20.93 -7.37
CA VAL A 246 11.67 20.47 -5.96
C VAL A 246 10.27 20.53 -5.35
N GLY A 247 9.35 21.35 -5.90
CA GLY A 247 7.99 21.55 -5.40
C GLY A 247 6.98 20.42 -5.68
N THR A 248 7.32 19.42 -6.50
CA THR A 248 6.42 18.32 -6.88
C THR A 248 6.16 17.27 -5.79
N LEU A 249 6.77 17.41 -4.60
CA LEU A 249 6.65 16.46 -3.47
C LEU A 249 5.37 16.62 -2.61
N GLY A 250 4.36 17.32 -3.13
CA GLY A 250 3.08 17.59 -2.46
C GLY A 250 3.11 18.83 -1.57
N GLU A 251 1.93 19.32 -1.17
CA GLU A 251 1.70 20.61 -0.47
C GLU A 251 2.52 20.84 0.83
N ASP A 252 3.17 19.81 1.38
CA ASP A 252 3.94 19.86 2.63
C ASP A 252 5.48 19.73 2.44
N ALA A 253 6.01 19.79 1.21
CA ALA A 253 7.45 19.68 0.95
C ALA A 253 8.24 20.97 1.31
N VAL A 254 9.54 20.85 1.59
CA VAL A 254 10.42 22.00 1.88
C VAL A 254 10.55 22.87 0.63
N VAL A 255 9.99 24.08 0.67
CA VAL A 255 10.34 25.11 -0.32
C VAL A 255 11.71 25.66 0.09
N SER A 256 12.72 25.33 -0.70
CA SER A 256 14.05 25.96 -0.62
C SER A 256 14.22 26.70 -1.94
N HIS A 257 14.67 27.95 -1.89
CA HIS A 257 14.88 28.76 -3.08
C HIS A 257 16.33 28.63 -3.54
N THR A 258 16.57 28.62 -4.84
CA THR A 258 17.91 28.60 -5.44
C THR A 258 18.71 29.85 -5.04
N SER A 259 18.04 30.98 -4.81
CA SER A 259 18.65 32.20 -4.27
C SER A 259 19.32 31.98 -2.90
N ASP A 260 18.89 31.00 -2.11
CA ASP A 260 19.49 30.68 -0.80
C ASP A 260 20.82 29.89 -0.90
N MET A 261 21.26 29.51 -2.11
CA MET A 261 22.54 28.83 -2.33
C MET A 261 23.76 29.73 -2.07
N GLY A 262 23.61 31.05 -2.17
CA GLY A 262 24.70 32.03 -2.03
C GLY A 262 25.64 32.11 -3.26
N VAL A 263 25.59 31.12 -4.15
CA VAL A 263 26.35 31.07 -5.41
C VAL A 263 25.40 30.96 -6.61
N PRO A 264 25.82 31.40 -7.80
CA PRO A 264 25.07 31.19 -9.04
C PRO A 264 24.81 29.71 -9.28
N VAL A 265 23.57 29.37 -9.63
CA VAL A 265 23.14 28.03 -10.01
C VAL A 265 22.82 27.98 -11.50
N THR A 266 22.72 26.79 -12.09
CA THR A 266 22.29 26.64 -13.48
C THR A 266 21.45 25.39 -13.68
N THR A 267 20.58 25.40 -14.69
CA THR A 267 19.99 24.19 -15.29
C THR A 267 20.27 24.06 -16.77
N ASP A 268 21.08 24.97 -17.33
CA ASP A 268 21.39 25.01 -18.76
C ASP A 268 22.44 23.93 -19.12
N PRO A 269 22.08 22.94 -19.97
CA PRO A 269 23.00 21.92 -20.46
C PRO A 269 24.28 22.49 -21.10
N ALA A 270 24.22 23.65 -21.76
CA ALA A 270 25.37 24.27 -22.40
C ALA A 270 26.42 24.75 -21.38
N VAL A 271 25.97 25.36 -20.28
CA VAL A 271 26.83 25.80 -19.18
C VAL A 271 27.49 24.60 -18.49
N ILE A 272 26.73 23.52 -18.28
CA ILE A 272 27.25 22.27 -17.70
C ILE A 272 28.32 21.67 -18.61
N ALA A 273 28.06 21.61 -19.92
CA ALA A 273 29.02 21.10 -20.90
C ALA A 273 30.30 21.94 -20.97
N GLU A 274 30.18 23.27 -20.98
CA GLU A 274 31.33 24.18 -20.94
C GLU A 274 32.18 23.96 -19.69
N PHE A 275 31.55 23.88 -18.52
CA PHE A 275 32.22 23.63 -17.25
C PHE A 275 33.04 22.33 -17.26
N LEU A 276 32.48 21.24 -17.81
CA LEU A 276 33.15 19.94 -17.88
C LEU A 276 34.29 19.88 -18.90
N ARG A 277 34.19 20.65 -20.00
CA ARG A 277 35.21 20.70 -21.07
C ARG A 277 36.51 21.38 -20.63
N LYS A 278 36.46 22.29 -19.66
CA LYS A 278 37.65 22.98 -19.14
C LYS A 278 38.65 21.98 -18.53
N ARG A 279 39.94 22.17 -18.84
CA ARG A 279 41.03 21.26 -18.43
C ARG A 279 41.79 21.69 -17.16
N SER A 280 41.51 22.87 -16.61
CA SER A 280 42.18 23.38 -15.42
C SER A 280 41.51 22.87 -14.14
N GLY A 281 42.28 22.14 -13.33
CA GLY A 281 41.96 21.74 -11.96
C GLY A 281 40.82 20.73 -11.80
N PRO A 282 40.60 20.19 -10.58
CA PRO A 282 39.46 19.34 -10.25
C PRO A 282 38.13 20.11 -10.33
N ARG A 283 37.08 19.43 -10.76
CA ARG A 283 35.74 19.96 -11.04
C ARG A 283 34.66 19.07 -10.47
N VAL A 284 33.77 19.67 -9.69
CA VAL A 284 32.68 18.96 -9.02
C VAL A 284 31.36 19.60 -9.39
N VAL A 285 30.48 18.80 -10.00
CA VAL A 285 29.08 19.17 -10.24
C VAL A 285 28.27 18.68 -9.04
N PHE A 286 27.58 19.59 -8.34
CA PHE A 286 26.63 19.24 -7.28
C PHE A 286 25.23 19.40 -7.86
N SER A 287 24.39 18.38 -7.80
CA SER A 287 23.07 18.44 -8.41
C SER A 287 22.01 17.77 -7.57
N THR A 288 20.79 18.30 -7.64
CA THR A 288 19.62 17.56 -7.18
C THR A 288 19.30 16.43 -8.14
N TYR A 289 18.75 15.32 -7.65
CA TYR A 289 18.32 14.22 -8.51
C TYR A 289 17.34 14.67 -9.61
N GLN A 290 16.45 15.60 -9.28
CA GLN A 290 15.45 16.16 -10.19
C GLN A 290 16.07 16.98 -11.32
N SER A 291 17.28 17.53 -11.12
CA SER A 291 18.02 18.26 -12.16
C SER A 291 19.05 17.39 -12.89
N SER A 292 19.20 16.12 -12.50
CA SER A 292 20.09 15.18 -13.20
C SER A 292 19.74 14.93 -14.68
N PRO A 293 18.46 15.06 -15.16
CA PRO A 293 18.16 15.04 -16.59
C PRO A 293 18.86 16.16 -17.40
N GLN A 294 19.13 17.31 -16.79
CA GLN A 294 19.86 18.41 -17.45
C GLN A 294 21.34 18.05 -17.66
N ILE A 295 21.92 17.27 -16.75
CA ILE A 295 23.28 16.71 -16.91
C ILE A 295 23.28 15.69 -18.05
N ALA A 296 22.26 14.83 -18.13
CA ALA A 296 22.11 13.90 -19.24
C ALA A 296 21.93 14.64 -20.58
N ALA A 297 21.18 15.74 -20.61
CA ALA A 297 21.06 16.61 -21.77
C ALA A 297 22.41 17.25 -22.15
N ALA A 298 23.23 17.64 -21.17
CA ALA A 298 24.56 18.19 -21.43
C ALA A 298 25.46 17.17 -22.15
N PHE A 299 25.34 15.88 -21.82
CA PHE A 299 26.08 14.81 -22.51
C PHE A 299 25.67 14.57 -23.96
N ARG A 300 24.51 15.08 -24.40
CA ARG A 300 24.09 15.09 -25.81
C ARG A 300 24.79 16.16 -26.63
N LEU A 301 25.45 17.12 -25.97
CA LEU A 301 26.29 18.12 -26.63
C LEU A 301 27.67 17.53 -26.96
N ASP A 302 28.27 18.02 -28.04
CA ASP A 302 29.52 17.48 -28.56
C ASP A 302 30.70 17.60 -27.59
N ARG A 303 31.57 16.58 -27.59
CA ARG A 303 32.87 16.60 -26.90
C ARG A 303 32.81 16.86 -25.39
N VAL A 304 31.72 16.49 -24.71
CA VAL A 304 31.66 16.55 -23.24
C VAL A 304 32.38 15.33 -22.64
N PRO A 305 33.40 15.53 -21.78
CA PRO A 305 34.12 14.43 -21.14
C PRO A 305 33.26 13.74 -20.07
N GLN A 306 33.42 12.42 -19.93
CA GLN A 306 32.74 11.64 -18.88
C GLN A 306 33.24 12.01 -17.47
N PHE A 307 32.43 11.70 -16.46
CA PHE A 307 32.86 11.79 -15.06
C PHE A 307 33.83 10.67 -14.69
N ASP A 308 34.80 10.96 -13.83
CA ASP A 308 35.69 9.94 -13.23
C ASP A 308 34.98 9.18 -12.11
N LEU A 309 34.14 9.89 -11.35
CA LEU A 309 33.37 9.35 -10.24
C LEU A 309 32.02 10.06 -10.13
N VAL A 310 30.94 9.29 -10.05
CA VAL A 310 29.62 9.78 -9.64
C VAL A 310 29.35 9.27 -8.23
N ILE A 311 28.90 10.16 -7.35
CA ILE A 311 28.45 9.85 -5.99
C ILE A 311 26.96 10.16 -5.92
N ALA A 312 26.17 9.15 -5.62
CA ALA A 312 24.74 9.23 -5.42
C ALA A 312 24.44 9.11 -3.93
N ASP A 313 24.20 10.23 -3.24
CA ASP A 313 23.87 10.23 -1.81
C ASP A 313 22.36 10.05 -1.58
N GLU A 314 21.99 9.39 -0.49
CA GLU A 314 20.62 8.91 -0.26
C GLU A 314 20.08 8.06 -1.44
N ALA A 315 20.94 7.19 -1.99
CA ALA A 315 20.68 6.36 -3.17
C ALA A 315 19.46 5.44 -3.07
N HIS A 316 18.90 5.26 -1.87
CA HIS A 316 17.63 4.57 -1.67
C HIS A 316 16.45 5.28 -2.37
N ARG A 317 16.60 6.58 -2.68
CA ARG A 317 15.65 7.35 -3.49
C ARG A 317 15.71 6.99 -4.98
N CYS A 318 16.84 6.45 -5.45
CA CYS A 318 16.96 5.92 -6.81
C CYS A 318 16.24 4.58 -6.99
N ALA A 319 15.86 3.91 -5.89
CA ALA A 319 15.08 2.69 -5.92
C ALA A 319 13.58 3.00 -6.01
N GLY A 320 12.91 2.41 -6.99
CA GLY A 320 11.55 2.77 -7.39
C GLY A 320 11.41 2.74 -8.91
N PRO A 321 10.40 3.42 -9.48
CA PRO A 321 10.21 3.47 -10.93
C PRO A 321 11.44 4.02 -11.66
N VAL A 322 11.92 3.30 -12.68
CA VAL A 322 13.10 3.69 -13.49
C VAL A 322 12.83 4.91 -14.36
N SER A 323 11.56 5.24 -14.60
CA SER A 323 11.12 6.45 -15.29
C SER A 323 11.26 7.73 -14.46
N SER A 324 11.54 7.64 -13.16
CA SER A 324 11.72 8.82 -12.30
C SER A 324 13.03 9.55 -12.56
N ASP A 325 13.06 10.86 -12.34
CA ASP A 325 14.28 11.66 -12.46
C ASP A 325 15.42 11.13 -11.56
N PHE A 326 15.08 10.59 -10.38
CA PHE A 326 15.99 9.95 -9.44
C PHE A 326 16.72 8.73 -10.02
N ALA A 327 16.13 8.05 -11.01
CA ALA A 327 16.72 6.90 -11.66
C ALA A 327 17.64 7.27 -12.84
N THR A 328 17.73 8.55 -13.24
CA THR A 328 18.59 8.99 -14.37
C THR A 328 20.04 8.56 -14.20
N VAL A 329 20.56 8.57 -12.96
CA VAL A 329 21.94 8.16 -12.63
C VAL A 329 22.21 6.67 -12.89
N LEU A 330 21.17 5.83 -12.91
CA LEU A 330 21.31 4.39 -13.12
C LEU A 330 21.68 4.08 -14.58
N GLY A 331 21.18 4.87 -15.54
CA GLY A 331 21.39 4.70 -16.98
C GLY A 331 22.82 5.08 -17.42
N PRO A 332 23.69 4.12 -17.80
CA PRO A 332 25.05 4.40 -18.23
C PRO A 332 25.13 5.28 -19.49
N GLU A 333 24.14 5.18 -20.37
CA GLU A 333 23.99 5.97 -21.60
C GLU A 333 23.53 7.41 -21.34
N LYS A 334 22.83 7.65 -20.22
CA LYS A 334 22.33 8.99 -19.86
C LYS A 334 23.43 9.84 -19.24
N ILE A 335 24.08 9.34 -18.20
CA ILE A 335 25.19 10.03 -17.52
C ILE A 335 26.45 9.17 -17.64
N ARG A 336 27.36 9.61 -18.54
CA ARG A 336 28.62 8.93 -18.81
C ARG A 336 29.58 9.09 -17.63
N ALA A 337 29.98 7.98 -17.03
CA ALA A 337 30.90 7.96 -15.89
C ALA A 337 31.72 6.66 -15.86
N ARG A 338 32.99 6.76 -15.44
CA ARG A 338 33.88 5.62 -15.22
C ARG A 338 33.47 4.79 -14.03
N ARG A 339 32.98 5.42 -12.95
CA ARG A 339 32.62 4.77 -11.69
C ARG A 339 31.42 5.44 -11.03
N ARG A 340 30.59 4.66 -10.34
CA ARG A 340 29.40 5.13 -9.61
C ARG A 340 29.38 4.53 -8.21
N LEU A 341 29.37 5.40 -7.20
CA LEU A 341 29.24 5.05 -5.79
C LEU A 341 27.85 5.43 -5.30
N PHE A 342 27.07 4.44 -4.86
CA PHE A 342 25.75 4.63 -4.29
C PHE A 342 25.81 4.59 -2.77
N MET A 343 25.49 5.71 -2.13
CA MET A 343 25.58 5.87 -0.68
C MET A 343 24.19 5.91 -0.05
N SER A 344 24.00 5.16 1.03
CA SER A 344 22.75 5.22 1.79
C SER A 344 22.94 4.71 3.22
N ALA A 345 22.14 5.21 4.17
CA ALA A 345 21.99 4.57 5.48
C ALA A 345 20.92 3.47 5.46
N THR A 346 19.91 3.64 4.62
CA THR A 346 18.67 2.87 4.61
C THR A 346 18.45 2.30 3.21
N PRO A 347 19.18 1.24 2.82
CA PRO A 347 19.02 0.67 1.48
C PRO A 347 17.59 0.15 1.30
N ARG A 348 17.01 0.38 0.13
CA ARG A 348 15.61 0.03 -0.17
C ARG A 348 15.56 -1.19 -1.08
N TYR A 349 14.94 -2.26 -0.57
CA TYR A 349 14.78 -3.54 -1.28
C TYR A 349 13.30 -3.80 -1.58
N PHE A 350 12.99 -4.21 -2.80
CA PHE A 350 11.65 -4.63 -3.20
C PHE A 350 11.57 -6.15 -3.26
N THR A 351 10.51 -6.73 -2.67
CA THR A 351 10.31 -8.18 -2.72
C THR A 351 9.94 -8.63 -4.13
N GLY A 352 10.28 -9.88 -4.48
CA GLY A 352 10.01 -10.44 -5.81
C GLY A 352 8.54 -10.41 -6.25
N ARG A 353 7.59 -10.31 -5.30
CA ARG A 353 6.18 -10.09 -5.60
C ARG A 353 5.94 -8.71 -6.20
N ILE A 354 6.48 -7.65 -5.59
CA ILE A 354 6.33 -6.27 -6.05
C ILE A 354 7.04 -6.09 -7.40
N LEU A 355 8.23 -6.67 -7.57
CA LEU A 355 8.96 -6.63 -8.84
C LEU A 355 8.20 -7.36 -9.96
N ARG A 356 7.54 -8.49 -9.64
CA ARG A 356 6.74 -9.23 -10.62
C ARG A 356 5.43 -8.52 -10.97
N GLU A 357 4.72 -7.99 -9.97
CA GLU A 357 3.52 -7.17 -10.17
C GLU A 357 3.84 -5.92 -11.02
N ALA A 358 4.99 -5.29 -10.80
CA ALA A 358 5.44 -4.16 -11.59
C ALA A 358 5.78 -4.57 -13.03
N LYS A 359 6.50 -5.69 -13.23
CA LYS A 359 6.81 -6.24 -14.56
C LYS A 359 5.55 -6.70 -15.31
N GLU A 360 4.57 -7.25 -14.61
CA GLU A 360 3.23 -7.62 -15.14
C GLU A 360 2.42 -6.37 -15.54
N ALA A 361 2.66 -5.22 -14.87
CA ALA A 361 2.06 -3.93 -15.19
C ALA A 361 2.90 -3.06 -16.16
N ASP A 362 3.93 -3.63 -16.80
CA ASP A 362 4.90 -2.94 -17.68
C ASP A 362 5.59 -1.71 -17.04
N TYR A 363 5.70 -1.71 -15.72
CA TYR A 363 6.42 -0.72 -14.93
C TYR A 363 7.74 -1.31 -14.42
N GLU A 364 8.86 -0.77 -14.89
CA GLU A 364 10.16 -1.19 -14.41
C GLU A 364 10.52 -0.52 -13.08
N ILE A 365 10.82 -1.32 -12.04
CA ILE A 365 11.22 -0.85 -10.71
C ILE A 365 12.66 -1.28 -10.42
N ALA A 366 13.51 -0.32 -10.05
CA ALA A 366 14.86 -0.55 -9.54
C ALA A 366 14.85 -0.83 -8.04
N SER A 367 15.64 -1.81 -7.60
CA SER A 367 15.84 -2.20 -6.20
C SER A 367 17.34 -2.21 -5.88
N MET A 368 17.75 -1.86 -4.66
CA MET A 368 19.19 -1.74 -4.34
C MET A 368 19.91 -3.09 -4.20
N ASP A 369 19.20 -4.21 -4.18
CA ASP A 369 19.76 -5.56 -4.29
C ASP A 369 19.98 -5.99 -5.75
N ASP A 370 19.64 -5.14 -6.72
CA ASP A 370 20.04 -5.32 -8.12
C ASP A 370 21.50 -4.90 -8.32
N HIS A 371 22.38 -5.90 -8.23
CA HIS A 371 23.82 -5.77 -8.43
C HIS A 371 24.19 -5.19 -9.82
N THR A 372 23.32 -5.33 -10.83
CA THR A 372 23.60 -4.78 -12.17
C THR A 372 23.45 -3.26 -12.20
N ARG A 373 22.53 -2.71 -11.40
CA ARG A 373 22.23 -1.26 -11.35
C ARG A 373 23.04 -0.53 -10.30
N PHE A 374 23.16 -1.12 -9.11
CA PHE A 374 23.78 -0.49 -7.95
C PHE A 374 25.18 -1.02 -7.65
N GLY A 375 25.59 -2.16 -8.24
CA GLY A 375 26.83 -2.82 -7.91
C GLY A 375 26.79 -3.54 -6.57
N ASP A 376 27.90 -4.20 -6.20
CA ASP A 376 28.04 -4.88 -4.92
C ASP A 376 28.17 -3.90 -3.76
N VAL A 377 27.81 -4.35 -2.56
CA VAL A 377 28.08 -3.60 -1.33
C VAL A 377 29.57 -3.69 -1.02
N PHE A 378 30.30 -2.59 -1.25
CA PHE A 378 31.74 -2.52 -0.98
C PHE A 378 32.03 -2.41 0.52
N HIS A 379 31.22 -1.62 1.23
CA HIS A 379 31.37 -1.44 2.67
C HIS A 379 30.00 -1.26 3.34
N ARG A 380 29.88 -1.83 4.54
CA ARG A 380 28.69 -1.72 5.38
C ARG A 380 29.12 -1.36 6.80
N LEU A 381 28.54 -0.30 7.33
CA LEU A 381 28.58 0.09 8.74
C LEU A 381 27.13 0.33 9.19
N SER A 382 26.54 -0.67 9.85
CA SER A 382 25.14 -0.61 10.27
C SER A 382 24.93 0.36 11.43
N PHE A 383 23.67 0.67 11.73
CA PHE A 383 23.31 1.54 12.84
C PHE A 383 23.68 0.91 14.19
N GLY A 384 23.33 -0.37 14.40
CA GLY A 384 23.72 -1.14 15.58
C GLY A 384 25.25 -1.23 15.74
N GLU A 385 25.96 -1.59 14.66
CA GLU A 385 27.42 -1.68 14.68
C GLU A 385 28.11 -0.35 15.00
N ALA A 386 27.54 0.77 14.54
CA ALA A 386 28.03 2.10 14.90
C ALA A 386 27.79 2.44 16.38
N ILE A 387 26.73 1.92 17.01
CA ILE A 387 26.50 2.07 18.46
C ILE A 387 27.47 1.18 19.24
N ASP A 388 27.62 -0.09 18.85
CA ASP A 388 28.51 -1.05 19.51
C ASP A 388 29.97 -0.58 19.53
N ARG A 389 30.42 -0.01 18.40
CA ARG A 389 31.75 0.58 18.26
C ARG A 389 31.88 1.95 18.93
N LYS A 390 30.84 2.40 19.64
CA LYS A 390 30.75 3.72 20.26
C LYS A 390 31.08 4.82 19.25
N LEU A 391 30.52 4.77 18.04
CA LEU A 391 30.59 5.84 17.04
C LEU A 391 29.34 6.72 17.09
N LEU A 392 28.20 6.13 17.47
CA LEU A 392 26.96 6.80 17.80
C LEU A 392 26.65 6.62 19.30
N THR A 393 25.77 7.46 19.82
CA THR A 393 25.18 7.30 21.15
C THR A 393 24.08 6.23 21.08
N ASP A 394 23.92 5.44 22.14
CA ASP A 394 22.81 4.47 22.20
C ASP A 394 21.45 5.18 22.31
N TYR A 395 20.35 4.44 22.12
CA TYR A 395 19.00 5.00 22.13
C TYR A 395 18.02 4.20 22.99
N GLN A 396 16.93 4.87 23.37
CA GLN A 396 15.76 4.25 23.99
C GLN A 396 14.49 4.72 23.30
N VAL A 397 13.51 3.82 23.17
CA VAL A 397 12.15 4.11 22.73
C VAL A 397 11.26 4.22 23.97
N ALA A 398 10.80 5.43 24.28
CA ALA A 398 9.93 5.73 25.39
C ALA A 398 8.47 5.87 24.90
N ILE A 399 7.66 4.84 25.13
CA ILE A 399 6.22 4.85 24.87
C ILE A 399 5.52 5.40 26.11
N ILE A 400 4.88 6.57 25.99
CA ILE A 400 4.28 7.28 27.12
C ILE A 400 2.76 7.17 27.04
N GLY A 401 2.17 6.41 27.96
CA GLY A 401 0.73 6.29 28.13
C GLY A 401 0.10 7.52 28.75
N VAL A 402 -1.02 7.96 28.19
CA VAL A 402 -1.89 9.00 28.74
C VAL A 402 -3.30 8.44 28.85
N ASP A 403 -3.80 8.29 30.07
CA ASP A 403 -5.07 7.61 30.38
C ASP A 403 -5.92 8.34 31.44
N ASP A 404 -5.45 9.49 31.93
CA ASP A 404 -5.93 10.09 33.16
C ASP A 404 -7.34 10.68 32.98
N ALA A 405 -8.27 10.26 33.84
CA ALA A 405 -9.60 10.85 33.97
C ALA A 405 -9.53 12.37 34.24
N THR A 406 -8.43 12.82 34.85
CA THR A 406 -8.09 14.22 35.06
C THR A 406 -7.91 14.98 33.74
N TYR A 407 -7.28 14.39 32.72
CA TYR A 407 -7.14 15.06 31.41
C TYR A 407 -8.46 15.09 30.63
N LEU A 408 -9.32 14.08 30.81
CA LEU A 408 -10.69 14.07 30.31
C LEU A 408 -11.56 15.15 30.99
N ASP A 409 -11.44 15.29 32.30
CA ASP A 409 -12.06 16.37 33.08
C ASP A 409 -11.49 17.74 32.67
N TRP A 410 -10.20 17.87 32.38
CA TRP A 410 -9.58 19.12 31.90
C TRP A 410 -9.99 19.48 30.47
N ALA A 411 -10.13 18.48 29.59
CA ALA A 411 -10.72 18.66 28.26
C ALA A 411 -12.20 19.09 28.35
N ARG A 412 -12.95 18.58 29.34
CA ARG A 412 -14.36 18.93 29.61
C ARG A 412 -14.53 20.30 30.30
N ARG A 413 -13.61 20.70 31.19
CA ARG A 413 -13.59 22.01 31.89
C ARG A 413 -13.16 23.17 30.99
N GLY A 414 -12.56 22.88 29.83
CA GLY A 414 -12.84 23.60 28.59
C GLY A 414 -12.56 25.11 28.55
N ASN A 415 -11.38 25.55 29.00
CA ASN A 415 -10.86 26.91 28.74
C ASN A 415 -9.54 26.94 27.94
N LEU A 416 -9.33 26.03 26.98
CA LEU A 416 -8.40 26.29 25.87
C LEU A 416 -9.17 27.10 24.82
N VAL A 417 -9.31 28.39 25.10
CA VAL A 417 -9.86 29.40 24.20
C VAL A 417 -8.64 30.14 23.64
N THR A 418 -8.41 30.05 22.34
CA THR A 418 -7.44 30.94 21.69
C THR A 418 -7.94 32.40 21.82
N PRO A 419 -7.08 33.43 21.74
CA PRO A 419 -7.48 34.84 21.91
C PRO A 419 -8.68 35.29 21.05
N ASP A 420 -8.98 34.55 19.98
CA ASP A 420 -10.07 34.68 19.03
C ASP A 420 -11.36 33.88 19.36
N GLY A 421 -11.48 33.31 20.56
CA GLY A 421 -12.75 32.72 21.02
C GLY A 421 -13.10 31.33 20.48
N LYS A 422 -12.21 30.70 19.69
CA LYS A 422 -12.44 29.35 19.15
C LYS A 422 -11.98 28.29 20.15
N ARG A 423 -12.90 27.39 20.52
CA ARG A 423 -12.58 26.13 21.21
C ARG A 423 -11.93 25.18 20.19
N VAL A 424 -10.66 24.81 20.39
CA VAL A 424 -10.05 23.72 19.62
C VAL A 424 -9.09 22.93 20.52
N VAL A 425 -9.45 21.68 20.84
CA VAL A 425 -8.46 20.60 20.97
C VAL A 425 -9.11 19.27 20.59
N ASP A 426 -8.51 18.53 19.67
CA ASP A 426 -8.71 17.09 19.52
C ASP A 426 -8.03 16.39 20.72
N ALA A 427 -8.73 15.50 21.42
CA ALA A 427 -8.20 14.80 22.60
C ALA A 427 -6.85 14.10 22.32
N ARG A 428 -6.64 13.68 21.06
CA ARG A 428 -5.38 13.08 20.61
C ARG A 428 -4.20 14.06 20.61
N SER A 429 -4.41 15.29 20.15
CA SER A 429 -3.36 16.33 20.16
C SER A 429 -2.97 16.70 21.58
N LEU A 430 -3.95 16.80 22.49
CA LEU A 430 -3.72 17.05 23.90
C LEU A 430 -2.90 15.91 24.55
N ALA A 431 -3.25 14.67 24.26
CA ALA A 431 -2.50 13.50 24.73
C ALA A 431 -1.04 13.51 24.24
N GLY A 432 -0.82 13.89 22.98
CA GLY A 432 0.52 14.06 22.42
C GLY A 432 1.37 15.09 23.19
N GLN A 433 0.78 16.23 23.55
CA GLN A 433 1.46 17.30 24.29
C GLN A 433 1.79 16.87 25.72
N ILE A 434 0.82 16.28 26.42
CA ILE A 434 1.00 15.75 27.77
C ILE A 434 2.08 14.68 27.79
N GLY A 435 2.00 13.71 26.87
CA GLY A 435 2.95 12.62 26.78
C GLY A 435 4.38 13.13 26.52
N LEU A 436 4.53 14.11 25.64
CA LEU A 436 5.82 14.77 25.41
C LEU A 436 6.31 15.53 26.66
N ALA A 437 5.46 16.32 27.32
CA ALA A 437 5.85 17.07 28.51
C ALA A 437 6.29 16.13 29.66
N LYS A 438 5.56 15.02 29.87
CA LYS A 438 5.93 13.97 30.81
C LYS A 438 7.28 13.34 30.46
N ALA A 439 7.53 13.05 29.18
CA ALA A 439 8.81 12.53 28.70
C ALA A 439 9.96 13.51 28.93
N MET A 440 9.77 14.80 28.59
CA MET A 440 10.77 15.85 28.79
C MET A 440 11.20 15.93 30.25
N ARG A 441 10.24 15.87 31.19
CA ARG A 441 10.57 15.81 32.63
C ARG A 441 11.28 14.52 33.01
N LYS A 442 10.73 13.36 32.64
CA LYS A 442 11.19 12.04 33.13
C LYS A 442 12.59 11.69 32.63
N PHE A 443 12.89 12.01 31.38
CA PHE A 443 14.17 11.72 30.74
C PHE A 443 15.06 12.97 30.59
N ASP A 444 14.69 14.06 31.25
CA ASP A 444 15.40 15.32 31.25
C ASP A 444 15.77 15.86 29.85
N LEU A 445 14.82 15.80 28.91
CA LEU A 445 15.04 16.21 27.53
C LEU A 445 15.03 17.74 27.39
N HIS A 446 16.14 18.31 26.92
CA HIS A 446 16.36 19.73 26.72
C HIS A 446 16.13 20.17 25.27
N ARG A 447 16.40 19.32 24.26
CA ARG A 447 16.33 19.66 22.84
C ARG A 447 15.54 18.60 22.08
N VAL A 448 14.26 18.88 21.84
CA VAL A 448 13.34 17.93 21.19
C VAL A 448 12.85 18.43 19.84
N ILE A 449 12.87 17.56 18.84
CA ILE A 449 12.15 17.75 17.57
C ILE A 449 10.94 16.84 17.56
N SER A 450 9.74 17.41 17.34
CA SER A 450 8.51 16.61 17.20
C SER A 450 8.06 16.54 15.74
N PHE A 451 7.69 15.35 15.28
CA PHE A 451 7.26 15.05 13.91
C PHE A 451 5.75 14.88 13.82
N HIS A 452 5.15 15.59 12.86
CA HIS A 452 3.71 15.64 12.66
C HIS A 452 3.31 15.31 11.22
N SER A 453 2.06 14.87 11.02
CA SER A 453 1.56 14.49 9.69
C SER A 453 1.27 15.68 8.76
N ARG A 454 1.03 16.87 9.34
CA ARG A 454 0.54 18.08 8.66
C ARG A 454 1.14 19.34 9.30
N VAL A 455 1.45 20.35 8.48
CA VAL A 455 2.01 21.63 8.96
C VAL A 455 1.09 22.31 9.99
N LYS A 456 -0.22 22.30 9.75
CA LYS A 456 -1.21 22.87 10.68
C LYS A 456 -1.14 22.22 12.07
N ALA A 457 -1.02 20.89 12.14
CA ALA A 457 -0.92 20.17 13.41
C ALA A 457 0.38 20.53 14.16
N ALA A 458 1.51 20.60 13.46
CA ALA A 458 2.78 21.04 14.06
C ALA A 458 2.71 22.47 14.61
N ARG A 459 2.09 23.39 13.85
CA ARG A 459 1.89 24.79 14.25
C ARG A 459 1.02 24.91 15.50
N GLU A 460 -0.15 24.28 15.50
CA GLU A 460 -1.08 24.29 16.63
C GLU A 460 -0.45 23.64 17.87
N PHE A 461 0.28 22.53 17.69
CA PHE A 461 0.97 21.82 18.76
C PHE A 461 2.04 22.69 19.44
N ALA A 462 2.91 23.34 18.66
CA ALA A 462 3.93 24.22 19.20
C ALA A 462 3.33 25.47 19.87
N ALA A 463 2.29 26.06 19.28
CA ALA A 463 1.67 27.28 19.80
C ALA A 463 0.97 27.06 21.16
N SER A 464 0.37 25.88 21.37
CA SER A 464 -0.38 25.57 22.61
C SER A 464 0.44 24.88 23.70
N MET A 465 1.67 24.42 23.39
CA MET A 465 2.53 23.74 24.37
C MET A 465 2.89 24.60 25.61
N PRO A 466 3.27 25.90 25.47
CA PRO A 466 3.56 26.73 26.64
C PRO A 466 2.36 26.90 27.56
N ALA A 467 1.18 27.21 26.98
CA ALA A 467 -0.06 27.30 27.75
C ALA A 467 -0.36 25.99 28.48
N LEU A 468 -0.21 24.85 27.82
CA LEU A 468 -0.39 23.55 28.46
C LEU A 468 0.56 23.36 29.65
N LEU A 469 1.84 23.74 29.53
CA LEU A 469 2.77 23.66 30.64
C LEU A 469 2.32 24.51 31.83
N ASP A 470 1.83 25.74 31.60
CA ASP A 470 1.33 26.62 32.66
C ASP A 470 0.16 26.02 33.45
N TRP A 471 -0.71 25.26 32.78
CA TRP A 471 -1.81 24.54 33.40
C TRP A 471 -1.40 23.20 34.03
N MET A 472 -0.28 22.61 33.61
CA MET A 472 0.13 21.29 34.04
C MET A 472 0.66 21.30 35.49
N PRO A 473 0.26 20.37 36.37
CA PRO A 473 0.71 20.36 37.76
C PRO A 473 2.23 20.36 37.87
N ALA A 474 2.77 21.14 38.81
CA ALA A 474 4.22 21.33 38.99
C ALA A 474 4.98 19.99 39.09
N ARG A 475 4.38 18.99 39.73
CA ARG A 475 4.97 17.64 39.84
C ARG A 475 5.21 16.99 38.48
N HIS A 476 4.36 17.20 37.47
CA HIS A 476 4.46 16.60 36.14
C HIS A 476 5.22 17.48 35.13
N ARG A 477 5.37 18.77 35.42
CA ARG A 477 5.96 19.78 34.53
C ARG A 477 7.49 19.58 34.39
N PRO A 478 8.06 19.69 33.17
CA PRO A 478 9.51 19.82 33.01
C PRO A 478 10.01 21.09 33.71
N LYS A 479 11.24 21.06 34.24
CA LYS A 479 11.88 22.23 34.87
C LYS A 479 12.44 23.17 33.80
N GLY A 480 12.41 24.48 34.05
CA GLY A 480 12.92 25.50 33.12
C GLY A 480 11.84 26.09 32.21
N SER A 481 12.21 27.12 31.44
CA SER A 481 11.34 27.71 30.42
C SER A 481 11.31 26.86 29.16
N LEU A 482 10.20 26.87 28.42
CA LEU A 482 10.08 26.18 27.14
C LEU A 482 10.04 27.17 25.99
N TRP A 483 11.08 27.16 25.16
CA TRP A 483 11.02 27.69 23.81
C TRP A 483 10.32 26.68 22.90
N SER A 484 9.14 27.05 22.39
CA SER A 484 8.39 26.21 21.45
C SER A 484 8.08 26.95 20.15
N LYS A 485 8.53 26.38 19.03
CA LYS A 485 8.28 26.88 17.68
C LYS A 485 7.97 25.73 16.72
N TYR A 486 7.50 26.07 15.53
CA TYR A 486 7.33 25.10 14.45
C TYR A 486 8.18 25.52 13.25
N ALA A 487 8.60 24.55 12.45
CA ALA A 487 9.15 24.75 11.12
C ALA A 487 8.17 24.15 10.08
N SER A 488 8.02 24.82 8.94
CA SER A 488 7.26 24.32 7.80
C SER A 488 8.01 24.50 6.49
N GLY A 489 7.58 23.81 5.43
CA GLY A 489 8.14 23.99 4.10
C GLY A 489 7.89 25.39 3.52
N GLU A 490 6.83 26.08 3.95
CA GLU A 490 6.50 27.46 3.55
C GLU A 490 7.48 28.51 4.08
N MET A 491 8.20 28.22 5.16
CA MET A 491 9.18 29.17 5.73
C MET A 491 10.40 29.28 4.82
N SER A 492 11.01 30.45 4.71
CA SER A 492 12.28 30.60 3.99
C SER A 492 13.41 29.79 4.63
N ALA A 493 14.48 29.48 3.88
CA ALA A 493 15.63 28.76 4.44
C ALA A 493 16.29 29.53 5.60
N GLY A 494 16.32 30.86 5.53
CA GLY A 494 16.86 31.72 6.61
C GLY A 494 16.03 31.65 7.90
N GLU A 495 14.70 31.66 7.79
CA GLU A 495 13.82 31.49 8.96
C GLU A 495 14.02 30.13 9.63
N ARG A 496 14.08 29.05 8.83
CA ARG A 496 14.34 27.70 9.35
C ARG A 496 15.73 27.59 9.99
N ALA A 497 16.76 28.16 9.35
CA ALA A 497 18.11 28.18 9.89
C ALA A 497 18.17 28.90 11.23
N THR A 498 17.44 30.02 11.39
CA THR A 498 17.33 30.74 12.66
C THR A 498 16.72 29.88 13.77
N LEU A 499 15.63 29.15 13.47
CA LEU A 499 15.01 28.23 14.43
C LEU A 499 15.97 27.09 14.84
N ILE A 500 16.66 26.50 13.86
CA ILE A 500 17.64 25.43 14.12
C ILE A 500 18.83 25.96 14.94
N GLN A 501 19.32 27.17 14.62
CA GLN A 501 20.43 27.79 15.34
C GLN A 501 20.08 28.08 16.79
N HIS A 502 18.85 28.54 17.06
CA HIS A 502 18.37 28.73 18.43
C HIS A 502 18.27 27.37 19.15
N LEU A 503 17.72 26.33 18.51
CA LEU A 503 17.70 24.98 19.10
C LEU A 503 19.11 24.44 19.40
N LYS A 504 20.13 24.80 18.60
CA LYS A 504 21.54 24.47 18.87
C LYS A 504 22.06 25.17 20.13
N LYS A 505 21.76 26.46 20.29
CA LYS A 505 22.25 27.35 21.35
C LYS A 505 21.08 27.86 22.20
N LEU A 506 20.57 27.00 23.07
CA LEU A 506 19.60 27.37 24.11
C LEU A 506 20.29 28.10 25.26
N ASP A 507 19.56 28.99 25.93
CA ASP A 507 20.03 29.67 27.13
C ASP A 507 20.05 28.71 28.36
N ASP A 508 20.80 29.06 29.40
CA ASP A 508 20.89 28.24 30.61
C ASP A 508 19.51 28.09 31.29
N GLY A 509 19.07 26.85 31.48
CA GLY A 509 17.75 26.54 32.05
C GLY A 509 16.58 26.60 31.07
N GLU A 510 16.82 26.90 29.79
CA GLU A 510 15.83 26.84 28.71
C GLU A 510 15.77 25.44 28.08
N ARG A 511 14.56 25.02 27.68
CA ARG A 511 14.31 23.82 26.86
C ARG A 511 13.75 24.22 25.51
N GLY A 512 14.15 23.51 24.46
CA GLY A 512 13.71 23.74 23.09
C GLY A 512 12.83 22.62 22.55
N LEU A 513 11.68 23.01 21.99
CA LEU A 513 10.78 22.16 21.20
C LEU A 513 10.60 22.76 19.81
N LEU A 514 11.06 22.05 18.78
CA LEU A 514 10.84 22.41 17.38
C LEU A 514 9.92 21.40 16.71
N ALA A 515 8.65 21.77 16.52
CA ALA A 515 7.68 20.96 15.80
C ALA A 515 7.86 21.08 14.29
N ASN A 516 7.67 19.99 13.54
CA ASN A 516 7.77 20.04 12.08
C ASN A 516 6.87 19.03 11.38
N ALA A 517 6.57 19.31 10.12
CA ALA A 517 5.99 18.37 9.18
C ALA A 517 6.86 18.36 7.92
N ARG A 518 7.49 17.21 7.62
CA ARG A 518 8.34 16.94 6.43
C ARG A 518 9.53 17.87 6.19
N CYS A 519 9.73 18.94 6.95
CA CYS A 519 10.73 19.95 6.61
C CYS A 519 12.07 19.84 7.32
N LEU A 520 12.12 19.11 8.44
CA LEU A 520 13.35 18.85 9.19
C LEU A 520 13.78 17.38 9.09
N ALA A 521 13.19 16.64 8.14
CA ALA A 521 13.50 15.23 7.89
C ALA A 521 14.89 15.06 7.27
N GLU A 522 15.42 16.06 6.55
CA GLU A 522 16.74 16.11 5.92
C GLU A 522 17.50 17.40 6.36
N GLY A 523 18.84 17.42 6.33
CA GLY A 523 19.64 18.66 6.46
C GLY A 523 19.82 19.30 7.85
N VAL A 524 19.19 18.79 8.93
CA VAL A 524 19.35 19.37 10.29
C VAL A 524 20.53 18.76 11.07
N ASP A 525 21.60 19.51 11.32
CA ASP A 525 22.73 19.02 12.13
C ASP A 525 22.71 19.61 13.55
N VAL A 526 22.12 18.91 14.53
CA VAL A 526 22.15 19.30 15.95
C VAL A 526 22.65 18.10 16.77
N PRO A 527 23.96 17.94 16.99
CA PRO A 527 24.50 16.77 17.71
C PRO A 527 23.98 16.64 19.15
N ALA A 528 23.75 17.78 19.81
CA ALA A 528 23.22 17.86 21.18
C ALA A 528 21.70 17.55 21.29
N LEU A 529 21.03 17.22 20.18
CA LEU A 529 19.62 16.82 20.20
C LEU A 529 19.45 15.54 21.03
N ASP A 530 18.67 15.59 22.10
CA ASP A 530 18.48 14.49 23.05
C ASP A 530 17.15 13.74 22.85
N GLY A 531 16.17 14.38 22.20
CA GLY A 531 14.86 13.77 21.96
C GLY A 531 14.33 13.94 20.53
N VAL A 532 13.67 12.90 20.03
CA VAL A 532 12.75 12.99 18.88
C VAL A 532 11.38 12.44 19.27
N ALA A 533 10.32 13.15 18.95
CA ALA A 533 8.96 12.77 19.33
C ALA A 533 8.09 12.50 18.09
N PHE A 534 7.47 11.33 18.04
CA PHE A 534 6.55 10.95 16.96
C PHE A 534 5.10 11.14 17.44
N ILE A 535 4.52 12.31 17.17
CA ILE A 535 3.17 12.67 17.65
C ILE A 535 2.09 12.04 16.75
N ASP A 536 2.19 12.30 15.44
CA ASP A 536 1.35 11.69 14.41
C ASP A 536 2.15 11.49 13.11
N PRO A 537 3.24 10.70 13.12
CA PRO A 537 4.13 10.57 11.96
C PRO A 537 3.43 9.98 10.73
N ARG A 538 3.85 10.40 9.53
CA ARG A 538 3.51 9.68 8.29
C ARG A 538 4.44 8.48 8.08
N ARG A 539 3.91 7.51 7.34
CA ARG A 539 4.19 6.06 7.36
C ARG A 539 5.54 5.58 6.77
N ALA A 540 6.49 6.46 6.44
CA ALA A 540 7.71 6.03 5.73
C ALA A 540 8.80 5.58 6.72
N GLU A 541 9.20 4.31 6.66
CA GLU A 541 10.26 3.71 7.47
C GLU A 541 11.57 4.51 7.42
N VAL A 542 11.96 4.97 6.22
CA VAL A 542 13.16 5.78 6.01
C VAL A 542 13.12 7.09 6.81
N ASP A 543 11.97 7.78 6.83
CA ASP A 543 11.82 9.07 7.53
C ASP A 543 11.97 8.87 9.05
N ILE A 544 11.49 7.73 9.58
CA ILE A 544 11.64 7.35 10.99
C ILE A 544 13.12 7.16 11.33
N VAL A 545 13.85 6.38 10.52
CA VAL A 545 15.28 6.08 10.78
C VAL A 545 16.13 7.33 10.66
N GLN A 546 15.87 8.18 9.66
CA GLN A 546 16.55 9.47 9.50
C GLN A 546 16.27 10.41 10.68
N ALA A 547 15.03 10.45 11.18
CA ALA A 547 14.67 11.22 12.37
C ALA A 547 15.42 10.72 13.61
N VAL A 548 15.41 9.41 13.88
CA VAL A 548 16.12 8.81 15.02
C VAL A 548 17.63 9.02 14.90
N GLY A 549 18.19 8.91 13.69
CA GLY A 549 19.60 9.17 13.39
C GLY A 549 20.09 10.57 13.79
N ARG A 550 19.18 11.53 14.06
CA ARG A 550 19.51 12.86 14.59
C ARG A 550 19.73 12.82 16.11
N ALA A 551 18.87 12.11 16.83
CA ALA A 551 18.90 12.04 18.29
C ALA A 551 20.08 11.24 18.85
N ILE A 552 20.72 10.39 18.04
CA ILE A 552 21.80 9.49 18.47
C ILE A 552 23.20 9.97 18.10
N ARG A 553 23.32 11.13 17.45
CA ARG A 553 24.64 11.72 17.15
C ARG A 553 25.41 11.92 18.45
N LYS A 554 26.72 11.70 18.46
CA LYS A 554 27.52 11.95 19.65
C LYS A 554 27.51 13.41 20.08
N SER A 555 27.39 13.63 21.38
CA SER A 555 27.55 14.94 22.03
C SER A 555 28.03 14.72 23.47
N GLU A 556 28.83 15.64 24.00
CA GLU A 556 29.38 15.56 25.36
C GLU A 556 28.28 15.60 26.43
N THR A 557 27.16 16.26 26.15
CA THR A 557 26.04 16.42 27.08
C THR A 557 25.03 15.28 27.01
N LYS A 558 25.25 14.26 26.17
CA LYS A 558 24.25 13.23 25.86
C LYS A 558 24.81 11.82 25.90
N THR A 559 24.23 11.01 26.77
CA THR A 559 24.56 9.58 26.94
C THR A 559 23.56 8.64 26.26
N ILE A 560 22.31 9.08 26.06
CA ILE A 560 21.27 8.31 25.38
C ILE A 560 20.36 9.21 24.54
N GLY A 561 20.05 8.80 23.31
CA GLY A 561 19.04 9.45 22.47
C GLY A 561 17.65 8.89 22.75
N THR A 562 16.65 9.74 23.01
CA THR A 562 15.31 9.28 23.40
C THR A 562 14.30 9.48 22.27
N VAL A 563 13.67 8.38 21.85
CA VAL A 563 12.56 8.36 20.88
C VAL A 563 11.25 8.31 21.64
N VAL A 564 10.49 9.40 21.64
CA VAL A 564 9.24 9.53 22.41
C VAL A 564 8.04 9.21 21.52
N ILE A 565 7.18 8.30 21.98
CA ILE A 565 5.92 7.96 21.30
C ILE A 565 4.77 8.09 22.30
N PRO A 566 4.05 9.22 22.33
CA PRO A 566 2.89 9.38 23.19
C PRO A 566 1.71 8.56 22.65
N VAL A 567 1.07 7.78 23.51
CA VAL A 567 -0.11 6.97 23.20
C VAL A 567 -1.23 7.25 24.18
N PHE A 568 -2.44 7.45 23.65
CA PHE A 568 -3.63 7.56 24.47
C PHE A 568 -4.17 6.16 24.76
N ILE A 569 -4.48 5.87 26.03
CA ILE A 569 -4.97 4.56 26.47
C ILE A 569 -6.40 4.74 26.96
N ASP A 570 -7.32 4.02 26.32
CA ASP A 570 -8.70 3.91 26.81
C ASP A 570 -8.78 2.84 27.89
N THR A 571 -8.90 3.26 29.15
CA THR A 571 -8.96 2.36 30.31
C THR A 571 -10.30 1.64 30.45
N GLN A 572 -11.31 2.01 29.65
CA GLN A 572 -12.62 1.34 29.65
C GLN A 572 -12.67 0.18 28.64
N ALA A 573 -11.75 0.11 27.69
CA ALA A 573 -11.67 -0.96 26.71
C ALA A 573 -10.91 -2.18 27.26
N ASP A 574 -11.26 -3.37 26.76
CA ASP A 574 -10.45 -4.57 26.95
C ASP A 574 -9.01 -4.34 26.44
N ALA A 575 -8.03 -4.97 27.10
CA ALA A 575 -6.60 -4.78 26.81
C ALA A 575 -6.24 -5.11 25.36
N GLN A 576 -6.80 -6.20 24.79
CA GLN A 576 -6.50 -6.59 23.41
C GLN A 576 -7.19 -5.64 22.43
N ALA A 577 -8.46 -5.31 22.66
CA ALA A 577 -9.21 -4.36 21.84
C ALA A 577 -8.57 -2.95 21.82
N ALA A 578 -8.00 -2.50 22.94
CA ALA A 578 -7.29 -1.23 23.04
C ALA A 578 -6.02 -1.20 22.16
N LEU A 579 -5.29 -2.31 22.10
CA LEU A 579 -4.04 -2.45 21.34
C LEU A 579 -4.24 -2.66 19.83
N ASP A 580 -5.37 -3.26 19.45
CA ASP A 580 -5.77 -3.43 18.05
C ASP A 580 -6.26 -2.11 17.42
N SER A 581 -6.45 -1.07 18.23
CA SER A 581 -6.82 0.26 17.76
C SER A 581 -5.71 0.90 16.90
N SER A 582 -6.12 1.77 15.98
CA SER A 582 -5.18 2.53 15.12
C SER A 582 -4.23 3.47 15.89
N VAL A 583 -4.42 3.64 17.20
CA VAL A 583 -3.62 4.53 18.07
C VAL A 583 -2.23 3.98 18.32
N PHE A 584 -2.06 2.65 18.40
CA PHE A 584 -0.76 2.00 18.65
C PHE A 584 0.05 1.72 17.39
N LYS A 585 -0.55 1.87 16.21
CA LYS A 585 0.14 1.65 14.94
C LYS A 585 1.48 2.40 14.82
N PRO A 586 1.61 3.69 15.22
CA PRO A 586 2.90 4.39 15.22
C PRO A 586 3.98 3.71 16.08
N VAL A 587 3.59 3.07 17.20
CA VAL A 587 4.53 2.31 18.05
C VAL A 587 5.13 1.15 17.26
N TRP A 588 4.27 0.37 16.60
CA TRP A 588 4.70 -0.78 15.81
C TRP A 588 5.59 -0.37 14.63
N ASP A 589 5.20 0.70 13.93
CA ASP A 589 5.92 1.20 12.76
C ASP A 589 7.32 1.71 13.15
N VAL A 590 7.46 2.41 14.29
CA VAL A 590 8.76 2.87 14.78
C VAL A 590 9.65 1.71 15.23
N ILE A 591 9.12 0.75 15.99
CA ILE A 591 9.92 -0.40 16.44
C ILE A 591 10.35 -1.26 15.25
N LYS A 592 9.48 -1.46 14.24
CA LYS A 592 9.85 -2.16 12.99
C LYS A 592 10.99 -1.47 12.25
N ALA A 593 10.91 -0.15 12.11
CA ALA A 593 11.94 0.63 11.46
C ALA A 593 13.27 0.50 12.20
N LEU A 594 13.26 0.60 13.53
CA LEU A 594 14.46 0.42 14.35
C LEU A 594 15.02 -1.00 14.24
N ARG A 595 14.17 -2.02 14.32
CA ARG A 595 14.52 -3.43 14.14
C ARG A 595 15.24 -3.71 12.82
N ALA A 596 14.85 -3.05 11.74
CA ALA A 596 15.46 -3.23 10.42
C ALA A 596 16.90 -2.70 10.34
N HIS A 597 17.30 -1.81 11.25
CA HIS A 597 18.60 -1.13 11.24
C HIS A 597 19.48 -1.45 12.45
N ASP A 598 18.89 -1.85 13.57
CA ASP A 598 19.56 -2.34 14.77
C ASP A 598 19.42 -3.87 14.85
N THR A 599 20.49 -4.56 14.47
CA THR A 599 20.56 -6.03 14.49
C THR A 599 20.41 -6.60 15.89
N GLU A 600 20.95 -5.91 16.91
CA GLU A 600 20.87 -6.35 18.30
C GLU A 600 19.41 -6.34 18.79
N LEU A 601 18.69 -5.23 18.55
CA LEU A 601 17.26 -5.13 18.87
C LEU A 601 16.44 -6.18 18.10
N GLY A 602 16.78 -6.40 16.82
CA GLY A 602 16.14 -7.42 15.98
C GLY A 602 16.30 -8.83 16.51
N GLU A 603 17.52 -9.20 16.89
CA GLU A 603 17.82 -10.51 17.48
C GLU A 603 17.12 -10.69 18.83
N GLN A 604 17.15 -9.68 19.71
CA GLN A 604 16.46 -9.73 21.00
C GLN A 604 14.94 -9.96 20.84
N LEU A 605 14.29 -9.25 19.91
CA LEU A 605 12.85 -9.44 19.62
C LEU A 605 12.56 -10.81 19.00
N ASP A 606 13.41 -11.30 18.09
CA ASP A 606 13.24 -12.61 17.46
C ASP A 606 13.45 -13.77 18.46
N VAL A 607 14.37 -13.63 19.43
CA VAL A 607 14.53 -14.57 20.55
C VAL A 607 13.27 -14.61 21.40
N LEU A 608 12.75 -13.45 21.83
CA LEU A 608 11.50 -13.39 22.60
C LEU A 608 10.33 -14.04 21.85
N ARG A 609 10.22 -13.81 20.54
CA ARG A 609 9.19 -14.44 19.71
C ARG A 609 9.30 -15.96 19.65
N ARG A 610 10.53 -16.47 19.62
CA ARG A 610 10.82 -17.90 19.62
C ARG A 610 10.48 -18.54 20.97
N GLU A 611 10.89 -17.92 22.06
CA GLU A 611 10.56 -18.35 23.43
C GLU A 611 9.04 -18.39 23.65
N MET A 612 8.29 -17.39 23.16
CA MET A 612 6.83 -17.41 23.18
C MET A 612 6.25 -18.64 22.48
N GLY A 613 6.83 -19.05 21.35
CA GLY A 613 6.44 -20.27 20.64
C GLY A 613 6.84 -21.55 21.39
N ARG A 614 8.00 -21.55 22.05
CA ARG A 614 8.55 -22.73 22.72
C ARG A 614 7.86 -23.05 24.04
N GLU A 615 7.64 -22.05 24.87
CA GLU A 615 7.24 -22.21 26.29
C GLU A 615 5.88 -21.57 26.62
N GLY A 616 5.32 -20.74 25.73
CA GLY A 616 4.02 -20.09 25.94
C GLY A 616 4.05 -18.94 26.97
N GLY A 617 5.21 -18.36 27.25
CA GLY A 617 5.42 -17.33 28.27
C GLY A 617 5.14 -15.88 27.82
N LYS A 618 5.00 -14.97 28.80
CA LYS A 618 4.89 -13.52 28.58
C LYS A 618 6.30 -12.93 28.35
N PRO A 619 6.56 -12.25 27.21
CA PRO A 619 7.89 -11.75 26.90
C PRO A 619 8.26 -10.56 27.80
N HIS A 620 9.54 -10.47 28.16
CA HIS A 620 10.13 -9.28 28.78
C HIS A 620 10.81 -8.45 27.69
N LEU A 621 10.32 -7.23 27.45
CA LEU A 621 10.86 -6.40 26.37
C LEU A 621 12.31 -5.98 26.66
N PRO A 622 13.13 -5.76 25.60
CA PRO A 622 14.47 -5.23 25.75
C PRO A 622 14.50 -3.90 26.50
N SER A 623 15.60 -3.63 27.20
CA SER A 623 15.80 -2.37 27.96
C SER A 623 15.70 -1.11 27.09
N LYS A 624 15.95 -1.25 25.78
CA LYS A 624 15.78 -0.20 24.76
C LYS A 624 14.31 0.19 24.55
N ILE A 625 13.33 -0.64 24.88
CA ILE A 625 11.90 -0.36 24.75
C ILE A 625 11.28 -0.15 26.13
N ARG A 626 10.94 1.10 26.45
CA ARG A 626 10.37 1.50 27.75
C ARG A 626 8.91 1.88 27.58
N LEU A 627 8.03 1.12 28.24
CA LEU A 627 6.63 1.47 28.39
C LEU A 627 6.42 2.21 29.71
N ASP A 628 5.95 3.44 29.65
CA ASP A 628 5.60 4.26 30.81
C ASP A 628 4.10 4.54 30.79
N VAL A 629 3.34 3.70 31.49
CA VAL A 629 1.89 3.83 31.61
C VAL A 629 1.48 4.22 33.03
N PRO A 630 0.38 4.96 33.21
CA PRO A 630 -0.07 5.33 34.54
C PRO A 630 -0.55 4.13 35.36
N SER A 631 -0.55 4.25 36.69
CA SER A 631 -0.88 3.15 37.62
C SER A 631 -2.33 2.66 37.52
N THR A 632 -3.19 3.41 36.86
CA THR A 632 -4.58 3.07 36.52
C THR A 632 -4.67 2.01 35.41
N VAL A 633 -3.60 1.81 34.64
CA VAL A 633 -3.49 0.74 33.65
C VAL A 633 -3.04 -0.55 34.35
N GLY A 634 -3.86 -1.60 34.28
CA GLY A 634 -3.56 -2.89 34.91
C GLY A 634 -2.40 -3.66 34.25
N GLU A 635 -1.84 -4.63 35.00
CA GLU A 635 -0.77 -5.53 34.54
C GLU A 635 -1.18 -6.38 33.32
N ASP A 636 -2.47 -6.63 33.13
CA ASP A 636 -2.99 -7.35 31.97
C ASP A 636 -2.77 -6.58 30.67
N PHE A 637 -2.97 -5.26 30.68
CA PHE A 637 -2.66 -4.41 29.53
C PHE A 637 -1.16 -4.38 29.24
N VAL A 638 -0.32 -4.25 30.28
CA VAL A 638 1.14 -4.26 30.12
C VAL A 638 1.59 -5.61 29.53
N SER A 639 1.03 -6.71 30.00
CA SER A 639 1.29 -8.05 29.48
C SER A 639 0.89 -8.19 28.01
N ALA A 640 -0.34 -7.76 27.66
CA ALA A 640 -0.84 -7.79 26.29
C ALA A 640 -0.01 -6.91 25.35
N PHE A 641 0.40 -5.71 25.83
CA PHE A 641 1.26 -4.81 25.07
C PHE A 641 2.61 -5.45 24.74
N ARG A 642 3.26 -6.12 25.70
CA ARG A 642 4.53 -6.80 25.46
C ARG A 642 4.40 -7.91 24.41
N VAL A 643 3.34 -8.71 24.48
CA VAL A 643 3.01 -9.74 23.47
C VAL A 643 2.79 -9.09 22.11
N GLN A 644 2.00 -8.03 22.04
CA GLN A 644 1.65 -7.36 20.80
C GLN A 644 2.85 -6.66 20.15
N VAL A 645 3.76 -6.07 20.92
CA VAL A 645 5.04 -5.52 20.40
C VAL A 645 5.79 -6.62 19.66
N VAL A 646 6.02 -7.75 20.33
CA VAL A 646 6.81 -8.86 19.75
C VAL A 646 6.08 -9.45 18.55
N ASP A 647 4.77 -9.69 18.63
CA ASP A 647 3.95 -10.22 17.52
C ASP A 647 3.94 -9.30 16.31
N ALA A 648 3.66 -8.01 16.51
CA ALA A 648 3.53 -7.05 15.43
C ALA A 648 4.87 -6.77 14.75
N THR A 649 6.00 -6.87 15.45
CA THR A 649 7.32 -6.41 14.97
C THR A 649 8.23 -7.54 14.49
N THR A 650 7.93 -8.81 14.79
CA THR A 650 8.73 -9.99 14.40
C THR A 650 8.09 -10.78 13.25
N ALA A 651 8.87 -11.66 12.62
CA ALA A 651 8.33 -12.53 11.59
C ALA A 651 7.55 -13.71 12.23
N PRO A 652 6.38 -14.10 11.69
CA PRO A 652 5.65 -15.26 12.19
C PRO A 652 6.48 -16.54 12.22
N TRP A 653 7.49 -16.65 11.34
CA TRP A 653 8.38 -17.80 11.25
C TRP A 653 9.13 -18.10 12.57
N GLU A 654 9.55 -17.09 13.33
CA GLU A 654 10.28 -17.31 14.60
C GLU A 654 9.42 -18.01 15.65
N PHE A 655 8.13 -17.68 15.72
CA PHE A 655 7.19 -18.34 16.63
C PHE A 655 7.00 -19.81 16.29
N TRP A 656 6.81 -20.12 15.00
CA TRP A 656 6.68 -21.50 14.54
C TRP A 656 7.97 -22.31 14.71
N PHE A 657 9.12 -21.67 14.54
CA PHE A 657 10.40 -22.30 14.84
C PHE A 657 10.55 -22.61 16.33
N GLY A 658 10.11 -21.70 17.22
CA GLY A 658 10.03 -21.96 18.66
C GLY A 658 9.11 -23.13 19.02
N LEU A 659 7.95 -23.24 18.37
CA LEU A 659 7.07 -24.41 18.51
C LEU A 659 7.77 -25.71 18.09
N LEU A 660 8.58 -25.67 17.03
CA LEU A 660 9.37 -26.83 16.58
C LEU A 660 10.47 -27.17 17.58
N GLU A 661 11.20 -26.19 18.11
CA GLU A 661 12.19 -26.42 19.20
C GLU A 661 11.53 -27.02 20.44
N GLY A 662 10.33 -26.55 20.81
CA GLY A 662 9.55 -27.14 21.90
C GLY A 662 9.14 -28.58 21.63
N TYR A 663 8.83 -28.92 20.37
CA TYR A 663 8.60 -30.30 19.94
C TYR A 663 9.89 -31.13 20.05
N VAL A 664 11.02 -30.64 19.52
CA VAL A 664 12.31 -31.36 19.57
C VAL A 664 12.74 -31.59 21.02
N ALA A 665 12.56 -30.62 21.91
CA ALA A 665 12.88 -30.77 23.32
C ALA A 665 12.06 -31.89 24.00
N LYS A 666 10.81 -32.11 23.55
CA LYS A 666 9.92 -33.15 24.10
C LYS A 666 10.08 -34.51 23.44
N HIS A 667 10.40 -34.54 22.15
CA HIS A 667 10.37 -35.77 21.33
C HIS A 667 11.76 -36.21 20.82
N GLY A 668 12.79 -35.38 20.98
CA GLY A 668 14.17 -35.68 20.59
C GLY A 668 14.48 -35.52 19.09
N HIS A 669 13.49 -35.22 18.25
CA HIS A 669 13.67 -35.10 16.80
C HIS A 669 12.75 -34.03 16.17
N ALA A 670 13.11 -33.52 14.99
CA ALA A 670 12.39 -32.45 14.28
C ALA A 670 11.41 -32.93 13.20
N CYS A 671 10.78 -34.09 13.41
CA CYS A 671 9.84 -34.72 12.46
C CYS A 671 8.43 -34.88 13.06
N PRO A 672 7.70 -33.78 13.36
CA PRO A 672 6.33 -33.89 13.82
C PRO A 672 5.42 -34.50 12.73
N PRO A 673 4.47 -35.38 13.09
CA PRO A 673 3.44 -35.87 12.18
C PRO A 673 2.69 -34.71 11.52
N ILE A 674 2.22 -34.86 10.27
CA ILE A 674 1.53 -33.77 9.54
C ILE A 674 0.27 -33.27 10.27
N THR A 675 -0.36 -34.14 11.07
CA THR A 675 -1.53 -33.86 11.91
C THR A 675 -1.19 -33.24 13.27
N PHE A 676 0.09 -33.14 13.64
CA PHE A 676 0.51 -32.64 14.95
C PHE A 676 0.18 -31.15 15.12
N THR A 677 -0.41 -30.82 16.25
CA THR A 677 -0.87 -29.47 16.61
C THR A 677 -0.42 -29.09 18.02
N VAL A 678 -0.22 -27.80 18.26
CA VAL A 678 0.03 -27.22 19.59
C VAL A 678 -1.02 -26.12 19.82
N GLY A 679 -2.05 -26.42 20.61
CA GLY A 679 -3.26 -25.59 20.65
C GLY A 679 -3.93 -25.52 19.27
N GLU A 680 -4.22 -24.32 18.77
CA GLU A 680 -4.76 -24.11 17.41
C GLU A 680 -3.69 -24.17 16.30
N ASN A 681 -2.40 -24.23 16.67
CA ASN A 681 -1.29 -24.13 15.73
C ASN A 681 -0.94 -25.50 15.10
N ARG A 682 -1.16 -25.65 13.79
CA ARG A 682 -0.86 -26.86 13.01
C ARG A 682 0.64 -27.00 12.65
N LEU A 683 1.46 -27.33 13.64
CA LEU A 683 2.93 -27.41 13.50
C LEU A 683 3.39 -28.41 12.42
N GLY A 684 2.76 -29.59 12.34
CA GLY A 684 3.08 -30.59 11.31
C GLY A 684 2.91 -30.08 9.88
N VAL A 685 1.83 -29.33 9.63
CA VAL A 685 1.57 -28.67 8.35
C VAL A 685 2.60 -27.59 8.06
N TRP A 686 3.01 -26.83 9.07
CA TRP A 686 4.02 -25.79 8.91
C TRP A 686 5.41 -26.36 8.54
N VAL A 687 5.84 -27.45 9.18
CA VAL A 687 7.10 -28.15 8.86
C VAL A 687 7.08 -28.68 7.42
N ALA A 688 5.98 -29.31 7.00
CA ALA A 688 5.81 -29.78 5.62
C ALA A 688 5.91 -28.62 4.59
N LYS A 689 5.36 -27.44 4.94
CA LYS A 689 5.51 -26.24 4.13
C LYS A 689 6.98 -25.81 4.03
N GLN A 690 7.76 -25.82 5.11
CA GLN A 690 9.18 -25.41 5.06
C GLN A 690 9.98 -26.25 4.05
N ARG A 691 9.79 -27.58 4.07
CA ARG A 691 10.39 -28.50 3.10
C ARG A 691 9.99 -28.16 1.66
N SER A 692 8.70 -27.87 1.43
CA SER A 692 8.22 -27.41 0.12
C SER A 692 8.81 -26.05 -0.30
N HIS A 693 8.97 -25.11 0.64
CA HIS A 693 9.54 -23.80 0.37
C HIS A 693 11.01 -23.88 -0.02
N ARG A 694 11.82 -24.78 0.58
CA ARG A 694 13.20 -25.03 0.14
C ARG A 694 13.25 -25.54 -1.29
N ASN A 695 12.45 -26.56 -1.62
CA ASN A 695 12.42 -27.14 -2.98
C ASN A 695 12.01 -26.13 -4.06
N LYS A 696 11.26 -25.09 -3.69
CA LYS A 696 10.83 -24.00 -4.59
C LYS A 696 11.77 -22.78 -4.57
N GLY A 697 12.90 -22.84 -3.86
CA GLY A 697 13.83 -21.73 -3.71
C GLY A 697 13.27 -20.53 -2.92
N LYS A 698 12.22 -20.72 -2.12
CA LYS A 698 11.50 -19.65 -1.39
C LYS A 698 11.92 -19.51 0.08
N LEU A 699 12.76 -20.39 0.59
CA LEU A 699 13.21 -20.38 1.99
C LEU A 699 14.60 -19.74 2.10
N LEU A 700 14.72 -18.69 2.93
CA LEU A 700 16.00 -18.00 3.17
C LEU A 700 17.08 -18.95 3.67
N GLN A 701 18.32 -18.76 3.22
CA GLN A 701 19.45 -19.65 3.55
C GLN A 701 19.71 -19.74 5.06
N ALA A 702 19.63 -18.61 5.78
CA ALA A 702 19.75 -18.58 7.24
C ALA A 702 18.68 -19.45 7.95
N ARG A 703 17.45 -19.51 7.42
CA ARG A 703 16.38 -20.37 7.95
C ARG A 703 16.62 -21.85 7.63
N GLN A 704 17.23 -22.15 6.49
CA GLN A 704 17.60 -23.52 6.14
C GLN A 704 18.63 -24.07 7.14
N ARG A 705 19.70 -23.31 7.40
CA ARG A 705 20.75 -23.70 8.37
C ARG A 705 20.17 -23.97 9.76
N ARG A 706 19.35 -23.06 10.28
CA ARG A 706 18.70 -23.23 11.60
C ARG A 706 17.81 -24.47 11.70
N LEU A 707 17.17 -24.86 10.60
CA LEU A 707 16.39 -26.10 10.56
C LEU A 707 17.32 -27.32 10.48
N GLU A 708 18.37 -27.26 9.67
CA GLU A 708 19.40 -28.31 9.53
C GLU A 708 20.16 -28.59 10.83
N GLU A 709 20.29 -27.59 11.70
CA GLU A 709 20.89 -27.72 13.03
C GLU A 709 20.00 -28.48 14.04
N LEU A 710 18.70 -28.65 13.76
CA LEU A 710 17.81 -29.36 14.68
C LEU A 710 18.03 -30.88 14.60
N PRO A 711 18.12 -31.57 15.76
CA PRO A 711 18.19 -33.02 15.82
C PRO A 711 17.10 -33.71 15.00
N GLY A 712 17.49 -34.66 14.13
CA GLY A 712 16.55 -35.42 13.29
C GLY A 712 15.83 -34.60 12.22
N TRP A 713 16.30 -33.39 11.88
CA TRP A 713 15.77 -32.65 10.74
C TRP A 713 16.27 -33.24 9.42
N SER A 714 15.32 -33.66 8.59
CA SER A 714 15.59 -34.07 7.21
C SER A 714 14.73 -33.29 6.23
N TRP A 715 15.35 -32.93 5.10
CA TRP A 715 14.67 -32.33 3.95
C TRP A 715 13.92 -33.37 3.11
N ASN A 716 14.31 -34.65 3.21
CA ASN A 716 13.61 -35.76 2.57
C ASN A 716 13.11 -36.78 3.63
N PRO A 717 11.96 -36.52 4.27
CA PRO A 717 11.41 -37.40 5.30
C PRO A 717 11.09 -38.82 4.82
N ARG A 718 11.06 -39.08 3.50
CA ARG A 718 10.90 -40.44 2.95
C ARG A 718 12.16 -41.28 3.07
N ASP A 719 13.34 -40.67 3.11
CA ASP A 719 14.60 -41.40 3.24
C ASP A 719 14.81 -41.87 4.68
N ASP A 720 14.49 -41.03 5.67
CA ASP A 720 14.56 -41.42 7.09
C ASP A 720 13.54 -42.52 7.45
N LEU A 721 12.31 -42.44 6.91
CA LEU A 721 11.29 -43.50 7.04
C LEU A 721 11.73 -44.82 6.39
N TRP A 722 12.61 -44.75 5.39
CA TRP A 722 13.17 -45.94 4.76
C TRP A 722 14.25 -46.57 5.64
N GLU A 723 15.13 -45.78 6.25
CA GLU A 723 16.16 -46.28 7.18
C GLU A 723 15.54 -46.90 8.44
N ASP A 724 14.51 -46.28 9.03
CA ASP A 724 13.76 -46.84 10.18
C ASP A 724 13.05 -48.15 9.81
N GLY A 725 12.40 -48.21 8.64
CA GLY A 725 11.78 -49.44 8.14
C GLY A 725 12.78 -50.56 7.86
N PHE A 726 13.98 -50.23 7.37
CA PHE A 726 15.04 -51.21 7.13
C PHE A 726 15.64 -51.76 8.43
N ALA A 727 15.92 -50.89 9.41
CA ALA A 727 16.42 -51.30 10.72
C ALA A 727 15.45 -52.26 11.41
N ARG A 728 14.15 -51.95 11.40
CA ARG A 728 13.10 -52.81 11.96
C ARG A 728 12.95 -54.13 11.21
N LEU A 729 13.13 -54.14 9.89
CA LEU A 729 13.16 -55.38 9.11
C LEU A 729 14.36 -56.25 9.50
N HIS A 730 15.54 -55.64 9.63
CA HIS A 730 16.74 -56.33 10.06
C HIS A 730 16.55 -56.96 11.46
N ASP A 731 16.02 -56.21 12.41
CA ASP A 731 15.77 -56.68 13.78
C ASP A 731 14.68 -57.77 13.82
N TYR A 732 13.64 -57.65 13.00
CA TYR A 732 12.63 -58.70 12.83
C TYR A 732 13.27 -60.00 12.30
N VAL A 733 14.18 -59.90 11.34
CA VAL A 733 14.86 -61.07 10.75
C VAL A 733 15.77 -61.75 11.77
N VAL A 734 16.44 -60.97 12.61
CA VAL A 734 17.27 -61.49 13.71
C VAL A 734 16.40 -62.20 14.76
N ASN A 735 15.21 -61.68 15.08
CA ASN A 735 14.40 -62.14 16.20
C ASN A 735 13.32 -63.19 15.86
N SER A 736 12.83 -63.27 14.62
CA SER A 736 11.58 -63.98 14.30
C SER A 736 11.61 -64.85 13.03
N GLY A 737 12.76 -64.96 12.35
CA GLY A 737 12.94 -65.84 11.19
C GLY A 737 13.15 -65.08 9.86
N PRO A 738 12.97 -65.73 8.70
CA PRO A 738 13.41 -65.18 7.41
C PRO A 738 12.69 -63.88 7.03
N ALA A 739 13.29 -63.09 6.14
CA ALA A 739 12.75 -61.79 5.67
C ALA A 739 11.47 -61.89 4.80
N LEU A 740 10.71 -62.97 4.96
CA LEU A 740 9.41 -63.23 4.38
C LEU A 740 8.30 -62.74 5.34
N VAL A 741 8.19 -61.42 5.49
CA VAL A 741 7.19 -60.79 6.36
C VAL A 741 5.80 -60.80 5.70
N PRO A 742 4.76 -61.40 6.33
CA PRO A 742 3.37 -61.26 5.88
C PRO A 742 2.90 -59.81 5.89
N THR A 743 1.99 -59.44 4.98
CA THR A 743 1.63 -58.04 4.71
C THR A 743 0.97 -57.32 5.90
N ASP A 744 0.37 -58.07 6.81
CA ASP A 744 -0.37 -57.62 7.99
C ASP A 744 0.47 -57.52 9.28
N ILE A 745 1.74 -57.93 9.25
CA ILE A 745 2.60 -57.87 10.44
C ILE A 745 2.98 -56.44 10.80
N THR A 746 2.80 -56.15 12.09
CA THR A 746 3.28 -54.95 12.77
C THR A 746 4.39 -55.35 13.74
N PHE A 747 5.55 -54.69 13.67
CA PHE A 747 6.71 -54.95 14.53
C PHE A 747 7.09 -53.67 15.27
N GLU A 748 7.12 -53.71 16.61
CA GLU A 748 7.36 -52.53 17.46
C GLU A 748 6.51 -51.30 17.09
N GLY A 749 5.22 -51.53 16.78
CA GLY A 749 4.27 -50.49 16.38
C GLY A 749 4.39 -50.02 14.91
N PHE A 750 5.35 -50.53 14.14
CA PHE A 750 5.55 -50.18 12.73
C PHE A 750 4.92 -51.23 11.80
N GLN A 751 4.18 -50.80 10.77
CA GLN A 751 3.51 -51.66 9.78
C GLN A 751 4.51 -52.31 8.80
N LEU A 752 5.34 -53.20 9.32
CA LEU A 752 6.50 -53.77 8.65
C LEU A 752 6.11 -54.58 7.39
N GLY A 753 5.03 -55.35 7.45
CA GLY A 753 4.54 -56.15 6.33
C GLY A 753 4.15 -55.32 5.10
N ALA A 754 3.44 -54.20 5.34
CA ALA A 754 3.06 -53.26 4.30
C ALA A 754 4.28 -52.52 3.72
N TRP A 755 5.24 -52.16 4.59
CA TRP A 755 6.48 -51.50 4.17
C TRP A 755 7.35 -52.41 3.30
N VAL A 756 7.54 -53.68 3.67
CA VAL A 756 8.27 -54.70 2.88
C VAL A 756 7.63 -54.91 1.51
N THR A 757 6.29 -54.98 1.46
CA THR A 757 5.52 -55.12 0.22
C THR A 757 5.74 -53.91 -0.71
N THR A 758 5.85 -52.72 -0.13
CA THR A 758 6.16 -51.48 -0.84
C THR A 758 7.56 -51.53 -1.45
N GLN A 759 8.57 -52.05 -0.73
CA GLN A 759 9.93 -52.18 -1.26
C GLN A 759 10.01 -53.13 -2.46
N ARG A 760 9.33 -54.28 -2.38
CA ARG A 760 9.26 -55.24 -3.49
C ARG A 760 8.59 -54.65 -4.74
N SER A 761 7.57 -53.82 -4.53
CA SER A 761 6.87 -53.13 -5.62
C SER A 761 7.74 -52.05 -6.26
N ALA A 762 8.44 -51.27 -5.46
CA ALA A 762 9.37 -50.24 -5.92
C ALA A 762 10.58 -50.83 -6.67
N TYR A 763 11.11 -51.98 -6.26
CA TYR A 763 12.14 -52.71 -7.01
C TYR A 763 11.64 -53.14 -8.39
N LYS A 764 10.44 -53.71 -8.48
CA LYS A 764 9.82 -54.10 -9.74
C LYS A 764 9.56 -52.90 -10.67
N GLY A 765 9.24 -51.74 -10.10
CA GLY A 765 9.08 -50.47 -10.81
C GLY A 765 10.39 -49.80 -11.24
N ARG A 766 11.55 -50.34 -10.86
CA ARG A 766 12.88 -49.71 -11.01
C ARG A 766 13.02 -48.35 -10.30
N GLU A 767 12.25 -48.15 -9.23
CA GLU A 767 12.23 -46.92 -8.44
C GLU A 767 13.13 -47.00 -7.19
N LEU A 768 13.69 -48.19 -6.90
CA LEU A 768 14.56 -48.43 -5.75
C LEU A 768 16.05 -48.18 -6.10
N PRO A 769 16.77 -47.32 -5.36
CA PRO A 769 18.21 -47.09 -5.57
C PRO A 769 19.07 -48.35 -5.36
N ALA A 770 20.17 -48.48 -6.11
CA ALA A 770 21.07 -49.64 -6.08
C ALA A 770 21.60 -49.99 -4.67
N GLY A 771 21.98 -48.98 -3.87
CA GLY A 771 22.45 -49.21 -2.50
C GLY A 771 21.38 -49.76 -1.54
N ARG A 772 20.10 -49.49 -1.81
CA ARG A 772 18.96 -50.03 -1.02
C ARG A 772 18.64 -51.48 -1.42
N ILE A 773 18.81 -51.80 -2.70
CA ILE A 773 18.66 -53.17 -3.23
C ILE A 773 19.68 -54.09 -2.57
N GLN A 774 20.96 -53.73 -2.60
CA GLN A 774 22.03 -54.52 -1.97
C GLN A 774 21.77 -54.80 -0.48
N ARG A 775 21.32 -53.79 0.26
CA ARG A 775 21.04 -53.93 1.70
C ARG A 775 19.89 -54.89 1.99
N LEU A 776 18.83 -54.89 1.17
CA LEU A 776 17.70 -55.81 1.32
C LEU A 776 18.07 -57.24 0.91
N GLU A 777 18.85 -57.40 -0.16
CA GLU A 777 19.34 -58.70 -0.63
C GLU A 777 20.30 -59.38 0.35
N ALA A 778 20.98 -58.61 1.20
CA ALA A 778 21.86 -59.13 2.24
C ALA A 778 21.11 -59.77 3.42
N LEU A 779 19.78 -59.60 3.54
CA LEU A 779 18.99 -60.15 4.63
C LEU A 779 18.67 -61.65 4.40
N PRO A 780 18.90 -62.54 5.38
CA PRO A 780 18.56 -63.96 5.27
C PRO A 780 17.09 -64.21 4.93
N GLY A 781 16.86 -65.00 3.87
CA GLY A 781 15.52 -65.36 3.41
C GLY A 781 14.78 -64.23 2.66
N TRP A 782 15.46 -63.13 2.30
CA TRP A 782 14.88 -62.14 1.40
C TRP A 782 14.72 -62.70 -0.01
N THR A 783 13.50 -62.61 -0.54
CA THR A 783 13.20 -62.92 -1.92
C THR A 783 12.37 -61.82 -2.55
N TRP A 784 12.70 -61.47 -3.79
CA TRP A 784 11.89 -60.59 -4.63
C TRP A 784 10.67 -61.31 -5.23
N ASN A 785 10.64 -62.65 -5.25
CA ASN A 785 9.57 -63.45 -5.88
C ASN A 785 8.99 -64.53 -4.94
N THR A 786 7.94 -64.16 -4.20
CA THR A 786 7.24 -65.05 -3.24
C THR A 786 6.29 -66.09 -3.87
N ARG A 787 6.20 -66.17 -5.21
CA ARG A 787 5.20 -67.01 -5.91
C ARG A 787 5.65 -68.45 -6.18
N ASN A 788 6.95 -68.76 -6.19
CA ASN A 788 7.45 -70.07 -6.58
C ASN A 788 7.14 -71.19 -5.57
N ASP A 789 6.97 -70.87 -4.29
CA ASP A 789 6.81 -71.86 -3.21
C ASP A 789 5.37 -72.39 -3.04
N LYS A 790 4.40 -71.89 -3.83
CA LYS A 790 2.96 -72.25 -3.72
C LYS A 790 2.46 -73.22 -4.80
N TRP A 791 3.30 -73.68 -5.74
CA TRP A 791 2.87 -74.42 -6.94
C TRP A 791 2.23 -75.81 -6.68
N PRO A 792 2.78 -76.68 -5.81
CA PRO A 792 2.23 -78.03 -5.58
C PRO A 792 0.79 -78.05 -5.04
N PHE A 793 0.45 -77.07 -4.20
CA PHE A 793 -0.90 -76.87 -3.65
C PHE A 793 -1.95 -76.68 -4.76
N TRP A 794 -1.64 -75.85 -5.75
CA TRP A 794 -2.59 -75.51 -6.82
C TRP A 794 -2.76 -76.62 -7.87
N TYR A 795 -1.71 -77.41 -8.12
CA TYR A 795 -1.81 -78.58 -9.00
C TYR A 795 -2.76 -79.65 -8.43
N GLY A 796 -2.74 -79.86 -7.11
CA GLY A 796 -3.69 -80.76 -6.44
C GLY A 796 -5.15 -80.31 -6.59
N GLN A 797 -5.42 -79.00 -6.50
CA GLN A 797 -6.75 -78.43 -6.67
C GLN A 797 -7.30 -78.60 -8.11
N LEU A 798 -6.44 -78.51 -9.13
CA LEU A 798 -6.83 -78.76 -10.52
C LEU A 798 -7.23 -80.22 -10.76
N LYS A 799 -6.48 -81.16 -10.19
CA LYS A 799 -6.75 -82.60 -10.33
C LYS A 799 -8.12 -82.98 -9.74
N GLN A 800 -8.50 -82.36 -8.64
CA GLN A 800 -9.80 -82.58 -7.99
C GLN A 800 -10.96 -81.97 -8.80
N TYR A 801 -10.79 -80.75 -9.32
CA TYR A 801 -11.77 -80.11 -10.21
C TYR A 801 -12.07 -80.94 -11.47
N VAL A 802 -11.03 -81.49 -12.12
CA VAL A 802 -11.20 -82.31 -13.33
C VAL A 802 -11.92 -83.62 -13.04
N ALA A 803 -11.68 -84.22 -11.87
CA ALA A 803 -12.40 -85.42 -11.44
C ALA A 803 -13.91 -85.17 -11.21
N GLU A 804 -14.29 -83.96 -10.81
CA GLU A 804 -15.68 -83.60 -10.51
C GLU A 804 -16.45 -83.06 -11.73
N HIS A 805 -15.78 -82.38 -12.67
CA HIS A 805 -16.45 -81.66 -13.76
C HIS A 805 -16.03 -82.12 -15.17
N GLY A 806 -15.09 -83.06 -15.26
CA GLY A 806 -14.72 -83.73 -16.51
C GLY A 806 -13.94 -82.88 -17.52
N HIS A 807 -13.53 -81.65 -17.16
CA HIS A 807 -12.78 -80.76 -18.03
C HIS A 807 -11.82 -79.83 -17.27
N THR A 808 -10.80 -79.32 -17.95
CA THR A 808 -9.80 -78.37 -17.44
C THR A 808 -10.11 -76.91 -17.79
N ARG A 809 -11.34 -76.64 -18.26
CA ARG A 809 -11.80 -75.33 -18.69
C ARG A 809 -12.42 -74.57 -17.51
N LEU A 810 -11.70 -73.57 -17.02
CA LEU A 810 -12.17 -72.64 -15.99
C LEU A 810 -12.09 -71.22 -16.52
N ALA A 811 -13.09 -70.39 -16.22
CA ALA A 811 -12.97 -68.96 -16.45
C ALA A 811 -11.87 -68.39 -15.55
N ALA A 812 -11.09 -67.40 -16.02
CA ALA A 812 -9.92 -66.88 -15.30
C ALA A 812 -10.21 -66.30 -13.90
N LEU A 813 -11.47 -66.10 -13.53
CA LEU A 813 -11.90 -65.59 -12.21
C LEU A 813 -12.72 -66.61 -11.40
N GLU A 814 -12.93 -67.80 -11.95
CA GLU A 814 -13.68 -68.88 -11.33
C GLU A 814 -12.96 -69.42 -10.10
N LYS A 815 -13.75 -69.72 -9.06
CA LYS A 815 -13.25 -70.29 -7.81
C LYS A 815 -13.71 -71.74 -7.68
N TYR A 816 -12.80 -72.57 -7.20
CA TYR A 816 -13.06 -73.95 -6.80
C TYR A 816 -12.60 -74.12 -5.36
N ASP A 817 -13.45 -74.67 -4.51
CA ASP A 817 -13.22 -74.84 -3.06
C ASP A 817 -12.69 -73.55 -2.37
N GLY A 818 -13.29 -72.40 -2.69
CA GLY A 818 -12.89 -71.09 -2.15
C GLY A 818 -11.62 -70.48 -2.77
N HIS A 819 -10.86 -71.24 -3.57
CA HIS A 819 -9.60 -70.84 -4.19
C HIS A 819 -9.76 -70.43 -5.66
N ARG A 820 -9.01 -69.44 -6.16
CA ARG A 820 -9.10 -68.93 -7.54
C ARG A 820 -8.38 -69.83 -8.56
N LEU A 821 -8.86 -71.05 -8.69
CA LEU A 821 -8.24 -72.08 -9.53
C LEU A 821 -8.17 -71.68 -11.01
N GLY A 822 -9.20 -71.02 -11.55
CA GLY A 822 -9.21 -70.59 -12.96
C GLY A 822 -8.16 -69.54 -13.29
N GLN A 823 -7.82 -68.68 -12.32
CA GLN A 823 -6.72 -67.70 -12.45
C GLN A 823 -5.36 -68.40 -12.52
N TRP A 824 -5.20 -69.50 -11.76
CA TRP A 824 -3.96 -70.25 -11.72
C TRP A 824 -3.75 -71.10 -12.99
N VAL A 825 -4.80 -71.72 -13.53
CA VAL A 825 -4.77 -72.45 -14.82
C VAL A 825 -4.38 -71.55 -15.99
N ALA A 826 -4.99 -70.37 -16.08
CA ALA A 826 -4.64 -69.37 -17.10
C ALA A 826 -3.16 -68.92 -16.99
N GLN A 827 -2.64 -68.83 -15.75
CA GLN A 827 -1.24 -68.50 -15.51
C GLN A 827 -0.28 -69.62 -15.97
N GLN A 828 -0.65 -70.91 -15.87
CA GLN A 828 0.22 -72.02 -16.33
C GLN A 828 0.35 -72.03 -17.85
N ARG A 829 -0.77 -71.84 -18.58
CA ARG A 829 -0.78 -71.74 -20.05
C ARG A 829 0.08 -70.57 -20.54
N TYR A 830 0.02 -69.43 -19.85
CA TYR A 830 0.86 -68.27 -20.12
C TYR A 830 2.36 -68.51 -19.87
N GLN A 831 2.73 -69.21 -18.78
CA GLN A 831 4.14 -69.45 -18.44
C GLN A 831 4.83 -70.46 -19.38
N ARG A 832 4.10 -71.44 -19.94
CA ARG A 832 4.62 -72.34 -20.99
C ARG A 832 5.00 -71.56 -22.25
N ASN A 833 4.15 -70.64 -22.73
CA ASN A 833 4.40 -69.84 -23.92
C ASN A 833 5.60 -68.88 -23.78
N LYS A 834 6.11 -68.67 -22.56
CA LYS A 834 7.31 -67.87 -22.26
C LYS A 834 8.53 -68.73 -21.84
N CYS A 835 8.45 -70.06 -22.01
CA CYS A 835 9.50 -71.02 -21.66
C CYS A 835 9.97 -70.98 -20.19
N ASN A 836 9.13 -70.47 -19.29
CA ASN A 836 9.45 -70.26 -17.87
C ASN A 836 8.79 -71.28 -16.94
N LEU A 837 8.22 -72.35 -17.50
CA LEU A 837 7.60 -73.43 -16.74
C LEU A 837 8.54 -74.64 -16.72
N ASP A 838 8.79 -75.16 -15.52
CA ASP A 838 9.63 -76.34 -15.31
C ASP A 838 9.14 -77.54 -16.17
N PRO A 839 10.04 -78.27 -16.86
CA PRO A 839 9.67 -79.36 -17.77
C PRO A 839 8.82 -80.47 -17.11
N THR A 840 9.01 -80.71 -15.81
CA THR A 840 8.23 -81.70 -15.04
C THR A 840 6.78 -81.24 -14.87
N ARG A 841 6.56 -79.93 -14.70
CA ARG A 841 5.24 -79.30 -14.53
C ARG A 841 4.44 -79.27 -15.84
N VAL A 842 5.14 -79.15 -16.97
CA VAL A 842 4.52 -79.23 -18.31
C VAL A 842 3.93 -80.62 -18.53
N ARG A 843 4.71 -81.68 -18.26
CA ARG A 843 4.25 -83.07 -18.41
C ARG A 843 3.03 -83.39 -17.54
N LEU A 844 3.06 -82.96 -16.27
CA LEU A 844 1.96 -83.15 -15.33
C LEU A 844 0.63 -82.50 -15.80
N LEU A 845 0.68 -81.37 -16.49
CA LEU A 845 -0.52 -80.70 -17.00
C LEU A 845 -1.02 -81.30 -18.32
N GLU A 846 -0.17 -81.98 -19.10
CA GLU A 846 -0.53 -82.71 -20.32
C GLU A 846 -1.24 -84.05 -20.05
N GLU A 847 -1.26 -84.51 -18.79
CA GLU A 847 -1.99 -85.73 -18.39
C GLU A 847 -3.52 -85.57 -18.46
N PHE A 848 -4.03 -84.34 -18.55
CA PHE A 848 -5.46 -84.10 -18.68
C PHE A 848 -5.91 -84.13 -20.17
N PRO A 849 -6.89 -85.00 -20.56
CA PRO A 849 -7.23 -85.25 -21.97
C PRO A 849 -7.76 -84.04 -22.77
N ASP A 850 -8.31 -83.04 -22.10
CA ASP A 850 -8.89 -81.85 -22.71
C ASP A 850 -8.02 -80.59 -22.54
N TRP A 851 -6.77 -80.77 -22.08
CA TRP A 851 -5.85 -79.66 -21.82
C TRP A 851 -5.24 -79.09 -23.10
N ILE A 852 -5.69 -77.88 -23.46
CA ILE A 852 -5.20 -77.14 -24.62
C ILE A 852 -4.26 -76.02 -24.17
N TRP A 853 -3.11 -75.94 -24.82
CA TRP A 853 -2.08 -74.93 -24.54
C TRP A 853 -2.33 -73.60 -25.26
N ASP A 854 -2.87 -73.64 -26.48
CA ASP A 854 -3.19 -72.43 -27.25
C ASP A 854 -4.52 -71.81 -26.79
N ALA A 855 -4.42 -71.01 -25.73
CA ALA A 855 -5.52 -70.23 -25.20
C ALA A 855 -5.98 -69.09 -26.13
N VAL A 856 -5.23 -68.76 -27.19
CA VAL A 856 -5.48 -67.56 -28.03
C VAL A 856 -6.57 -67.81 -29.06
N THR A 857 -6.64 -69.02 -29.62
CA THR A 857 -7.66 -69.37 -30.62
C THR A 857 -9.05 -69.52 -29.99
N ASP A 858 -9.15 -70.15 -28.83
CA ASP A 858 -10.39 -70.33 -28.07
C ASP A 858 -10.97 -68.99 -27.56
N GLN A 859 -10.10 -68.09 -27.06
CA GLN A 859 -10.50 -66.76 -26.61
C GLN A 859 -10.92 -65.80 -27.74
N TRP A 860 -10.49 -66.06 -28.98
CA TRP A 860 -10.86 -65.23 -30.13
C TRP A 860 -12.28 -65.53 -30.61
N GLU A 861 -12.67 -66.81 -30.70
CA GLU A 861 -14.02 -67.20 -31.11
C GLU A 861 -15.09 -66.76 -30.10
N GLU A 862 -14.78 -66.84 -28.79
CA GLU A 862 -15.66 -66.34 -27.72
C GLU A 862 -15.93 -64.82 -27.88
N GLY A 863 -14.88 -64.03 -28.15
CA GLY A 863 -15.02 -62.59 -28.32
C GLY A 863 -15.70 -62.16 -29.62
N PHE A 864 -15.52 -62.91 -30.71
CA PHE A 864 -16.19 -62.65 -31.99
C PHE A 864 -17.70 -62.88 -31.89
N ARG A 865 -18.14 -63.95 -31.19
CA ARG A 865 -19.55 -64.22 -30.92
C ARG A 865 -20.23 -63.09 -30.13
N HIS A 866 -19.59 -62.61 -29.06
CA HIS A 866 -20.12 -61.49 -28.28
C HIS A 866 -20.22 -60.18 -29.08
N LEU A 867 -19.34 -59.96 -30.06
CA LEU A 867 -19.42 -58.82 -30.96
C LEU A 867 -20.63 -58.92 -31.90
N GLN A 868 -20.93 -60.10 -32.42
CA GLN A 868 -22.11 -60.33 -33.27
C GLN A 868 -23.41 -60.05 -32.51
N GLU A 869 -23.52 -60.52 -31.26
CA GLU A 869 -24.67 -60.26 -30.39
C GLU A 869 -24.83 -58.75 -30.10
N TYR A 870 -23.72 -58.04 -29.87
CA TYR A 870 -23.73 -56.60 -29.65
C TYR A 870 -24.24 -55.82 -30.87
N VAL A 871 -23.75 -56.16 -32.08
CA VAL A 871 -24.18 -55.52 -33.33
C VAL A 871 -25.67 -55.73 -33.59
N GLN A 872 -26.19 -56.92 -33.26
CA GLN A 872 -27.60 -57.23 -33.41
C GLN A 872 -28.50 -56.44 -32.43
N GLN A 873 -27.99 -56.13 -31.24
CA GLN A 873 -28.74 -55.40 -30.20
C GLN A 873 -28.64 -53.87 -30.33
N HIS A 874 -27.49 -53.36 -30.75
CA HIS A 874 -27.18 -51.92 -30.73
C HIS A 874 -27.08 -51.30 -32.13
N GLY A 875 -27.00 -52.11 -33.19
CA GLY A 875 -26.97 -51.64 -34.57
C GLY A 875 -25.62 -51.05 -35.03
N ASP A 876 -24.58 -51.10 -34.20
CA ASP A 876 -23.23 -50.60 -34.53
C ASP A 876 -22.12 -51.47 -33.91
N THR A 877 -20.87 -51.22 -34.33
CA THR A 877 -19.66 -51.92 -33.83
C THR A 877 -18.82 -51.06 -32.88
N ILE A 878 -19.40 -49.99 -32.32
CA ILE A 878 -18.75 -49.03 -31.43
C ILE A 878 -18.93 -49.48 -29.98
N VAL A 879 -18.08 -50.41 -29.55
CA VAL A 879 -18.09 -50.92 -28.19
C VAL A 879 -17.18 -50.09 -27.28
N SER A 880 -17.73 -49.49 -26.22
CA SER A 880 -16.94 -48.78 -25.20
C SER A 880 -15.89 -49.69 -24.58
N GLN A 881 -14.64 -49.23 -24.38
CA GLN A 881 -13.55 -50.06 -23.83
C GLN A 881 -13.90 -50.72 -22.47
N LYS A 882 -14.80 -50.11 -21.69
CA LYS A 882 -15.23 -50.61 -20.37
C LYS A 882 -16.46 -51.54 -20.45
N PHE A 883 -17.08 -51.65 -21.62
CA PHE A 883 -18.31 -52.42 -21.81
C PHE A 883 -18.10 -53.91 -21.54
N ARG A 884 -19.12 -54.50 -20.94
CA ARG A 884 -19.22 -55.94 -20.68
C ARG A 884 -20.59 -56.45 -21.11
N SER A 885 -20.62 -57.65 -21.69
CA SER A 885 -21.86 -58.38 -21.97
C SER A 885 -22.54 -58.86 -20.68
N ALA A 886 -23.75 -59.41 -20.80
CA ALA A 886 -24.58 -59.86 -19.68
C ALA A 886 -23.90 -60.91 -18.77
N ASP A 887 -23.04 -61.76 -19.33
CA ASP A 887 -22.20 -62.74 -18.63
C ASP A 887 -20.88 -62.17 -18.08
N ARG A 888 -20.71 -60.83 -18.15
CA ARG A 888 -19.55 -60.05 -17.70
C ARG A 888 -18.29 -60.16 -18.57
N TYR A 889 -18.38 -60.75 -19.78
CA TYR A 889 -17.26 -60.79 -20.73
C TYR A 889 -16.85 -59.39 -21.18
N LYS A 890 -15.55 -59.12 -21.26
CA LYS A 890 -15.00 -57.76 -21.50
C LYS A 890 -14.92 -57.41 -23.00
N LEU A 891 -16.07 -57.45 -23.67
CA LEU A 891 -16.17 -57.25 -25.11
C LEU A 891 -15.49 -55.94 -25.57
N GLY A 892 -15.64 -54.85 -24.81
CA GLY A 892 -15.02 -53.57 -25.14
C GLY A 892 -13.48 -53.57 -25.19
N GLN A 893 -12.85 -54.35 -24.31
CA GLN A 893 -11.40 -54.53 -24.33
C GLN A 893 -10.98 -55.42 -25.49
N TRP A 894 -11.75 -56.47 -25.77
CA TRP A 894 -11.49 -57.42 -26.85
C TRP A 894 -11.54 -56.76 -28.24
N VAL A 895 -12.59 -55.96 -28.53
CA VAL A 895 -12.71 -55.21 -29.80
C VAL A 895 -11.56 -54.22 -30.01
N THR A 896 -11.08 -53.57 -28.93
CA THR A 896 -9.93 -52.66 -28.98
C THR A 896 -8.63 -53.41 -29.32
N ILE A 897 -8.48 -54.63 -28.80
CA ILE A 897 -7.32 -55.49 -29.09
C ILE A 897 -7.34 -55.92 -30.56
N GLN A 898 -8.49 -56.31 -31.13
CA GLN A 898 -8.56 -56.72 -32.55
C GLN A 898 -8.13 -55.60 -33.51
N ARG A 899 -8.57 -54.36 -33.27
CA ARG A 899 -8.15 -53.20 -34.07
C ARG A 899 -6.65 -52.89 -33.95
N THR A 900 -6.06 -53.20 -32.79
CA THR A 900 -4.62 -53.04 -32.53
C THR A 900 -3.80 -54.10 -33.29
N VAL A 901 -4.22 -55.37 -33.23
CA VAL A 901 -3.58 -56.49 -33.92
C VAL A 901 -3.64 -56.34 -35.45
N PHE A 902 -4.73 -55.78 -35.99
CA PHE A 902 -4.83 -55.44 -37.41
C PHE A 902 -3.86 -54.33 -37.83
N ARG A 903 -3.80 -53.23 -37.06
CA ARG A 903 -2.87 -52.11 -37.33
C ARG A 903 -1.41 -52.55 -37.30
N ASP A 904 -1.06 -53.44 -36.39
CA ASP A 904 0.30 -53.91 -36.20
C ASP A 904 0.68 -55.02 -37.21
N GLY A 905 -0.24 -55.40 -38.10
CA GLY A 905 0.00 -56.33 -39.23
C GLY A 905 0.00 -57.82 -38.85
N GLU A 906 -0.41 -58.14 -37.64
CA GLU A 906 -0.29 -59.49 -37.04
C GLU A 906 -1.60 -60.30 -37.13
N MET A 907 -2.64 -59.77 -37.79
CA MET A 907 -3.92 -60.44 -37.95
C MET A 907 -3.93 -61.39 -39.17
N SER A 908 -4.50 -62.59 -39.01
CA SER A 908 -4.69 -63.50 -40.14
C SER A 908 -5.75 -62.98 -41.12
N LYS A 909 -5.57 -63.27 -42.41
CA LYS A 909 -6.50 -62.85 -43.49
C LYS A 909 -7.94 -63.30 -43.25
N GLU A 910 -8.13 -64.47 -42.63
CA GLU A 910 -9.44 -65.03 -42.30
C GLU A 910 -10.16 -64.24 -41.20
N ARG A 911 -9.45 -63.86 -40.13
CA ARG A 911 -10.00 -63.06 -39.03
C ARG A 911 -10.34 -61.64 -39.48
N GLN A 912 -9.53 -61.08 -40.37
CA GLN A 912 -9.79 -59.77 -40.99
C GLN A 912 -11.09 -59.79 -41.80
N ALA A 913 -11.26 -60.76 -42.70
CA ALA A 913 -12.47 -60.89 -43.53
C ALA A 913 -13.75 -61.07 -42.70
N ARG A 914 -13.68 -61.85 -41.60
CA ARG A 914 -14.83 -62.07 -40.70
C ARG A 914 -15.27 -60.81 -39.95
N LEU A 915 -14.32 -59.95 -39.59
CA LEU A 915 -14.62 -58.67 -38.94
C LEU A 915 -15.15 -57.63 -39.95
N GLU A 916 -14.57 -57.58 -41.15
CA GLU A 916 -15.03 -56.69 -42.25
C GLU A 916 -16.43 -57.03 -42.77
N ALA A 917 -16.88 -58.27 -42.60
CA ALA A 917 -18.23 -58.69 -42.97
C ALA A 917 -19.33 -58.20 -42.00
N LEU A 918 -18.98 -57.63 -40.85
CA LEU A 918 -19.97 -57.10 -39.89
C LEU A 918 -20.50 -55.72 -40.35
N PRO A 919 -21.82 -55.48 -40.29
CA PRO A 919 -22.40 -54.17 -40.60
C PRO A 919 -21.78 -53.05 -39.75
N ALA A 920 -21.37 -51.96 -40.38
CA ALA A 920 -20.74 -50.81 -39.74
C ALA A 920 -19.43 -51.12 -38.96
N TRP A 921 -18.69 -52.17 -39.33
CA TRP A 921 -17.33 -52.40 -38.82
C TRP A 921 -16.34 -51.38 -39.40
N SER A 922 -15.56 -50.76 -38.51
CA SER A 922 -14.44 -49.88 -38.88
C SER A 922 -13.19 -50.26 -38.10
N TRP A 923 -12.06 -50.32 -38.81
CA TRP A 923 -10.74 -50.56 -38.25
C TRP A 923 -10.19 -49.34 -37.50
N ASP A 924 -10.58 -48.11 -37.88
CA ASP A 924 -10.32 -46.90 -37.11
C ASP A 924 -11.63 -46.32 -36.51
N PRO A 925 -11.97 -46.68 -35.26
CA PRO A 925 -13.15 -46.15 -34.60
C PRO A 925 -13.07 -44.64 -34.34
N ARG A 926 -11.89 -44.02 -34.40
CA ARG A 926 -11.75 -42.57 -34.23
C ARG A 926 -12.22 -41.81 -35.46
N ASP A 927 -12.16 -42.43 -36.63
CA ASP A 927 -12.67 -41.83 -37.86
C ASP A 927 -14.21 -41.86 -37.87
N SER A 928 -14.82 -43.01 -37.58
CA SER A 928 -16.29 -43.12 -37.46
C SER A 928 -16.86 -42.32 -36.29
N GLN A 929 -16.13 -42.19 -35.17
CA GLN A 929 -16.54 -41.34 -34.04
C GLN A 929 -16.43 -39.84 -34.38
N TRP A 930 -15.46 -39.44 -35.20
CA TRP A 930 -15.33 -38.06 -35.65
C TRP A 930 -16.46 -37.71 -36.62
N ASP A 931 -16.77 -38.58 -37.60
CA ASP A 931 -17.88 -38.38 -38.54
C ASP A 931 -19.24 -38.37 -37.83
N TYR A 932 -19.44 -39.22 -36.82
CA TYR A 932 -20.65 -39.19 -35.99
C TYR A 932 -20.86 -37.84 -35.30
N TRP A 933 -19.83 -37.31 -34.63
CA TRP A 933 -19.94 -36.03 -33.92
C TRP A 933 -19.95 -34.84 -34.87
N TYR A 934 -19.33 -34.95 -36.04
CA TYR A 934 -19.42 -33.96 -37.10
C TYR A 934 -20.85 -33.89 -37.66
N SER A 935 -21.49 -35.04 -37.92
CA SER A 935 -22.90 -35.10 -38.34
C SER A 935 -23.84 -34.57 -37.24
N ALA A 936 -23.57 -34.88 -35.96
CA ALA A 936 -24.31 -34.29 -34.85
C ALA A 936 -24.15 -32.76 -34.76
N LEU A 937 -23.00 -32.22 -35.17
CA LEU A 937 -22.79 -30.77 -35.30
C LEU A 937 -23.54 -30.20 -36.50
N GLU A 938 -23.59 -30.88 -37.64
CA GLU A 938 -24.40 -30.48 -38.81
C GLU A 938 -25.90 -30.42 -38.47
N ASP A 939 -26.40 -31.41 -37.74
CA ASP A 939 -27.78 -31.42 -37.24
C ASP A 939 -28.04 -30.24 -36.29
N TYR A 940 -27.10 -29.96 -35.40
CA TYR A 940 -27.17 -28.82 -34.50
C TYR A 940 -27.21 -27.49 -35.27
N VAL A 941 -26.34 -27.32 -36.26
CA VAL A 941 -26.26 -26.11 -37.10
C VAL A 941 -27.55 -25.93 -37.89
N ARG A 942 -28.12 -27.01 -38.42
CA ARG A 942 -29.39 -26.98 -39.16
C ARG A 942 -30.56 -26.52 -38.30
N VAL A 943 -30.59 -26.88 -37.03
CA VAL A 943 -31.65 -26.48 -36.09
C VAL A 943 -31.42 -25.10 -35.49
N ASN A 944 -30.18 -24.76 -35.14
CA ASN A 944 -29.84 -23.56 -34.36
C ASN A 944 -29.22 -22.44 -35.22
N GLY A 945 -29.01 -22.68 -36.51
CA GLY A 945 -28.44 -21.72 -37.47
C GLY A 945 -26.94 -21.45 -37.30
N SER A 946 -26.27 -22.05 -36.31
CA SER A 946 -24.86 -21.77 -36.01
C SER A 946 -24.15 -22.97 -35.41
N ALA A 947 -22.86 -23.12 -35.73
CA ALA A 947 -21.99 -24.13 -35.14
C ALA A 947 -21.45 -23.73 -33.73
N ARG A 948 -21.96 -22.63 -33.15
CA ARG A 948 -21.65 -22.20 -31.78
C ARG A 948 -22.48 -22.98 -30.75
N VAL A 949 -21.99 -24.16 -30.36
CA VAL A 949 -22.64 -25.01 -29.35
C VAL A 949 -22.38 -24.48 -27.92
N PRO A 950 -23.41 -24.05 -27.14
CA PRO A 950 -23.26 -23.59 -25.77
C PRO A 950 -22.91 -24.73 -24.80
N ARG A 951 -22.19 -24.42 -23.71
CA ARG A 951 -22.07 -25.33 -22.57
C ARG A 951 -23.32 -25.24 -21.70
N CYS A 952 -24.27 -26.15 -21.87
CA CYS A 952 -25.39 -26.27 -20.94
C CYS A 952 -24.89 -26.87 -19.61
N HIS A 953 -25.44 -26.42 -18.48
CA HIS A 953 -25.13 -26.99 -17.15
C HIS A 953 -26.30 -27.81 -16.59
N ARG A 954 -27.37 -27.99 -17.36
CA ARG A 954 -28.52 -28.84 -17.04
C ARG A 954 -29.17 -29.37 -18.33
N GLY A 955 -28.93 -30.65 -18.65
CA GLY A 955 -29.89 -31.46 -19.42
C GLY A 955 -29.53 -31.83 -20.87
N SER A 956 -28.59 -32.75 -21.05
CA SER A 956 -28.68 -34.03 -21.80
C SER A 956 -27.24 -34.46 -22.11
N ASP A 957 -26.88 -35.71 -21.80
CA ASP A 957 -25.49 -36.17 -21.92
C ASP A 957 -24.90 -35.94 -23.32
N LYS A 958 -25.75 -35.89 -24.36
CA LYS A 958 -25.34 -35.74 -25.76
C LYS A 958 -24.97 -34.30 -26.16
N ALA A 959 -25.67 -33.28 -25.67
CA ALA A 959 -25.35 -31.87 -25.98
C ALA A 959 -24.05 -31.41 -25.31
N ASP A 960 -23.83 -31.84 -24.06
CA ASP A 960 -22.60 -31.55 -23.33
C ASP A 960 -21.39 -32.28 -23.96
N GLN A 961 -21.58 -33.52 -24.43
CA GLN A 961 -20.56 -34.26 -25.17
C GLN A 961 -20.24 -33.60 -26.52
N LEU A 962 -21.24 -33.09 -27.25
CA LEU A 962 -21.03 -32.33 -28.48
C LEU A 962 -20.22 -31.06 -28.22
N ALA A 963 -20.54 -30.29 -27.17
CA ALA A 963 -19.80 -29.08 -26.79
C ALA A 963 -18.33 -29.39 -26.42
N ILE A 964 -18.09 -30.47 -25.67
CA ILE A 964 -16.73 -30.93 -25.33
C ILE A 964 -15.98 -31.37 -26.59
N TRP A 965 -16.64 -32.08 -27.50
CA TRP A 965 -16.04 -32.53 -28.75
C TRP A 965 -15.65 -31.36 -29.66
N VAL A 966 -16.52 -30.37 -29.82
CA VAL A 966 -16.25 -29.12 -30.57
C VAL A 966 -15.02 -28.40 -30.02
N GLN A 967 -14.92 -28.25 -28.69
CA GLN A 967 -13.76 -27.62 -28.04
C GLN A 967 -12.47 -28.44 -28.25
N THR A 968 -12.59 -29.77 -28.30
CA THR A 968 -11.45 -30.65 -28.59
C THR A 968 -10.91 -30.44 -30.00
N GLN A 969 -11.79 -30.21 -31.00
CA GLN A 969 -11.36 -29.93 -32.37
C GLN A 969 -10.59 -28.61 -32.45
N ARG A 970 -11.10 -27.54 -31.83
CA ARG A 970 -10.41 -26.23 -31.75
C ARG A 970 -9.02 -26.34 -31.12
N THR A 971 -8.91 -27.11 -30.04
CA THR A 971 -7.64 -27.35 -29.35
C THR A 971 -6.63 -28.11 -30.23
N ARG A 972 -7.10 -29.07 -31.05
CA ARG A 972 -6.24 -29.82 -31.97
C ARG A 972 -5.79 -28.99 -33.16
N TYR A 973 -6.64 -28.11 -33.67
CA TYR A 973 -6.28 -27.17 -34.74
C TYR A 973 -5.19 -26.20 -34.26
N ALA A 974 -5.35 -25.59 -33.08
CA ALA A 974 -4.34 -24.71 -32.48
C ALA A 974 -2.98 -25.39 -32.21
N LYS A 975 -2.96 -26.71 -32.04
CA LYS A 975 -1.74 -27.52 -31.86
C LYS A 975 -1.17 -28.08 -33.17
N GLY A 976 -1.76 -27.74 -34.32
CA GLY A 976 -1.35 -28.26 -35.63
C GLY A 976 -1.58 -29.77 -35.81
N SER A 977 -2.38 -30.40 -34.95
CA SER A 977 -2.57 -31.86 -34.90
C SER A 977 -3.91 -32.32 -35.47
N LEU A 978 -4.72 -31.40 -36.03
CA LEU A 978 -5.97 -31.72 -36.71
C LEU A 978 -5.67 -31.99 -38.18
N ARG A 979 -6.22 -33.07 -38.75
CA ARG A 979 -6.06 -33.35 -40.18
C ARG A 979 -6.66 -32.22 -41.02
N HIS A 980 -6.02 -31.93 -42.15
CA HIS A 980 -6.35 -30.79 -43.01
C HIS A 980 -7.77 -30.89 -43.61
N ASP A 981 -8.19 -32.08 -44.05
CA ASP A 981 -9.55 -32.35 -44.57
C ASP A 981 -10.65 -32.08 -43.52
N ARG A 982 -10.37 -32.38 -42.25
CA ARG A 982 -11.28 -32.14 -41.13
C ARG A 982 -11.41 -30.67 -40.77
N ALA A 983 -10.32 -29.91 -40.88
CA ALA A 983 -10.35 -28.47 -40.70
C ALA A 983 -11.24 -27.81 -41.76
N ILE A 984 -11.07 -28.17 -43.03
CA ILE A 984 -11.88 -27.65 -44.15
C ILE A 984 -13.38 -27.94 -43.94
N ARG A 985 -13.73 -29.17 -43.54
CA ARG A 985 -15.13 -29.55 -43.28
C ARG A 985 -15.76 -28.72 -42.16
N LEU A 986 -15.03 -28.50 -41.07
CA LEU A 986 -15.51 -27.67 -39.96
C LEU A 986 -15.63 -26.19 -40.35
N GLU A 987 -14.68 -25.65 -41.12
CA GLU A 987 -14.69 -24.28 -41.64
C GLU A 987 -15.88 -24.02 -42.59
N ALA A 988 -16.38 -25.04 -43.27
CA ALA A 988 -17.54 -24.93 -44.15
C ALA A 988 -18.89 -24.80 -43.40
N LEU A 989 -18.93 -25.04 -42.09
CA LEU A 989 -20.18 -24.97 -41.32
C LEU A 989 -20.56 -23.52 -40.97
N PRO A 990 -21.82 -23.10 -41.20
CA PRO A 990 -22.32 -21.79 -40.80
C PRO A 990 -22.06 -21.47 -39.32
N GLY A 991 -21.38 -20.35 -39.07
CA GLY A 991 -21.06 -19.88 -37.72
C GLY A 991 -19.92 -20.62 -37.01
N TRP A 992 -19.17 -21.48 -37.71
CA TRP A 992 -17.95 -22.07 -37.16
C TRP A 992 -16.81 -21.05 -37.07
N VAL A 993 -16.17 -21.00 -35.90
CA VAL A 993 -14.98 -20.18 -35.64
C VAL A 993 -14.00 -20.98 -34.80
N TRP A 994 -12.70 -20.84 -35.11
CA TRP A 994 -11.63 -21.54 -34.39
C TRP A 994 -11.37 -20.94 -33.00
N ASP A 995 -11.43 -19.62 -32.87
CA ASP A 995 -11.39 -18.91 -31.59
C ASP A 995 -12.73 -18.17 -31.33
N PRO A 996 -13.65 -18.78 -30.56
CA PRO A 996 -14.92 -18.17 -30.19
C PRO A 996 -14.76 -16.94 -29.30
N HIS A 997 -13.68 -16.83 -28.53
CA HIS A 997 -13.44 -15.69 -27.68
C HIS A 997 -13.03 -14.47 -28.51
N GLU A 998 -12.19 -14.67 -29.51
CA GLU A 998 -11.86 -13.65 -30.51
C GLU A 998 -13.10 -13.25 -31.31
N ALA A 999 -13.86 -14.20 -31.86
CA ALA A 999 -15.07 -13.88 -32.62
C ALA A 999 -16.15 -13.16 -31.78
N ALA A 1000 -16.33 -13.52 -30.51
CA ALA A 1000 -17.25 -12.83 -29.61
C ALA A 1000 -16.74 -11.44 -29.19
N TRP A 1001 -15.42 -11.25 -29.17
CA TRP A 1001 -14.80 -9.96 -28.94
C TRP A 1001 -14.98 -9.04 -30.16
N GLU A 1002 -14.76 -9.55 -31.38
CA GLU A 1002 -15.02 -8.83 -32.63
C GLU A 1002 -16.48 -8.39 -32.76
N GLU A 1003 -17.42 -9.26 -32.40
CA GLU A 1003 -18.86 -8.96 -32.40
C GLU A 1003 -19.20 -7.81 -31.44
N GLY A 1004 -18.65 -7.84 -30.22
CA GLY A 1004 -18.83 -6.74 -29.26
C GLY A 1004 -18.14 -5.44 -29.70
N PHE A 1005 -16.99 -5.55 -30.37
CA PHE A 1005 -16.27 -4.42 -30.93
C PHE A 1005 -17.05 -3.74 -32.07
N ALA A 1006 -17.61 -4.53 -33.00
CA ALA A 1006 -18.47 -4.02 -34.07
C ALA A 1006 -19.73 -3.32 -33.51
N LYS A 1007 -20.37 -3.90 -32.48
CA LYS A 1007 -21.53 -3.30 -31.84
C LYS A 1007 -21.22 -1.97 -31.15
N VAL A 1008 -20.04 -1.83 -30.53
CA VAL A 1008 -19.65 -0.52 -29.97
C VAL A 1008 -19.26 0.49 -31.03
N GLN A 1009 -18.76 0.06 -32.20
CA GLN A 1009 -18.57 0.93 -33.36
C GLN A 1009 -19.90 1.46 -33.90
N GLU A 1010 -20.92 0.59 -34.04
CA GLU A 1010 -22.28 0.99 -34.42
C GLU A 1010 -22.85 1.99 -33.41
N TYR A 1011 -22.71 1.72 -32.11
CA TYR A 1011 -23.14 2.65 -31.07
C TYR A 1011 -22.44 4.00 -31.18
N ALA A 1012 -21.12 4.01 -31.34
CA ALA A 1012 -20.34 5.24 -31.46
C ALA A 1012 -20.72 6.06 -32.71
N ALA A 1013 -21.09 5.39 -33.81
CA ALA A 1013 -21.57 6.05 -35.01
C ALA A 1013 -22.93 6.75 -34.81
N VAL A 1014 -23.82 6.17 -33.98
CA VAL A 1014 -25.15 6.72 -33.71
C VAL A 1014 -25.13 7.82 -32.64
N TYR A 1015 -24.39 7.59 -31.55
CA TYR A 1015 -24.43 8.45 -30.36
C TYR A 1015 -23.23 9.40 -30.24
N GLY A 1016 -22.21 9.25 -31.10
CA GLY A 1016 -21.03 10.13 -31.14
C GLY A 1016 -20.02 9.92 -30.00
N ASP A 1017 -20.27 8.97 -29.09
CA ASP A 1017 -19.39 8.59 -27.99
C ASP A 1017 -19.47 7.08 -27.68
N CYS A 1018 -18.55 6.59 -26.84
CA CYS A 1018 -18.54 5.20 -26.36
C CYS A 1018 -18.94 5.06 -24.88
N VAL A 1019 -19.75 5.98 -24.36
CA VAL A 1019 -20.28 5.95 -23.00
C VAL A 1019 -21.61 5.22 -23.00
N VAL A 1020 -21.50 3.89 -23.16
CA VAL A 1020 -22.63 2.96 -23.21
C VAL A 1020 -23.17 2.71 -21.78
N PRO A 1021 -24.47 2.96 -21.50
CA PRO A 1021 -25.08 2.63 -20.22
C PRO A 1021 -24.96 1.14 -19.89
N HIS A 1022 -24.75 0.78 -18.62
CA HIS A 1022 -24.50 -0.62 -18.25
C HIS A 1022 -25.64 -1.58 -18.64
N SER A 1023 -26.89 -1.10 -18.61
CA SER A 1023 -28.09 -1.88 -18.99
C SER A 1023 -28.39 -1.86 -20.49
N PHE A 1024 -27.61 -1.17 -21.31
CA PHE A 1024 -27.90 -1.02 -22.74
C PHE A 1024 -27.76 -2.35 -23.49
N ILE A 1025 -28.81 -2.67 -24.26
CA ILE A 1025 -28.91 -3.86 -25.11
C ILE A 1025 -29.17 -3.39 -26.54
N GLN A 1026 -28.40 -3.90 -27.49
CA GLN A 1026 -28.53 -3.63 -28.93
C GLN A 1026 -28.65 -4.95 -29.67
N ASP A 1027 -29.73 -5.16 -30.40
CA ASP A 1027 -30.01 -6.40 -31.13
C ASP A 1027 -29.84 -7.65 -30.25
N GLU A 1028 -30.47 -7.64 -29.07
CA GLU A 1028 -30.34 -8.67 -28.01
C GLU A 1028 -28.93 -8.83 -27.40
N TYR A 1029 -27.93 -8.09 -27.88
CA TYR A 1029 -26.56 -8.08 -27.36
C TYR A 1029 -26.42 -7.10 -26.18
N ARG A 1030 -25.95 -7.60 -25.02
CA ARG A 1030 -25.73 -6.78 -23.81
C ARG A 1030 -24.46 -5.93 -23.91
N LEU A 1031 -24.47 -4.94 -24.81
CA LEU A 1031 -23.33 -4.09 -25.14
C LEU A 1031 -22.80 -3.32 -23.92
N GLY A 1032 -23.68 -2.79 -23.07
CA GLY A 1032 -23.29 -2.06 -21.86
C GLY A 1032 -22.47 -2.90 -20.87
N GLY A 1033 -22.88 -4.15 -20.66
CA GLY A 1033 -22.13 -5.11 -19.85
C GLY A 1033 -20.80 -5.48 -20.48
N TRP A 1034 -20.76 -5.65 -21.81
CA TRP A 1034 -19.54 -5.96 -22.55
C TRP A 1034 -18.50 -4.82 -22.46
N VAL A 1035 -18.88 -3.56 -22.70
CA VAL A 1035 -18.00 -2.39 -22.61
C VAL A 1035 -17.42 -2.25 -21.20
N ASN A 1036 -18.24 -2.42 -20.17
CA ASN A 1036 -17.77 -2.37 -18.78
C ASN A 1036 -16.80 -3.52 -18.43
N ASN A 1037 -17.01 -4.70 -18.99
CA ASN A 1037 -16.06 -5.82 -18.87
C ASN A 1037 -14.72 -5.51 -19.55
N GLN A 1038 -14.72 -4.87 -20.74
CA GLN A 1038 -13.47 -4.47 -21.39
C GLN A 1038 -12.68 -3.46 -20.54
N ARG A 1039 -13.35 -2.43 -20.00
CA ARG A 1039 -12.71 -1.46 -19.11
C ARG A 1039 -12.18 -2.10 -17.82
N THR A 1040 -12.94 -3.01 -17.24
CA THR A 1040 -12.53 -3.76 -16.05
C THR A 1040 -11.33 -4.67 -16.33
N ASN A 1041 -11.29 -5.33 -17.49
CA ASN A 1041 -10.19 -6.19 -17.91
C ASN A 1041 -8.92 -5.38 -18.23
N CYS A 1042 -9.06 -4.18 -18.80
CA CYS A 1042 -7.96 -3.24 -18.98
C CYS A 1042 -7.37 -2.80 -17.61
N LEU A 1043 -8.22 -2.40 -16.65
CA LEU A 1043 -7.79 -2.04 -15.29
C LEU A 1043 -7.11 -3.19 -14.53
N LYS A 1044 -7.48 -4.44 -14.83
CA LYS A 1044 -6.89 -5.65 -14.23
C LYS A 1044 -5.65 -6.16 -14.97
N GLY A 1045 -5.24 -5.50 -16.07
CA GLY A 1045 -4.10 -5.93 -16.89
C GLY A 1045 -4.34 -7.24 -17.66
N SER A 1046 -5.60 -7.65 -17.83
CA SER A 1046 -5.97 -8.93 -18.46
C SER A 1046 -6.53 -8.76 -19.89
N LEU A 1047 -6.61 -7.55 -20.42
CA LEU A 1047 -7.01 -7.27 -21.80
C LEU A 1047 -5.77 -7.29 -22.72
N ARG A 1048 -5.88 -7.93 -23.89
CA ARG A 1048 -4.77 -7.99 -24.86
C ARG A 1048 -4.43 -6.58 -25.37
N PRO A 1049 -3.13 -6.21 -25.53
CA PRO A 1049 -2.73 -4.87 -25.98
C PRO A 1049 -3.34 -4.46 -27.33
N GLU A 1050 -3.49 -5.40 -28.25
CA GLU A 1050 -4.13 -5.21 -29.56
C GLU A 1050 -5.61 -4.77 -29.45
N TYR A 1051 -6.34 -5.36 -28.52
CA TYR A 1051 -7.75 -5.04 -28.24
C TYR A 1051 -7.89 -3.70 -27.53
N ALA A 1052 -6.96 -3.37 -26.62
CA ALA A 1052 -6.91 -2.06 -25.99
C ALA A 1052 -6.70 -0.94 -27.03
N LYS A 1053 -5.71 -1.09 -27.91
CA LYS A 1053 -5.40 -0.11 -28.96
C LYS A 1053 -6.58 0.11 -29.93
N ARG A 1054 -7.31 -0.95 -30.25
CA ARG A 1054 -8.52 -0.87 -31.11
C ARG A 1054 -9.66 -0.13 -30.42
N LEU A 1055 -9.89 -0.39 -29.14
CA LEU A 1055 -10.92 0.33 -28.36
C LEU A 1055 -10.56 1.81 -28.16
N GLU A 1056 -9.28 2.12 -27.94
CA GLU A 1056 -8.76 3.50 -27.86
C GLU A 1056 -8.93 4.30 -29.15
N SER A 1057 -9.03 3.62 -30.30
CA SER A 1057 -9.26 4.27 -31.59
C SER A 1057 -10.71 4.72 -31.80
N LEU A 1058 -11.64 4.34 -30.90
CA LEU A 1058 -13.04 4.72 -31.01
C LEU A 1058 -13.28 6.14 -30.46
N PRO A 1059 -14.11 6.96 -31.14
CA PRO A 1059 -14.40 8.31 -30.70
C PRO A 1059 -15.10 8.33 -29.33
N GLY A 1060 -14.52 9.06 -28.37
CA GLY A 1060 -15.07 9.18 -27.02
C GLY A 1060 -14.87 7.95 -26.13
N TRP A 1061 -13.94 7.04 -26.47
CA TRP A 1061 -13.58 5.92 -25.59
C TRP A 1061 -12.79 6.38 -24.36
N VAL A 1062 -13.24 5.96 -23.17
CA VAL A 1062 -12.59 6.25 -21.89
C VAL A 1062 -12.42 4.96 -21.10
N TRP A 1063 -11.23 4.75 -20.53
CA TRP A 1063 -10.92 3.56 -19.72
C TRP A 1063 -11.37 3.68 -18.26
N ASP A 1064 -11.35 4.89 -17.69
CA ASP A 1064 -11.74 5.10 -16.30
C ASP A 1064 -13.25 4.87 -16.13
N VAL A 1065 -13.58 3.73 -15.51
CA VAL A 1065 -14.95 3.31 -15.19
C VAL A 1065 -15.65 4.34 -14.29
N ASN A 1066 -14.91 5.02 -13.41
CA ASN A 1066 -15.48 6.05 -12.52
C ASN A 1066 -15.72 7.37 -13.24
N GLU A 1067 -14.95 7.66 -14.29
CA GLU A 1067 -15.19 8.78 -15.18
C GLU A 1067 -16.44 8.53 -16.02
N SER A 1068 -16.51 7.37 -16.69
CA SER A 1068 -17.70 6.99 -17.46
C SER A 1068 -18.99 6.92 -16.64
N LYS A 1069 -18.95 6.39 -15.41
CA LYS A 1069 -20.13 6.36 -14.51
C LYS A 1069 -20.57 7.74 -14.06
N TRP A 1070 -19.63 8.68 -13.95
CA TRP A 1070 -19.94 10.06 -13.61
C TRP A 1070 -20.56 10.78 -14.81
N GLU A 1071 -20.03 10.59 -16.01
CA GLU A 1071 -20.62 11.11 -17.26
C GLU A 1071 -22.03 10.57 -17.51
N GLU A 1072 -22.27 9.28 -17.28
CA GLU A 1072 -23.59 8.66 -17.36
C GLU A 1072 -24.59 9.33 -16.40
N GLY A 1073 -24.18 9.54 -15.13
CA GLY A 1073 -25.03 10.21 -14.14
C GLY A 1073 -25.29 11.69 -14.45
N PHE A 1074 -24.29 12.40 -14.99
CA PHE A 1074 -24.43 13.78 -15.44
C PHE A 1074 -25.39 13.89 -16.64
N ARG A 1075 -25.31 12.95 -17.60
CA ARG A 1075 -26.23 12.88 -18.74
C ARG A 1075 -27.67 12.63 -18.30
N HIS A 1076 -27.90 11.70 -17.36
CA HIS A 1076 -29.23 11.48 -16.79
C HIS A 1076 -29.78 12.72 -16.06
N LEU A 1077 -28.93 13.51 -15.41
CA LEU A 1077 -29.33 14.78 -14.80
C LEU A 1077 -29.73 15.83 -15.85
N VAL A 1078 -28.95 15.97 -16.92
CA VAL A 1078 -29.26 16.88 -18.04
C VAL A 1078 -30.55 16.46 -18.74
N ASP A 1079 -30.78 15.17 -18.94
CA ASP A 1079 -31.99 14.67 -19.59
C ASP A 1079 -33.24 14.80 -18.69
N TYR A 1080 -33.07 14.61 -17.38
CA TYR A 1080 -34.10 14.94 -16.38
C TYR A 1080 -34.53 16.42 -16.49
N MET A 1081 -33.58 17.34 -16.67
CA MET A 1081 -33.87 18.77 -16.80
C MET A 1081 -34.64 19.15 -18.07
N LYS A 1082 -34.73 18.27 -19.08
CA LYS A 1082 -35.58 18.53 -20.26
C LYS A 1082 -37.07 18.43 -19.95
N HIS A 1083 -37.43 17.68 -18.91
CA HIS A 1083 -38.82 17.35 -18.57
C HIS A 1083 -39.23 17.88 -17.18
N HIS A 1084 -38.32 18.55 -16.47
CA HIS A 1084 -38.51 19.02 -15.10
C HIS A 1084 -37.84 20.38 -14.87
N ASP A 1085 -38.52 21.26 -14.13
CA ASP A 1085 -37.98 22.57 -13.76
C ASP A 1085 -36.92 22.45 -12.65
N GLY A 1086 -35.64 22.40 -13.07
CA GLY A 1086 -34.47 22.49 -12.20
C GLY A 1086 -33.73 21.18 -11.93
N ALA A 1087 -32.52 21.28 -11.36
CA ALA A 1087 -31.59 20.17 -11.21
C ALA A 1087 -31.68 19.47 -9.82
N THR A 1088 -32.90 19.34 -9.30
CA THR A 1088 -33.20 18.77 -7.97
C THR A 1088 -34.13 17.56 -8.05
N PRO A 1089 -33.68 16.42 -8.61
CA PRO A 1089 -34.46 15.19 -8.58
C PRO A 1089 -34.71 14.72 -7.14
N PRO A 1090 -35.91 14.18 -6.82
CA PRO A 1090 -36.18 13.60 -5.50
C PRO A 1090 -35.14 12.52 -5.11
N PRO A 1091 -34.79 12.34 -3.82
CA PRO A 1091 -33.72 11.43 -3.39
C PRO A 1091 -33.86 9.97 -3.85
N ARG A 1092 -35.08 9.52 -4.16
CA ARG A 1092 -35.39 8.17 -4.67
C ARG A 1092 -35.78 8.15 -6.15
N PHE A 1093 -35.65 9.27 -6.85
CA PHE A 1093 -36.02 9.37 -8.25
C PHE A 1093 -35.11 8.51 -9.12
N ARG A 1094 -35.72 7.79 -10.05
CA ARG A 1094 -35.05 6.97 -11.04
C ARG A 1094 -35.36 7.48 -12.44
N HIS A 1095 -34.32 7.54 -13.27
CA HIS A 1095 -34.44 7.82 -14.69
C HIS A 1095 -34.17 6.50 -15.43
N GLY A 1096 -35.23 5.82 -15.88
CA GLY A 1096 -35.16 4.41 -16.25
C GLY A 1096 -34.75 3.53 -15.05
N ASP A 1097 -33.75 2.69 -15.22
CA ASP A 1097 -33.16 1.89 -14.13
C ASP A 1097 -32.13 2.66 -13.28
N TYR A 1098 -31.73 3.86 -13.71
CA TYR A 1098 -30.66 4.62 -13.09
C TYR A 1098 -31.15 5.42 -11.87
N SER A 1099 -30.48 5.26 -10.73
CA SER A 1099 -30.83 5.93 -9.46
C SER A 1099 -30.30 7.36 -9.41
N LEU A 1100 -30.88 8.24 -10.23
CA LEU A 1100 -30.46 9.63 -10.40
C LEU A 1100 -30.52 10.44 -9.09
N GLY A 1101 -31.58 10.27 -8.30
CA GLY A 1101 -31.74 10.97 -7.01
C GLY A 1101 -30.61 10.67 -6.01
N SER A 1102 -30.20 9.41 -5.95
CA SER A 1102 -29.08 8.96 -5.10
C SER A 1102 -27.73 9.49 -5.61
N TRP A 1103 -27.54 9.50 -6.94
CA TRP A 1103 -26.33 10.01 -7.57
C TRP A 1103 -26.14 11.51 -7.30
N VAL A 1104 -27.18 12.33 -7.46
CA VAL A 1104 -27.16 13.78 -7.12
C VAL A 1104 -26.85 14.01 -5.64
N GLY A 1105 -27.46 13.23 -4.74
CA GLY A 1105 -27.15 13.28 -3.30
C GLY A 1105 -25.69 12.95 -2.98
N THR A 1106 -25.11 12.02 -3.72
CA THR A 1106 -23.68 11.66 -3.62
C THR A 1106 -22.78 12.81 -4.04
N GLN A 1107 -23.10 13.51 -5.14
CA GLN A 1107 -22.32 14.68 -5.59
C GLN A 1107 -22.33 15.80 -4.55
N ARG A 1108 -23.49 16.12 -3.97
CA ARG A 1108 -23.61 17.14 -2.91
C ARG A 1108 -22.82 16.78 -1.65
N THR A 1109 -22.82 15.50 -1.28
CA THR A 1109 -22.03 15.02 -0.13
C THR A 1109 -20.53 15.08 -0.41
N ALA A 1110 -20.10 14.71 -1.62
CA ALA A 1110 -18.71 14.78 -2.04
C ALA A 1110 -18.17 16.22 -2.09
N TYR A 1111 -19.00 17.19 -2.53
CA TYR A 1111 -18.66 18.61 -2.50
C TYR A 1111 -18.47 19.13 -1.07
N ARG A 1112 -19.41 18.86 -0.15
CA ARG A 1112 -19.27 19.23 1.27
C ARG A 1112 -18.03 18.63 1.94
N GLY A 1113 -17.60 17.45 1.49
CA GLY A 1113 -16.41 16.78 1.99
C GLY A 1113 -15.10 17.22 1.33
N GLY A 1114 -15.12 18.16 0.37
CA GLY A 1114 -13.93 18.60 -0.38
C GLY A 1114 -13.32 17.53 -1.30
N ARG A 1115 -14.11 16.51 -1.70
CA ARG A 1115 -13.64 15.34 -2.47
C ARG A 1115 -14.03 15.37 -3.95
N LEU A 1116 -14.83 16.35 -4.38
CA LEU A 1116 -15.27 16.50 -5.76
C LEU A 1116 -14.25 17.33 -6.57
N ARG A 1117 -13.82 16.82 -7.73
CA ARG A 1117 -12.85 17.52 -8.58
C ARG A 1117 -13.42 18.84 -9.12
N GLY A 1118 -12.55 19.85 -9.30
CA GLY A 1118 -12.96 21.22 -9.65
C GLY A 1118 -13.64 21.35 -11.02
N ASP A 1119 -13.32 20.49 -11.99
CA ASP A 1119 -14.02 20.40 -13.28
C ASP A 1119 -15.48 19.95 -13.11
N ARG A 1120 -15.74 18.96 -12.25
CA ARG A 1120 -17.10 18.45 -11.96
C ARG A 1120 -17.95 19.47 -11.21
N VAL A 1121 -17.33 20.21 -10.30
CA VAL A 1121 -17.97 21.33 -9.59
C VAL A 1121 -18.47 22.36 -10.61
N ARG A 1122 -17.59 22.85 -11.49
CA ARG A 1122 -17.94 23.83 -12.52
C ARG A 1122 -19.06 23.36 -13.45
N ARG A 1123 -19.04 22.09 -13.86
CA ARG A 1123 -20.06 21.52 -14.76
C ARG A 1123 -21.43 21.39 -14.10
N LEU A 1124 -21.48 21.06 -12.81
CA LEU A 1124 -22.74 21.01 -12.06
C LEU A 1124 -23.27 22.42 -11.74
N GLU A 1125 -22.38 23.35 -11.39
CA GLU A 1125 -22.73 24.76 -11.15
C GLU A 1125 -23.22 25.49 -12.41
N ALA A 1126 -22.82 25.02 -13.59
CA ALA A 1126 -23.31 25.55 -14.87
C ALA A 1126 -24.76 25.13 -15.20
N LEU A 1127 -25.35 24.16 -14.49
CA LEU A 1127 -26.72 23.72 -14.71
C LEU A 1127 -27.72 24.71 -14.09
N SER A 1128 -28.68 25.16 -14.90
CA SER A 1128 -29.77 26.04 -14.43
C SER A 1128 -30.57 25.36 -13.31
N GLY A 1129 -30.69 26.03 -12.15
CA GLY A 1129 -31.39 25.50 -10.98
C GLY A 1129 -30.62 24.46 -10.15
N TRP A 1130 -29.31 24.32 -10.35
CA TRP A 1130 -28.47 23.51 -9.44
C TRP A 1130 -28.16 24.27 -8.15
N THR A 1131 -28.36 23.59 -7.02
CA THR A 1131 -27.99 24.09 -5.69
C THR A 1131 -27.29 22.98 -4.89
N TRP A 1132 -26.25 23.38 -4.16
CA TRP A 1132 -25.49 22.50 -3.25
C TRP A 1132 -26.26 22.22 -1.94
N ASP A 1133 -27.20 23.09 -1.57
CA ASP A 1133 -28.05 22.94 -0.38
C ASP A 1133 -29.54 23.26 -0.65
N PRO A 1134 -30.27 22.33 -1.28
CA PRO A 1134 -31.70 22.50 -1.57
C PRO A 1134 -32.57 22.70 -0.31
N GLN A 1135 -32.12 22.20 0.85
CA GLN A 1135 -32.88 22.32 2.10
C GLN A 1135 -32.80 23.73 2.68
N ALA A 1136 -31.66 24.42 2.49
CA ALA A 1136 -31.54 25.83 2.82
C ALA A 1136 -32.44 26.71 1.95
N ASP A 1137 -32.45 26.46 0.64
CA ASP A 1137 -33.25 27.22 -0.31
C ASP A 1137 -34.76 27.02 -0.09
N GLN A 1138 -35.19 25.78 0.17
CA GLN A 1138 -36.59 25.47 0.49
C GLN A 1138 -37.05 26.09 1.82
N TRP A 1139 -36.17 26.17 2.82
CA TRP A 1139 -36.46 26.84 4.08
C TRP A 1139 -36.68 28.34 3.88
N GLU A 1140 -35.83 29.00 3.07
CA GLU A 1140 -35.97 30.41 2.73
C GLU A 1140 -37.25 30.71 1.94
N GLN A 1141 -37.59 29.85 0.97
CA GLN A 1141 -38.83 29.99 0.20
C GLN A 1141 -40.06 29.88 1.10
N THR A 1142 -40.10 28.89 2.00
CA THR A 1142 -41.25 28.69 2.89
C THR A 1142 -41.36 29.80 3.95
N TYR A 1143 -40.22 30.30 4.44
CA TYR A 1143 -40.18 31.47 5.33
C TYR A 1143 -40.72 32.74 4.64
N LYS A 1144 -40.39 32.96 3.36
CA LYS A 1144 -40.95 34.08 2.59
C LYS A 1144 -42.48 34.00 2.48
N LEU A 1145 -43.03 32.81 2.24
CA LEU A 1145 -44.49 32.60 2.19
C LEU A 1145 -45.16 32.88 3.54
N LEU A 1146 -44.55 32.41 4.64
CA LEU A 1146 -45.02 32.71 5.99
C LEU A 1146 -44.97 34.21 6.31
N LYS A 1147 -43.88 34.88 5.93
CA LYS A 1147 -43.73 36.33 6.10
C LYS A 1147 -44.80 37.09 5.31
N GLN A 1148 -45.02 36.74 4.05
CA GLN A 1148 -46.07 37.37 3.22
C GLN A 1148 -47.47 37.17 3.82
N TYR A 1149 -47.74 36.00 4.40
CA TYR A 1149 -48.99 35.78 5.13
C TYR A 1149 -49.09 36.71 6.36
N ALA A 1150 -48.02 36.79 7.17
CA ALA A 1150 -47.98 37.64 8.34
C ALA A 1150 -48.14 39.13 8.01
N ASP A 1151 -47.53 39.58 6.91
CA ASP A 1151 -47.65 40.95 6.41
C ASP A 1151 -49.09 41.25 5.94
N ARG A 1152 -49.81 40.27 5.38
CA ARG A 1152 -51.21 40.44 4.91
C ARG A 1152 -52.26 40.35 6.01
N HIS A 1153 -52.07 39.46 6.98
CA HIS A 1153 -53.07 39.15 7.99
C HIS A 1153 -52.75 39.73 9.38
N GLY A 1154 -51.61 40.45 9.51
CA GLY A 1154 -51.15 41.01 10.78
C GLY A 1154 -50.66 39.95 11.79
N THR A 1155 -50.58 38.68 11.39
CA THR A 1155 -50.20 37.57 12.26
C THR A 1155 -49.57 36.41 11.50
N ALA A 1156 -48.55 35.79 12.08
CA ALA A 1156 -47.91 34.56 11.61
C ALA A 1156 -48.64 33.30 12.11
N ARG A 1157 -49.82 33.45 12.73
CA ARG A 1157 -50.70 32.34 13.11
C ARG A 1157 -51.44 31.84 11.87
N VAL A 1158 -50.88 30.81 11.26
CA VAL A 1158 -51.42 30.21 10.05
C VAL A 1158 -52.26 28.97 10.39
N PRO A 1159 -53.45 28.76 9.78
CA PRO A 1159 -54.19 27.50 9.92
C PRO A 1159 -53.33 26.28 9.57
N HIS A 1160 -53.49 25.19 10.32
CA HIS A 1160 -52.68 23.97 10.17
C HIS A 1160 -52.62 23.43 8.72
N ARG A 1161 -53.70 23.58 7.95
CA ARG A 1161 -53.82 23.09 6.57
C ARG A 1161 -53.52 24.16 5.50
N TYR A 1162 -53.02 25.33 5.90
CA TYR A 1162 -52.74 26.39 4.95
C TYR A 1162 -51.60 25.99 4.01
N CYS A 1163 -51.88 26.10 2.73
CA CYS A 1163 -51.03 25.70 1.63
C CYS A 1163 -51.00 26.81 0.59
N VAL A 1164 -49.81 27.14 0.09
CA VAL A 1164 -49.61 28.09 -1.02
C VAL A 1164 -48.71 27.40 -2.03
N ASP A 1165 -49.16 27.31 -3.29
CA ASP A 1165 -48.42 26.70 -4.40
C ASP A 1165 -47.87 25.30 -4.08
N GLY A 1166 -48.67 24.47 -3.40
CA GLY A 1166 -48.29 23.11 -2.98
C GLY A 1166 -47.42 23.04 -1.73
N VAL A 1167 -46.97 24.17 -1.16
CA VAL A 1167 -46.18 24.25 0.07
C VAL A 1167 -47.09 24.35 1.29
N GLN A 1168 -47.09 23.30 2.13
CA GLN A 1168 -47.86 23.22 3.38
C GLN A 1168 -47.23 24.04 4.52
N VAL A 1169 -47.41 25.36 4.47
CA VAL A 1169 -46.81 26.31 5.43
C VAL A 1169 -47.22 26.00 6.88
N GLY A 1170 -48.48 25.63 7.12
CA GLY A 1170 -48.97 25.29 8.47
C GLY A 1170 -48.25 24.08 9.09
N SER A 1171 -47.99 23.03 8.30
CA SER A 1171 -47.22 21.84 8.72
C SER A 1171 -45.73 22.16 8.92
N TRP A 1172 -45.18 23.04 8.08
CA TRP A 1172 -43.79 23.48 8.19
C TRP A 1172 -43.53 24.26 9.49
N ILE A 1173 -44.47 25.10 9.93
CA ILE A 1173 -44.40 25.81 11.23
C ILE A 1173 -44.28 24.82 12.39
N LEU A 1174 -45.07 23.74 12.40
CA LEU A 1174 -44.99 22.70 13.43
C LEU A 1174 -43.61 22.05 13.46
N THR A 1175 -43.02 21.84 12.28
CA THR A 1175 -41.68 21.27 12.15
C THR A 1175 -40.63 22.22 12.74
N GLN A 1176 -40.78 23.54 12.57
CA GLN A 1176 -39.89 24.54 13.18
C GLN A 1176 -40.04 24.58 14.71
N LYS A 1177 -41.28 24.61 15.24
CA LYS A 1177 -41.54 24.57 16.69
C LYS A 1177 -40.98 23.29 17.34
N ALA A 1178 -41.05 22.15 16.64
CA ALA A 1178 -40.46 20.89 17.11
C ALA A 1178 -38.92 20.86 17.04
N ALA A 1179 -38.33 21.50 16.03
CA ALA A 1179 -36.88 21.61 15.89
C ALA A 1179 -36.25 22.50 16.97
N ASP A 1180 -36.91 23.60 17.34
CA ASP A 1180 -36.48 24.48 18.44
C ASP A 1180 -36.50 23.75 19.79
N ARG A 1181 -37.59 23.04 20.11
CA ARG A 1181 -37.68 22.22 21.34
C ARG A 1181 -36.55 21.18 21.47
N LYS A 1182 -36.04 20.68 20.35
CA LYS A 1182 -34.96 19.69 20.29
C LYS A 1182 -33.57 20.32 20.19
N GLY A 1183 -33.44 21.65 20.22
CA GLY A 1183 -32.17 22.37 20.08
C GLY A 1183 -31.54 22.24 18.68
N LYS A 1184 -32.32 21.86 17.67
CA LYS A 1184 -31.84 21.61 16.30
C LYS A 1184 -32.08 22.79 15.35
N LEU A 1185 -32.74 23.85 15.81
CA LEU A 1185 -32.98 25.06 15.02
C LEU A 1185 -31.81 26.04 15.22
N GLY A 1186 -31.13 26.41 14.14
CA GLY A 1186 -30.01 27.36 14.19
C GLY A 1186 -30.43 28.74 14.73
N SER A 1187 -29.52 29.40 15.44
CA SER A 1187 -29.76 30.68 16.12
C SER A 1187 -30.33 31.77 15.21
N GLU A 1188 -29.85 31.86 13.97
CA GLU A 1188 -30.33 32.82 12.98
C GLU A 1188 -31.78 32.56 12.56
N ARG A 1189 -32.13 31.29 12.30
CA ARG A 1189 -33.47 30.88 11.86
C ARG A 1189 -34.50 31.11 12.96
N ARG A 1190 -34.13 30.83 14.21
CA ARG A 1190 -34.95 31.12 15.40
C ARG A 1190 -35.26 32.62 15.51
N ARG A 1191 -34.22 33.46 15.46
CA ARG A 1191 -34.35 34.92 15.54
C ARG A 1191 -35.25 35.50 14.45
N ARG A 1192 -35.20 34.94 13.24
CA ARG A 1192 -36.03 35.40 12.11
C ARG A 1192 -37.50 35.05 12.25
N LEU A 1193 -37.83 33.93 12.90
CA LEU A 1193 -39.22 33.54 13.17
C LEU A 1193 -39.82 34.35 14.33
N GLU A 1194 -39.04 34.61 15.38
CA GLU A 1194 -39.44 35.44 16.53
C GLU A 1194 -39.79 36.89 16.16
N LYS A 1195 -39.25 37.39 15.04
CA LYS A 1195 -39.57 38.73 14.52
C LYS A 1195 -40.91 38.82 13.80
N LEU A 1196 -41.60 37.72 13.53
CA LEU A 1196 -42.89 37.75 12.85
C LEU A 1196 -44.02 38.08 13.84
N PRO A 1197 -44.95 38.97 13.50
CA PRO A 1197 -46.03 39.37 14.39
C PRO A 1197 -46.91 38.16 14.75
N GLY A 1198 -47.27 38.01 16.03
CA GLY A 1198 -48.11 36.90 16.50
C GLY A 1198 -47.44 35.52 16.54
N TRP A 1199 -46.12 35.42 16.32
CA TRP A 1199 -45.37 34.16 16.44
C TRP A 1199 -45.21 33.72 17.89
N THR A 1200 -45.63 32.50 18.21
CA THR A 1200 -45.49 31.88 19.53
C THR A 1200 -44.77 30.55 19.42
N TRP A 1201 -43.95 30.18 20.41
CA TRP A 1201 -43.36 28.84 20.47
C TRP A 1201 -44.32 27.79 21.09
N THR A 1202 -45.39 28.25 21.75
CA THR A 1202 -46.33 27.41 22.52
C THR A 1202 -47.62 27.12 21.74
N LEU A 1203 -47.86 25.85 21.40
CA LEU A 1203 -49.01 25.41 20.60
C LEU A 1203 -50.36 25.40 21.35
N SER A 1204 -50.33 25.33 22.68
CA SER A 1204 -51.53 25.20 23.52
C SER A 1204 -52.31 26.50 23.69
N GLU A 1205 -51.65 27.65 23.56
CA GLU A 1205 -52.29 28.97 23.67
C GLU A 1205 -53.05 29.31 22.38
N ASP A 1206 -52.42 29.13 21.22
CA ASP A 1206 -53.03 29.36 19.91
C ASP A 1206 -54.33 28.55 19.72
N LEU A 1207 -54.35 27.28 20.15
CA LEU A 1207 -55.51 26.38 20.03
C LEU A 1207 -56.64 26.68 21.02
N TRP A 1208 -56.35 27.34 22.15
CA TRP A 1208 -57.38 27.69 23.13
C TRP A 1208 -58.18 28.91 22.66
N GLU A 1209 -57.50 29.94 22.16
CA GLU A 1209 -58.14 31.14 21.63
C GLU A 1209 -58.99 30.86 20.38
N GLU A 1210 -58.52 29.99 19.47
CA GLU A 1210 -59.28 29.56 18.30
C GLU A 1210 -60.62 28.91 18.69
N ARG A 1211 -60.60 28.05 19.72
CA ARG A 1211 -61.80 27.35 20.20
C ARG A 1211 -62.72 28.27 20.99
N TYR A 1212 -62.17 29.23 21.73
CA TYR A 1212 -62.95 30.27 22.39
C TYR A 1212 -63.68 31.16 21.37
N ALA A 1213 -63.02 31.59 20.29
CA ALA A 1213 -63.65 32.37 19.22
C ALA A 1213 -64.80 31.60 18.52
N LEU A 1214 -64.69 30.27 18.39
CA LEU A 1214 -65.79 29.43 17.88
C LEU A 1214 -66.96 29.34 18.88
N LEU A 1215 -66.66 29.26 20.17
CA LEU A 1215 -67.68 29.29 21.22
C LEU A 1215 -68.40 30.65 21.27
N GLU A 1216 -67.69 31.75 21.09
CA GLU A 1216 -68.25 33.09 21.01
C GLU A 1216 -69.20 33.24 19.82
N LYS A 1217 -68.80 32.78 18.63
CA LYS A 1217 -69.67 32.74 17.44
C LYS A 1217 -70.90 31.86 17.66
N PHE A 1218 -70.75 30.70 18.29
CA PHE A 1218 -71.87 29.84 18.65
C PHE A 1218 -72.83 30.55 19.62
N ALA A 1219 -72.30 31.21 20.65
CA ALA A 1219 -73.10 31.91 21.64
C ALA A 1219 -73.85 33.11 21.04
N ALA A 1220 -73.21 33.84 20.11
CA ALA A 1220 -73.84 34.92 19.38
C ALA A 1220 -74.99 34.44 18.48
N ARG A 1221 -74.86 33.25 17.87
CA ARG A 1221 -75.87 32.67 16.97
C ARG A 1221 -77.06 32.07 17.72
N GLU A 1222 -76.80 31.31 18.77
CA GLU A 1222 -77.84 30.55 19.50
C GLU A 1222 -78.42 31.33 20.70
N GLY A 1223 -77.88 32.53 20.99
CA GLY A 1223 -78.25 33.33 22.17
C GLY A 1223 -77.79 32.72 23.51
N HIS A 1224 -77.08 31.59 23.48
CA HIS A 1224 -76.51 30.94 24.66
C HIS A 1224 -75.23 30.17 24.33
N SER A 1225 -74.37 29.96 25.32
CA SER A 1225 -73.12 29.17 25.20
C SER A 1225 -73.28 27.70 25.65
N ARG A 1226 -74.52 27.18 25.68
CA ARG A 1226 -74.84 25.78 25.98
C ARG A 1226 -74.63 24.87 24.77
N VAL A 1227 -73.39 24.49 24.53
CA VAL A 1227 -73.03 23.59 23.41
C VAL A 1227 -73.34 22.13 23.76
N PRO A 1228 -74.14 21.39 22.96
CA PRO A 1228 -74.36 19.95 23.18
C PRO A 1228 -73.05 19.17 23.15
N GLN A 1229 -72.89 18.15 24.00
CA GLN A 1229 -71.61 17.45 24.19
C GLN A 1229 -71.03 16.84 22.89
N LYS A 1230 -71.90 16.41 21.96
CA LYS A 1230 -71.49 15.84 20.66
C LYS A 1230 -71.40 16.88 19.52
N HIS A 1231 -71.67 18.16 19.80
CA HIS A 1231 -71.67 19.21 18.79
C HIS A 1231 -70.29 19.44 18.20
N VAL A 1232 -70.26 19.61 16.89
CA VAL A 1232 -69.05 19.89 16.11
C VAL A 1232 -69.27 21.21 15.38
N GLU A 1233 -68.43 22.20 15.67
CA GLU A 1233 -68.43 23.50 15.00
C GLU A 1233 -67.15 23.57 14.14
N GLN A 1234 -67.31 23.73 12.83
CA GLN A 1234 -66.19 23.81 11.87
C GLN A 1234 -65.17 22.65 11.99
N GLY A 1235 -65.65 21.42 12.21
CA GLY A 1235 -64.82 20.23 12.33
C GLY A 1235 -64.19 20.02 13.72
N ILE A 1236 -64.39 20.95 14.66
CA ILE A 1236 -63.91 20.85 16.04
C ILE A 1236 -65.06 20.41 16.94
N ARG A 1237 -64.84 19.39 17.79
CA ARG A 1237 -65.80 18.93 18.81
C ARG A 1237 -65.94 19.95 19.94
N LEU A 1238 -66.58 21.07 19.62
CA LEU A 1238 -66.73 22.23 20.51
C LEU A 1238 -67.43 21.86 21.82
N GLY A 1239 -68.41 20.96 21.78
CA GLY A 1239 -69.10 20.46 22.98
C GLY A 1239 -68.19 19.70 23.95
N GLN A 1240 -67.23 18.93 23.43
CA GLN A 1240 -66.23 18.25 24.26
C GLN A 1240 -65.25 19.26 24.85
N TRP A 1241 -64.81 20.24 24.07
CA TRP A 1241 -63.90 21.27 24.55
C TRP A 1241 -64.52 22.14 25.66
N VAL A 1242 -65.76 22.57 25.50
CA VAL A 1242 -66.54 23.28 26.55
C VAL A 1242 -66.65 22.44 27.82
N SER A 1243 -66.88 21.13 27.68
CA SER A 1243 -66.91 20.21 28.84
C SER A 1243 -65.57 20.16 29.57
N VAL A 1244 -64.45 20.16 28.83
CA VAL A 1244 -63.11 20.21 29.43
C VAL A 1244 -62.90 21.52 30.20
N GLN A 1245 -63.33 22.66 29.65
CA GLN A 1245 -63.23 23.94 30.36
C GLN A 1245 -63.99 23.93 31.69
N ARG A 1246 -65.18 23.31 31.74
CA ARG A 1246 -65.94 23.16 32.98
C ARG A 1246 -65.25 22.23 33.98
N THR A 1247 -64.59 21.16 33.51
CA THR A 1247 -63.80 20.26 34.36
C THR A 1247 -62.58 20.98 34.94
N ASP A 1248 -61.83 21.72 34.10
CA ASP A 1248 -60.63 22.45 34.50
C ASP A 1248 -60.97 23.55 35.53
N ALA A 1249 -62.12 24.21 35.41
CA ALA A 1249 -62.61 25.17 36.39
C ALA A 1249 -63.07 24.52 37.72
N ARG A 1250 -63.57 23.28 37.70
CA ARG A 1250 -63.91 22.51 38.92
C ARG A 1250 -62.67 22.00 39.65
N ALA A 1251 -61.61 21.70 38.91
CA ALA A 1251 -60.33 21.25 39.44
C ALA A 1251 -59.39 22.41 39.84
N ASP A 1252 -59.84 23.67 39.72
CA ASP A 1252 -59.10 24.91 40.02
C ASP A 1252 -57.75 25.06 39.29
N VAL A 1253 -57.64 24.45 38.10
CA VAL A 1253 -56.43 24.52 37.23
C VAL A 1253 -56.59 25.52 36.08
N MET A 1254 -57.69 26.29 36.06
CA MET A 1254 -57.98 27.27 35.02
C MET A 1254 -57.41 28.67 35.37
N PRO A 1255 -56.67 29.32 34.45
CA PRO A 1255 -56.22 30.70 34.63
C PRO A 1255 -57.38 31.69 34.86
N PRO A 1256 -57.26 32.67 35.78
CA PRO A 1256 -58.32 33.63 36.11
C PRO A 1256 -58.86 34.42 34.90
N GLU A 1257 -57.97 34.82 33.99
CA GLU A 1257 -58.29 35.50 32.73
C GLU A 1257 -59.29 34.71 31.87
N ARG A 1258 -59.08 33.39 31.75
CA ARG A 1258 -59.92 32.49 30.94
C ARG A 1258 -61.28 32.25 31.56
N ARG A 1259 -61.31 32.18 32.90
CA ARG A 1259 -62.55 32.07 33.66
C ARG A 1259 -63.46 33.27 33.41
N LYS A 1260 -62.87 34.48 33.48
CA LYS A 1260 -63.56 35.75 33.23
C LYS A 1260 -64.10 35.87 31.81
N LEU A 1261 -63.32 35.43 30.81
CA LEU A 1261 -63.76 35.40 29.41
C LEU A 1261 -64.97 34.48 29.19
N LEU A 1262 -64.93 33.26 29.74
CA LEU A 1262 -66.03 32.30 29.61
C LEU A 1262 -67.30 32.76 30.34
N GLU A 1263 -67.16 33.38 31.52
CA GLU A 1263 -68.29 33.95 32.29
C GLU A 1263 -68.97 35.13 31.58
N ALA A 1264 -68.24 35.84 30.72
CA ALA A 1264 -68.79 36.95 29.93
C ALA A 1264 -69.69 36.48 28.77
N LEU A 1265 -69.69 35.19 28.43
CA LEU A 1265 -70.50 34.67 27.33
C LEU A 1265 -71.99 34.51 27.71
N PRO A 1266 -72.93 34.85 26.82
CA PRO A 1266 -74.36 34.72 27.08
C PRO A 1266 -74.75 33.29 27.52
N GLY A 1267 -75.49 33.17 28.62
CA GLY A 1267 -76.02 31.90 29.12
C GLY A 1267 -74.97 30.89 29.60
N TRP A 1268 -73.72 31.31 29.86
CA TRP A 1268 -72.67 30.43 30.38
C TRP A 1268 -72.97 30.02 31.82
N VAL A 1269 -72.88 28.72 32.10
CA VAL A 1269 -73.02 28.13 33.43
C VAL A 1269 -71.95 27.08 33.65
N TRP A 1270 -71.36 27.08 34.84
CA TRP A 1270 -70.32 26.12 35.24
C TRP A 1270 -70.90 24.74 35.63
N ASP A 1271 -72.18 24.69 36.01
CA ASP A 1271 -72.91 23.44 36.24
C ASP A 1271 -73.86 23.12 35.09
N GLY A 1272 -73.67 21.95 34.46
CA GLY A 1272 -74.30 21.57 33.20
C GLY A 1272 -75.65 20.86 33.33
N ARG A 1273 -76.29 20.85 34.51
CA ARG A 1273 -77.58 20.17 34.77
C ARG A 1273 -78.73 21.17 34.76
N ALA A 1274 -79.79 20.88 34.01
CA ALA A 1274 -80.98 21.74 33.89
C ALA A 1274 -81.85 21.68 35.17
N PRO A 1275 -82.51 22.78 35.60
CA PRO A 1275 -83.73 22.66 36.39
C PRO A 1275 -84.88 22.19 35.48
N LYS A 1276 -85.58 21.13 35.87
CA LYS A 1276 -86.80 20.67 35.18
C LYS A 1276 -87.92 21.72 35.34
N PRO A 1277 -88.72 22.00 34.30
CA PRO A 1277 -89.88 22.87 34.46
C PRO A 1277 -90.93 22.19 35.36
N ILE A 1278 -91.44 22.95 36.33
CA ILE A 1278 -92.60 22.61 37.16
C ILE A 1278 -93.86 22.80 36.30
N ARG A 1279 -94.85 21.89 36.44
CA ARG A 1279 -96.18 22.08 35.87
C ARG A 1279 -97.04 22.89 36.82
#